data_AF-A0A175W2W3-F1
#
_entry.id   AF-A0A175W2W3-F1
#
_cell.length_a   1.000
_cell.length_b   1.000
_cell.length_c   1.000
_cell.angle_alpha   90.00
_cell.angle_beta   90.00
_cell.angle_gamma   90.00
#
_symmetry.space_group_name_H-M   'P 1'
#
loop_
_entity.id
_entity.type
_entity.pdbx_description
1 polymer ?
#
loop_
_entity_poly.entity_id
_entity_poly.type
_entity_poly.pdbx_seq_one_letter_code
_entity_poly.pdbx_strand_id
1 'polypeptide(L)'
;MQPLNPFLSAFSKSPVLAQCLPPQQHILLVPTADALLNSRDTETGAPLVASIASEEFLGSHVLRIPVPKAQGAGAKDAAQNLREMRGKPKVYSTVNGKSLVIKDNCIYTNKGFKSLAQANMLHDIIWYPDTLDPRPLLIYYISRPLVGSWEEVKITPAVLPPSEGSNRQLNVASEIQSPSGSPKKKDIRSFHELLNHFPAIAKQMQAGLERLFREFTLVFERPLPPPPSARDIPDPEPDGPIAAAMRRAKSNSDASTSVVKGHEESLGNAADDEDLMRTSLETAVTAAIDLFQSVDRQQLSLLGATTDLTGSVVERLIERYITENVHHLLFPRLAALRRQDDLELEAKIRQMDHIDISQLGVAIDGGNRAKREVVNRLGRAVEEFRKMPNASCPQEMMEILLSTTKAATQLRDTPQPGEPTGPSSEKPVMTINADTLVSLLLYVVIKAQLKHLQARLAYIRHFIFIDDVDSGEMGYALSTFEAVLSYLDRESGGLRRASKRNKALWDAVSKGDMSELRRIMEPDEEAIEDDVAVLGSSRSRRQSSSDWSFANGTSRRSSSSFTISERFSMGSGLSHVFPFQNGTDAMDVPILPVKRTKKVAMDTRSMSSGSEISFRSMPISVGTLTSAIEGDTSIERLSQTQDAFGESVLMMAVQNRQPEALKYLLSLRQYYSPDVILDDQNNEGTTLFSAAVQLGDETIVNTILDFILDSTDDDKIRGYLAIQDTWGRSAAHYMFHAPFLIQRIGRILPWRQKDKNGQTPLFALCRSYDHPDYHTMVKEALEAASRSQGDGQPLHLDNHVDIKGNTLLHIVNDASLASQILQKCDVDVNATNEKRFTALMLASKYGRFDMVRTLFGDPRVDIAARELRGLTAVELAKDDELRNKIDDLVLFSLMPGSDSRTTGVVRSFFVEDASIRFVLKSGAPVDKQSYAVTTCRRSLTDFEHLAKLLQMENPASWIPSLADLRSPIQIPSRPSRAVLRDLQVRMDWFLKVLLAHPTFATHEMLWEFFLVPDLQLDMMAERSKLKADALLEKVHEEYEPVEDLREVEQFVDHARDMVRSVHFSTRSVARRANVVGNVANGKSSLLPDLYEASNLLSKSLSTLPFLPKSHISAFVTYVRSLSPSQSSPHQTFFQAFLALYNNVEAILQALARPPQTITKIMAVRREAERSYSSLSRSSRWPLGLLDETRQRLNEEREEKARRSEGEAERLGRELRYAQQTVAGELAGWRDMHERMGRRAIRDLARGMVVAEKGRLEGLRRALRAVREVDVGVGVGVSGSGGPGVMGDDSSPLIVPAASVVGSDGETAEGSGNSS
;
A
#
# COMPACT_ATOMS: atom_id res chain seq x y z
N MET A 1 27.80 -20.15 25.36
CA MET A 1 26.47 -20.80 25.34
C MET A 1 26.33 -21.55 24.02
N GLN A 2 25.31 -22.40 23.85
CA GLN A 2 25.02 -23.03 22.54
C GLN A 2 24.08 -22.11 21.75
N PRO A 3 24.24 -21.96 20.41
CA PRO A 3 23.27 -21.25 19.57
C PRO A 3 21.93 -21.99 19.50
N LEU A 4 20.82 -21.26 19.38
CA LEU A 4 19.49 -21.80 19.09
C LEU A 4 19.46 -22.57 17.77
N ASN A 5 20.18 -22.07 16.75
CA ASN A 5 20.26 -22.72 15.45
C ASN A 5 20.92 -24.12 15.57
N PRO A 6 20.18 -25.22 15.31
CA PRO A 6 20.69 -26.57 15.55
C PRO A 6 21.95 -26.90 14.76
N PHE A 7 22.06 -26.38 13.53
CA PHE A 7 23.25 -26.58 12.69
C PHE A 7 24.50 -25.94 13.31
N LEU A 8 24.41 -24.69 13.78
CA LEU A 8 25.55 -24.03 14.43
C LEU A 8 25.91 -24.68 15.76
N SER A 9 24.92 -25.14 16.54
CA SER A 9 25.18 -25.91 17.77
C SER A 9 25.90 -27.24 17.49
N ALA A 10 25.47 -28.01 16.49
CA ALA A 10 26.14 -29.24 16.08
C ALA A 10 27.54 -28.97 15.49
N PHE A 11 27.65 -28.02 14.57
CA PHE A 11 28.91 -27.65 13.92
C PHE A 11 29.98 -27.17 14.92
N SER A 12 29.59 -26.38 15.94
CA SER A 12 30.51 -25.89 16.98
C SER A 12 31.19 -26.99 17.81
N LYS A 13 30.60 -28.20 17.84
CA LYS A 13 31.10 -29.38 18.56
C LYS A 13 31.76 -30.41 17.64
N SER A 14 31.64 -30.23 16.32
CA SER A 14 32.03 -31.22 15.31
C SER A 14 33.52 -31.11 14.94
N PRO A 15 34.23 -32.22 14.70
CA PRO A 15 35.60 -32.17 14.17
C PRO A 15 35.69 -31.53 12.78
N VAL A 16 34.58 -31.39 12.04
CA VAL A 16 34.53 -30.64 10.77
C VAL A 16 34.96 -29.17 10.97
N LEU A 17 34.75 -28.59 12.16
CA LEU A 17 35.28 -27.26 12.51
C LEU A 17 36.81 -27.20 12.47
N ALA A 18 37.50 -28.28 12.89
CA ALA A 18 38.96 -28.36 12.83
C ALA A 18 39.48 -28.54 11.38
N GLN A 19 38.67 -29.11 10.48
CA GLN A 19 38.98 -29.22 9.05
C GLN A 19 38.86 -27.88 8.30
N CYS A 20 38.20 -26.87 8.89
CA CYS A 20 37.97 -25.55 8.29
C CYS A 20 39.19 -24.61 8.41
N LEU A 21 40.40 -25.12 8.17
CA LEU A 21 41.65 -24.38 8.23
C LEU A 21 42.33 -24.32 6.84
N PRO A 22 42.79 -23.14 6.38
CA PRO A 22 42.58 -21.82 6.98
C PRO A 22 41.11 -21.35 6.78
N PRO A 23 40.57 -20.50 7.68
CA PRO A 23 39.13 -20.22 7.73
C PRO A 23 38.61 -19.46 6.50
N GLN A 24 39.44 -18.66 5.83
CA GLN A 24 39.08 -17.90 4.63
C GLN A 24 38.74 -18.82 3.45
N GLN A 25 39.31 -20.02 3.38
CA GLN A 25 39.01 -20.99 2.32
C GLN A 25 37.65 -21.70 2.51
N HIS A 26 36.94 -21.42 3.60
CA HIS A 26 35.71 -22.09 3.98
C HIS A 26 34.54 -21.10 4.12
N ILE A 27 33.36 -21.50 3.65
CA ILE A 27 32.08 -20.78 3.81
C ILE A 27 31.02 -21.75 4.32
N LEU A 28 30.21 -21.32 5.29
CA LEU A 28 29.10 -22.08 5.85
C LEU A 28 27.78 -21.70 5.15
N LEU A 29 27.00 -22.71 4.77
CA LEU A 29 25.65 -22.58 4.24
C LEU A 29 24.65 -23.02 5.33
N VAL A 30 24.13 -22.07 6.09
CA VAL A 30 23.38 -22.36 7.33
C VAL A 30 21.88 -22.25 7.09
N PRO A 31 21.08 -23.33 7.23
CA PRO A 31 19.62 -23.20 7.17
C PRO A 31 19.10 -22.37 8.37
N THR A 32 18.03 -21.61 8.19
CA THR A 32 17.42 -20.81 9.27
C THR A 32 16.93 -21.70 10.42
N ALA A 33 16.93 -21.20 11.67
CA ALA A 33 16.52 -22.04 12.81
C ALA A 33 15.04 -22.44 12.67
N ASP A 34 14.19 -21.53 12.23
CA ASP A 34 12.80 -21.76 11.80
C ASP A 34 12.66 -22.98 10.88
N ALA A 35 13.46 -23.08 9.81
CA ALA A 35 13.41 -24.19 8.86
C ALA A 35 14.02 -25.51 9.39
N LEU A 36 14.82 -25.46 10.47
CA LEU A 36 15.41 -26.65 11.11
C LEU A 36 14.55 -27.20 12.26
N LEU A 37 13.79 -26.33 12.93
CA LEU A 37 12.93 -26.66 14.06
C LEU A 37 11.51 -27.04 13.62
N ASN A 38 10.98 -26.38 12.59
CA ASN A 38 9.61 -26.59 12.10
C ASN A 38 9.53 -27.52 10.87
N SER A 39 10.57 -28.31 10.58
CA SER A 39 10.56 -29.28 9.45
C SER A 39 10.66 -30.73 9.94
N ARG A 40 9.94 -31.62 9.27
CA ARG A 40 10.13 -33.07 9.36
C ARG A 40 10.80 -33.62 8.11
N ASP A 41 11.58 -34.68 8.28
CA ASP A 41 12.07 -35.52 7.19
C ASP A 41 10.89 -36.32 6.59
N THR A 42 10.73 -36.28 5.27
CA THR A 42 9.62 -36.97 4.59
C THR A 42 9.85 -38.47 4.37
N GLU A 43 11.09 -38.96 4.47
CA GLU A 43 11.42 -40.39 4.36
C GLU A 43 11.28 -41.12 5.71
N THR A 44 11.62 -40.45 6.82
CA THR A 44 11.59 -41.06 8.17
C THR A 44 10.46 -40.56 9.08
N GLY A 45 9.81 -39.44 8.74
CA GLY A 45 8.84 -38.76 9.60
C GLY A 45 9.45 -38.07 10.83
N ALA A 46 10.76 -38.19 11.03
CA ALA A 46 11.45 -37.67 12.21
C ALA A 46 11.62 -36.13 12.18
N PRO A 47 11.67 -35.46 13.35
CA PRO A 47 12.02 -34.05 13.41
C PRO A 47 13.46 -33.84 12.92
N LEU A 48 13.64 -32.89 12.00
CA LEU A 48 14.88 -32.77 11.22
C LEU A 48 16.14 -32.62 12.10
N VAL A 49 16.00 -32.04 13.28
CA VAL A 49 17.05 -31.86 14.30
C VAL A 49 17.87 -33.12 14.57
N ALA A 50 17.25 -34.31 14.52
CA ALA A 50 17.94 -35.59 14.76
C ALA A 50 19.06 -35.88 13.74
N SER A 51 18.86 -35.52 12.47
CA SER A 51 19.78 -35.85 11.36
C SER A 51 20.95 -34.87 11.21
N ILE A 52 20.81 -33.65 11.74
CA ILE A 52 21.75 -32.53 11.58
C ILE A 52 23.12 -32.82 12.20
N ALA A 53 23.18 -33.62 13.26
CA ALA A 53 24.42 -33.92 13.98
C ALA A 53 25.41 -34.81 13.20
N SER A 54 24.98 -35.41 12.08
CA SER A 54 25.83 -36.28 11.26
C SER A 54 26.92 -35.49 10.50
N GLU A 55 28.13 -36.05 10.41
CA GLU A 55 29.20 -35.44 9.61
C GLU A 55 28.87 -35.34 8.12
N GLU A 56 28.02 -36.24 7.60
CA GLU A 56 27.54 -36.14 6.22
C GLU A 56 26.70 -34.86 6.02
N PHE A 57 25.76 -34.58 6.93
CA PHE A 57 24.93 -33.37 6.87
C PHE A 57 25.78 -32.12 7.07
N LEU A 58 26.64 -32.08 8.10
CA LEU A 58 27.51 -30.93 8.38
C LEU A 58 28.48 -30.66 7.22
N GLY A 59 29.23 -31.66 6.77
CA GLY A 59 30.25 -31.52 5.73
C GLY A 59 29.71 -31.08 4.37
N SER A 60 28.45 -31.41 4.05
CA SER A 60 27.77 -31.00 2.82
C SER A 60 27.24 -29.56 2.83
N HIS A 61 27.23 -28.91 3.99
CA HIS A 61 26.89 -27.49 4.14
C HIS A 61 28.13 -26.59 4.32
N VAL A 62 29.35 -27.15 4.28
CA VAL A 62 30.60 -26.38 4.24
C VAL A 62 31.14 -26.34 2.80
N LEU A 63 31.12 -25.16 2.18
CA LEU A 63 31.78 -24.89 0.91
C LEU A 63 33.30 -24.75 1.08
N ARG A 64 34.05 -25.36 0.17
CA ARG A 64 35.46 -25.02 -0.07
C ARG A 64 35.55 -23.99 -1.20
N ILE A 65 36.24 -22.89 -0.93
CA ILE A 65 36.51 -21.83 -1.91
C ILE A 65 37.91 -22.07 -2.50
N PRO A 66 38.04 -22.24 -3.82
CA PRO A 66 39.35 -22.40 -4.44
C PRO A 66 40.17 -21.13 -4.23
N VAL A 67 41.37 -21.28 -3.68
CA VAL A 67 42.35 -20.19 -3.59
C VAL A 67 42.67 -19.73 -5.01
N PRO A 68 42.61 -18.43 -5.34
CA PRO A 68 43.18 -17.93 -6.57
C PRO A 68 44.69 -18.22 -6.53
N LYS A 69 45.15 -19.16 -7.36
CA LYS A 69 46.60 -19.43 -7.48
C LYS A 69 47.28 -18.12 -7.84
N ALA A 70 48.34 -17.77 -7.13
CA ALA A 70 49.23 -16.68 -7.52
C ALA A 70 49.85 -17.05 -8.88
N GLN A 71 49.31 -16.47 -9.95
CA GLN A 71 49.86 -16.63 -11.29
C GLN A 71 51.14 -15.80 -11.41
N GLY A 72 52.08 -16.27 -12.23
CA GLY A 72 53.34 -15.56 -12.46
C GLY A 72 53.13 -14.18 -13.07
N ALA A 73 54.11 -13.29 -12.89
CA ALA A 73 54.04 -11.84 -13.17
C ALA A 73 53.92 -11.41 -14.65
N GLY A 74 53.34 -12.25 -15.52
CA GLY A 74 52.99 -11.94 -16.90
C GLY A 74 51.49 -12.04 -17.23
N ALA A 75 50.66 -12.61 -16.34
CA ALA A 75 49.24 -12.78 -16.58
C ALA A 75 48.45 -11.47 -16.32
N LYS A 76 48.33 -10.62 -17.34
CA LYS A 76 47.33 -9.53 -17.38
C LYS A 76 45.92 -10.09 -17.60
N ASP A 77 45.43 -10.89 -16.65
CA ASP A 77 44.02 -11.29 -16.62
C ASP A 77 43.16 -10.04 -16.36
N ALA A 78 42.20 -9.77 -17.24
CA ALA A 78 41.27 -8.65 -17.05
C ALA A 78 40.45 -8.88 -15.78
N ALA A 79 40.34 -7.86 -14.92
CA ALA A 79 39.51 -7.93 -13.72
C ALA A 79 38.07 -8.27 -14.11
N GLN A 80 37.62 -9.49 -13.76
CA GLN A 80 36.39 -10.07 -14.30
C GLN A 80 35.16 -9.29 -13.80
N ASN A 81 34.66 -8.37 -14.64
CA ASN A 81 33.53 -7.49 -14.38
C ASN A 81 32.42 -8.20 -13.60
N LEU A 82 32.01 -7.63 -12.45
CA LEU A 82 30.87 -8.15 -11.68
C LEU A 82 29.59 -8.24 -12.55
N ARG A 83 29.47 -7.34 -13.52
CA ARG A 83 28.37 -7.26 -14.49
C ARG A 83 28.32 -8.45 -15.45
N GLU A 84 29.46 -9.04 -15.79
CA GLU A 84 29.58 -10.22 -16.65
C GLU A 84 29.56 -11.54 -15.86
N MET A 85 29.79 -11.48 -14.55
CA MET A 85 29.81 -12.64 -13.64
C MET A 85 28.44 -12.93 -13.00
N ARG A 86 27.56 -11.92 -12.89
CA ARG A 86 26.13 -12.13 -12.60
C ARG A 86 25.47 -12.96 -13.70
N GLY A 87 24.48 -13.79 -13.35
CA GLY A 87 23.80 -14.71 -14.27
C GLY A 87 24.57 -16.00 -14.61
N LYS A 88 25.91 -16.04 -14.49
CA LYS A 88 26.69 -17.24 -14.83
C LYS A 88 26.69 -18.26 -13.67
N PRO A 89 26.24 -19.52 -13.88
CA PRO A 89 26.30 -20.55 -12.85
C PRO A 89 27.75 -20.96 -12.59
N LYS A 90 28.15 -21.04 -11.31
CA LYS A 90 29.51 -21.41 -10.89
C LYS A 90 29.48 -22.63 -9.97
N VAL A 91 30.34 -23.60 -10.26
CA VAL A 91 30.42 -24.87 -9.52
C VAL A 91 31.42 -24.74 -8.37
N TYR A 92 31.02 -25.22 -7.20
CA TYR A 92 31.84 -25.31 -6.00
C TYR A 92 31.84 -26.74 -5.46
N SER A 93 32.85 -27.08 -4.65
CA SER A 93 32.91 -28.33 -3.90
C SER A 93 32.67 -28.08 -2.40
N THR A 94 32.15 -29.10 -1.73
CA THR A 94 31.97 -29.11 -0.27
C THR A 94 33.13 -29.82 0.42
N VAL A 95 33.24 -29.70 1.75
CA VAL A 95 34.30 -30.39 2.52
C VAL A 95 34.23 -31.91 2.37
N ASN A 96 33.03 -32.50 2.27
CA ASN A 96 32.85 -33.93 1.98
C ASN A 96 32.75 -34.27 0.47
N GLY A 97 33.29 -33.42 -0.40
CA GLY A 97 33.52 -33.71 -1.82
C GLY A 97 32.30 -33.62 -2.74
N LYS A 98 31.09 -33.45 -2.21
CA LYS A 98 29.89 -33.23 -3.03
C LYS A 98 29.93 -31.88 -3.73
N SER A 99 29.27 -31.77 -4.88
CA SER A 99 29.25 -30.58 -5.73
C SER A 99 27.97 -29.75 -5.54
N LEU A 100 28.15 -28.43 -5.48
CA LEU A 100 27.07 -27.43 -5.46
C LEU A 100 27.21 -26.50 -6.66
N VAL A 101 26.09 -26.07 -7.25
CA VAL A 101 26.05 -25.02 -8.28
C VAL A 101 25.39 -23.80 -7.69
N ILE A 102 26.08 -22.65 -7.73
CA ILE A 102 25.53 -21.38 -7.30
C ILE A 102 25.26 -20.53 -8.54
N LYS A 103 24.04 -20.03 -8.68
CA LYS A 103 23.63 -19.12 -9.76
C LYS A 103 22.78 -18.01 -9.16
N ASP A 104 23.15 -16.77 -9.41
CA ASP A 104 22.48 -15.58 -8.88
C ASP A 104 22.34 -15.65 -7.35
N ASN A 105 21.11 -15.84 -6.84
CA ASN A 105 20.81 -15.99 -5.42
C ASN A 105 20.43 -17.42 -5.00
N CYS A 106 20.50 -18.39 -5.91
CA CYS A 106 20.07 -19.77 -5.71
C CYS A 106 21.27 -20.72 -5.63
N ILE A 107 21.15 -21.73 -4.77
CA ILE A 107 22.06 -22.86 -4.63
C ILE A 107 21.31 -24.12 -5.05
N TYR A 108 21.95 -24.92 -5.90
CA TYR A 108 21.45 -26.19 -6.40
C TYR A 108 22.44 -27.29 -6.04
N THR A 109 21.97 -28.40 -5.50
CA THR A 109 22.79 -29.60 -5.30
C THR A 109 23.11 -30.26 -6.63
N ASN A 110 24.29 -30.88 -6.74
CA ASN A 110 24.74 -31.59 -7.93
C ASN A 110 25.36 -32.95 -7.50
N LYS A 111 26.38 -33.45 -8.21
CA LYS A 111 27.04 -34.74 -7.96
C LYS A 111 27.36 -34.98 -6.48
N GLY A 112 26.94 -36.13 -5.96
CA GLY A 112 27.21 -36.60 -4.59
C GLY A 112 26.07 -36.42 -3.59
N PHE A 113 24.99 -35.71 -3.94
CA PHE A 113 23.76 -35.68 -3.14
C PHE A 113 22.79 -36.80 -3.56
N LYS A 114 22.01 -37.36 -2.61
CA LYS A 114 21.02 -38.41 -2.88
C LYS A 114 19.78 -37.88 -3.60
N SER A 115 19.26 -36.75 -3.12
CA SER A 115 18.17 -35.97 -3.69
C SER A 115 18.71 -34.69 -4.34
N LEU A 116 17.97 -34.14 -5.31
CA LEU A 116 18.25 -32.81 -5.85
C LEU A 116 17.43 -31.75 -5.10
N ALA A 117 18.12 -30.89 -4.35
CA ALA A 117 17.54 -29.80 -3.57
C ALA A 117 17.96 -28.42 -4.13
N GLN A 118 17.06 -27.44 -3.96
CA GLN A 118 17.31 -26.01 -4.23
C GLN A 118 17.08 -25.21 -2.94
N ALA A 119 17.99 -24.27 -2.65
CA ALA A 119 17.85 -23.31 -1.56
C ALA A 119 18.22 -21.89 -2.01
N ASN A 120 17.50 -20.89 -1.51
CA ASN A 120 17.78 -19.48 -1.79
C ASN A 120 18.70 -18.93 -0.68
N MET A 121 19.73 -18.16 -1.05
CA MET A 121 20.54 -17.41 -0.10
C MET A 121 19.75 -16.20 0.43
N LEU A 122 19.77 -16.00 1.76
CA LEU A 122 18.93 -15.02 2.47
C LEU A 122 19.72 -13.79 2.93
N HIS A 123 20.76 -13.98 3.75
CA HIS A 123 21.65 -12.92 4.21
C HIS A 123 22.97 -13.51 4.72
N ASP A 124 23.99 -12.68 4.86
CA ASP A 124 25.34 -13.07 5.24
C ASP A 124 25.79 -12.44 6.57
N ILE A 125 26.57 -13.18 7.36
CA ILE A 125 27.23 -12.71 8.60
C ILE A 125 28.65 -13.29 8.70
N ILE A 126 29.51 -12.63 9.47
CA ILE A 126 30.71 -13.28 10.02
C ILE A 126 30.36 -13.79 11.41
N TRP A 127 30.72 -15.04 11.68
CA TRP A 127 30.59 -15.71 12.96
C TRP A 127 31.96 -16.19 13.44
N TYR A 128 32.22 -16.05 14.74
CA TYR A 128 33.47 -16.44 15.37
C TYR A 128 33.16 -17.56 16.37
N PRO A 129 33.57 -18.82 16.14
CA PRO A 129 33.30 -19.91 17.08
C PRO A 129 33.78 -19.60 18.52
N ASP A 130 33.19 -20.24 19.53
CA ASP A 130 33.69 -20.18 20.91
C ASP A 130 34.95 -21.04 21.06
N THR A 131 36.04 -20.60 20.42
CA THR A 131 37.37 -21.19 20.53
C THR A 131 38.35 -20.17 21.10
N LEU A 132 39.48 -20.62 21.65
CA LEU A 132 40.47 -19.74 22.29
C LEU A 132 40.97 -18.64 21.34
N ASP A 133 41.13 -18.96 20.07
CA ASP A 133 41.62 -18.05 19.03
C ASP A 133 40.47 -17.60 18.11
N PRO A 134 40.34 -16.30 17.81
CA PRO A 134 39.19 -15.72 17.13
C PRO A 134 39.23 -15.98 15.61
N ARG A 135 38.55 -17.05 15.15
CA ARG A 135 38.54 -17.48 13.74
C ARG A 135 37.27 -17.05 12.98
N PRO A 136 37.32 -16.05 12.07
CA PRO A 136 36.14 -15.54 11.37
C PRO A 136 35.67 -16.45 10.23
N LEU A 137 34.55 -17.15 10.45
CA LEU A 137 33.85 -17.94 9.44
C LEU A 137 32.74 -17.10 8.79
N LEU A 138 32.66 -17.13 7.47
CA LEU A 138 31.57 -16.49 6.71
C LEU A 138 30.39 -17.47 6.62
N ILE A 139 29.24 -17.05 7.12
CA ILE A 139 27.94 -17.72 6.97
C ILE A 139 27.14 -17.01 5.89
N TYR A 140 26.56 -17.78 4.96
CA TYR A 140 25.35 -17.39 4.25
C TYR A 140 24.18 -18.21 4.79
N TYR A 141 23.13 -17.54 5.26
CA TYR A 141 21.89 -18.21 5.61
C TYR A 141 21.15 -18.66 4.35
N ILE A 142 20.61 -19.88 4.36
CA ILE A 142 19.85 -20.47 3.26
C ILE A 142 18.42 -20.82 3.70
N SER A 143 17.47 -20.75 2.77
CA SER A 143 16.04 -20.86 3.05
C SER A 143 15.51 -22.28 3.36
N ARG A 144 16.35 -23.31 3.16
CA ARG A 144 16.07 -24.72 3.46
C ARG A 144 17.38 -25.53 3.34
N PRO A 145 17.51 -26.71 3.99
CA PRO A 145 18.75 -27.49 3.96
C PRO A 145 19.00 -28.19 2.62
N LEU A 146 20.16 -28.84 2.49
CA LEU A 146 20.68 -29.43 1.25
C LEU A 146 20.75 -30.97 1.18
N VAL A 147 20.55 -31.70 2.28
CA VAL A 147 20.81 -33.17 2.38
C VAL A 147 19.60 -33.98 2.88
N GLY A 148 18.63 -34.25 2.02
CA GLY A 148 17.42 -35.01 2.39
C GLY A 148 16.16 -34.53 1.67
N SER A 149 15.00 -34.85 2.24
CA SER A 149 13.67 -34.49 1.76
C SER A 149 12.83 -33.99 2.96
N TRP A 150 12.08 -32.89 2.80
CA TRP A 150 11.49 -32.17 3.95
C TRP A 150 10.15 -31.51 3.68
N GLU A 151 9.32 -31.50 4.72
CA GLU A 151 8.03 -30.84 4.79
C GLU A 151 7.95 -29.92 6.02
N GLU A 152 7.38 -28.73 5.83
CA GLU A 152 7.12 -27.77 6.90
C GLU A 152 5.91 -28.23 7.74
N VAL A 153 6.13 -28.45 9.04
CA VAL A 153 5.11 -28.89 9.99
C VAL A 153 4.22 -27.71 10.34
N LYS A 154 3.10 -27.60 9.63
CA LYS A 154 2.07 -26.59 9.93
C LYS A 154 1.52 -26.78 11.33
N ILE A 155 1.59 -25.73 12.15
CA ILE A 155 1.02 -25.70 13.50
C ILE A 155 -0.51 -25.76 13.38
N THR A 156 -1.11 -26.88 13.77
CA THR A 156 -2.56 -27.02 13.89
C THR A 156 -3.07 -26.17 15.07
N PRO A 157 -4.16 -25.38 14.91
CA PRO A 157 -4.76 -24.65 16.01
C PRO A 157 -5.19 -25.57 17.15
N ALA A 158 -4.88 -25.17 18.40
CA ALA A 158 -5.30 -25.90 19.59
C ALA A 158 -6.81 -25.67 19.83
N VAL A 159 -7.65 -26.49 19.19
CA VAL A 159 -9.08 -26.53 19.46
C VAL A 159 -9.31 -27.18 20.81
N LEU A 160 -9.59 -26.36 21.83
CA LEU A 160 -10.07 -26.84 23.12
C LEU A 160 -11.37 -27.65 22.92
N PRO A 161 -11.54 -28.80 23.60
CA PRO A 161 -12.85 -29.45 23.67
C PRO A 161 -13.86 -28.45 24.26
N PRO A 162 -15.11 -28.42 23.77
CA PRO A 162 -16.10 -27.48 24.26
C PRO A 162 -16.37 -27.76 25.74
N SER A 163 -16.33 -26.70 26.57
CA SER A 163 -16.71 -26.81 27.98
C SER A 163 -18.17 -27.25 28.08
N GLU A 164 -18.43 -28.29 28.88
CA GLU A 164 -19.77 -28.78 29.18
C GLU A 164 -20.55 -27.67 29.92
N GLY A 165 -21.54 -27.07 29.24
CA GLY A 165 -22.34 -25.99 29.82
C GLY A 165 -22.95 -25.00 28.82
N SER A 166 -22.44 -24.88 27.59
CA SER A 166 -23.04 -24.02 26.56
C SER A 166 -23.87 -24.82 25.56
N ASN A 167 -25.16 -24.46 25.42
CA ASN A 167 -26.13 -25.14 24.57
C ASN A 167 -25.73 -25.09 23.09
N ARG A 168 -25.18 -26.21 22.59
CA ARG A 168 -24.68 -26.33 21.23
C ARG A 168 -25.81 -26.78 20.29
N GLN A 169 -26.51 -25.82 19.68
CA GLN A 169 -27.23 -26.08 18.43
C GLN A 169 -26.21 -26.41 17.32
N LEU A 170 -25.82 -27.69 17.27
CA LEU A 170 -24.99 -28.23 16.21
C LEU A 170 -25.86 -28.42 14.97
N ASN A 171 -25.93 -27.37 14.13
CA ASN A 171 -26.32 -27.51 12.74
C ASN A 171 -25.27 -28.40 12.05
N VAL A 172 -25.54 -29.70 12.01
CA VAL A 172 -24.80 -30.65 11.19
C VAL A 172 -25.14 -30.35 9.73
N ALA A 173 -24.32 -29.51 9.10
CA ALA A 173 -24.32 -29.34 7.66
C ALA A 173 -23.80 -30.64 7.03
N SER A 174 -24.70 -31.58 6.78
CA SER A 174 -24.38 -32.89 6.23
C SER A 174 -23.97 -32.77 4.77
N GLU A 175 -22.68 -32.94 4.49
CA GLU A 175 -22.15 -33.12 3.13
C GLU A 175 -22.70 -34.42 2.53
N ILE A 176 -23.84 -34.34 1.84
CA ILE A 176 -24.32 -35.46 1.02
C ILE A 176 -23.59 -35.43 -0.32
N GLN A 177 -22.44 -36.10 -0.36
CA GLN A 177 -21.81 -36.50 -1.62
C GLN A 177 -22.68 -37.59 -2.27
N SER A 178 -23.44 -37.23 -3.30
CA SER A 178 -24.27 -38.17 -4.08
C SER A 178 -23.61 -38.52 -5.43
N PRO A 179 -22.87 -39.65 -5.54
CA PRO A 179 -22.28 -40.09 -6.81
C PRO A 179 -23.31 -40.81 -7.69
N SER A 180 -24.09 -40.05 -8.47
CA SER A 180 -25.04 -40.60 -9.45
C SER A 180 -24.66 -40.24 -10.88
N GLY A 181 -23.99 -41.16 -11.57
CA GLY A 181 -23.60 -41.01 -12.98
C GLY A 181 -24.74 -41.29 -13.94
N SER A 182 -25.61 -40.29 -14.18
CA SER A 182 -26.44 -40.21 -15.38
C SER A 182 -25.82 -39.23 -16.39
N PRO A 183 -25.93 -39.45 -17.71
CA PRO A 183 -25.45 -38.47 -18.68
C PRO A 183 -26.17 -37.14 -18.45
N LYS A 184 -25.42 -36.06 -18.21
CA LYS A 184 -26.00 -34.73 -18.05
C LYS A 184 -26.72 -34.34 -19.34
N LYS A 185 -28.05 -34.21 -19.27
CA LYS A 185 -28.85 -33.60 -20.33
C LYS A 185 -28.30 -32.21 -20.63
N LYS A 186 -28.35 -31.81 -21.90
CA LYS A 186 -27.84 -30.51 -22.32
C LYS A 186 -28.87 -29.43 -21.96
N ASP A 187 -28.47 -28.53 -21.06
CA ASP A 187 -29.12 -27.24 -20.87
C ASP A 187 -28.90 -26.42 -22.16
N ILE A 188 -29.99 -26.02 -22.81
CA ILE A 188 -30.00 -25.28 -24.08
C ILE A 188 -30.90 -24.07 -23.88
N ARG A 189 -30.32 -22.87 -24.01
CA ARG A 189 -30.95 -21.60 -23.59
C ARG A 189 -31.38 -20.70 -24.74
N SER A 190 -31.01 -21.05 -25.98
CA SER A 190 -31.41 -20.33 -27.19
C SER A 190 -31.70 -21.28 -28.34
N PHE A 191 -32.54 -20.88 -29.30
CA PHE A 191 -32.74 -21.68 -30.51
C PHE A 191 -31.48 -21.74 -31.38
N HIS A 192 -30.66 -20.68 -31.37
CA HIS A 192 -29.37 -20.70 -32.06
C HIS A 192 -28.44 -21.78 -31.49
N GLU A 193 -28.41 -21.96 -30.16
CA GLU A 193 -27.70 -23.05 -29.50
C GLU A 193 -28.31 -24.43 -29.83
N LEU A 194 -29.62 -24.54 -29.97
CA LEU A 194 -30.30 -25.77 -30.43
C LEU A 194 -29.86 -26.13 -31.86
N LEU A 195 -29.92 -25.19 -32.80
CA LEU A 195 -29.51 -25.39 -34.19
C LEU A 195 -28.03 -25.81 -34.30
N ASN A 196 -27.14 -25.18 -33.52
CA ASN A 196 -25.72 -25.54 -33.45
C ASN A 196 -25.49 -26.94 -32.86
N HIS A 197 -26.29 -27.35 -31.86
CA HIS A 197 -26.19 -28.68 -31.24
C HIS A 197 -26.81 -29.81 -32.07
N PHE A 198 -27.76 -29.51 -32.96
CA PHE A 198 -28.44 -30.47 -33.83
C PHE A 198 -28.35 -30.07 -35.32
N PRO A 199 -27.17 -30.17 -35.97
CA PRO A 199 -26.98 -29.72 -37.35
C PRO A 199 -27.88 -30.39 -38.39
N ALA A 200 -28.42 -31.58 -38.10
CA ALA A 200 -29.41 -32.24 -38.96
C ALA A 200 -30.77 -31.51 -38.97
N ILE A 201 -31.22 -31.01 -37.81
CA ILE A 201 -32.42 -30.18 -37.67
C ILE A 201 -32.18 -28.84 -38.36
N ALA A 202 -31.04 -28.20 -38.09
CA ALA A 202 -30.67 -26.94 -38.73
C ALA A 202 -30.64 -27.04 -40.26
N LYS A 203 -30.02 -28.09 -40.81
CA LYS A 203 -29.97 -28.31 -42.27
C LYS A 203 -31.35 -28.55 -42.91
N GLN A 204 -32.32 -29.11 -42.18
CA GLN A 204 -33.70 -29.25 -42.67
C GLN A 204 -34.46 -27.92 -42.61
N MET A 205 -34.31 -27.14 -41.53
CA MET A 205 -35.04 -25.88 -41.35
C MET A 205 -34.46 -24.68 -42.11
N GLN A 206 -33.13 -24.62 -42.31
CA GLN A 206 -32.44 -23.40 -42.75
C GLN A 206 -32.99 -22.81 -44.06
N ALA A 207 -33.27 -23.65 -45.06
CA ALA A 207 -33.84 -23.17 -46.33
C ALA A 207 -35.26 -22.60 -46.17
N GLY A 208 -36.05 -23.13 -45.21
CA GLY A 208 -37.35 -22.58 -44.85
C GLY A 208 -37.24 -21.26 -44.09
N LEU A 209 -36.36 -21.19 -43.09
CA LEU A 209 -36.11 -19.97 -42.32
C LEU A 209 -35.53 -18.84 -43.17
N GLU A 210 -34.57 -19.12 -44.06
CA GLU A 210 -34.03 -18.13 -45.00
C GLU A 210 -35.11 -17.60 -45.96
N ARG A 211 -36.01 -18.46 -46.45
CA ARG A 211 -37.16 -18.03 -47.27
C ARG A 211 -38.10 -17.15 -46.46
N LEU A 212 -38.43 -17.57 -45.23
CA LEU A 212 -39.35 -16.88 -44.32
C LEU A 212 -38.84 -15.49 -43.94
N PHE A 213 -37.56 -15.34 -43.61
CA PHE A 213 -36.95 -14.04 -43.35
C PHE A 213 -36.91 -13.16 -44.61
N ARG A 214 -36.57 -13.70 -45.79
CA ARG A 214 -36.60 -12.94 -47.06
C ARG A 214 -38.01 -12.45 -47.39
N GLU A 215 -39.03 -13.29 -47.23
CA GLU A 215 -40.43 -12.94 -47.45
C GLU A 215 -40.86 -11.82 -46.49
N PHE A 216 -40.54 -11.94 -45.20
CA PHE A 216 -40.80 -10.90 -44.20
C PHE A 216 -40.11 -9.57 -44.57
N THR A 217 -38.82 -9.59 -44.93
CA THR A 217 -38.10 -8.39 -45.36
C THR A 217 -38.71 -7.77 -46.62
N LEU A 218 -39.01 -8.56 -47.66
CA LEU A 218 -39.63 -8.06 -48.90
C LEU A 218 -41.00 -7.39 -48.67
N VAL A 219 -41.83 -8.02 -47.83
CA VAL A 219 -43.15 -7.49 -47.41
C VAL A 219 -43.01 -6.12 -46.73
N PHE A 220 -41.95 -5.92 -45.93
CA PHE A 220 -41.73 -4.68 -45.21
C PHE A 220 -41.03 -3.60 -46.06
N GLU A 221 -39.96 -3.93 -46.77
CA GLU A 221 -39.12 -2.98 -47.50
C GLU A 221 -39.76 -2.41 -48.76
N ARG A 222 -40.71 -3.13 -49.39
CA ARG A 222 -41.38 -2.75 -50.66
C ARG A 222 -40.40 -2.16 -51.70
N PRO A 223 -39.51 -2.98 -52.29
CA PRO A 223 -38.64 -2.51 -53.38
C PRO A 223 -39.46 -1.81 -54.47
N LEU A 224 -39.00 -0.63 -54.89
CA LEU A 224 -39.68 0.17 -55.92
C LEU A 224 -39.84 -0.67 -57.20
N PRO A 225 -41.01 -0.64 -57.87
CA PRO A 225 -41.17 -1.33 -59.13
C PRO A 225 -40.17 -0.80 -60.16
N PRO A 226 -39.60 -1.65 -61.03
CA PRO A 226 -38.67 -1.20 -62.05
C PRO A 226 -39.33 -0.15 -62.95
N PRO A 227 -38.58 0.88 -63.40
CA PRO A 227 -39.14 1.91 -64.27
C PRO A 227 -39.64 1.27 -65.58
N PRO A 228 -40.67 1.85 -66.25
CA PRO A 228 -41.32 1.30 -67.44
C PRO A 228 -40.45 1.28 -68.71
N SER A 229 -39.13 1.38 -68.56
CA SER A 229 -38.09 1.26 -69.58
C SER A 229 -37.20 0.01 -69.40
N ALA A 230 -37.46 -0.83 -68.38
CA ALA A 230 -36.82 -2.13 -68.23
C ALA A 230 -37.16 -3.07 -69.40
N ARG A 231 -36.17 -3.81 -69.92
CA ARG A 231 -36.33 -4.70 -71.10
C ARG A 231 -36.85 -6.10 -70.77
N ASP A 232 -36.72 -6.52 -69.52
CA ASP A 232 -37.37 -7.69 -68.95
C ASP A 232 -38.11 -7.22 -67.69
N ILE A 233 -39.36 -7.67 -67.56
CA ILE A 233 -40.17 -7.52 -66.35
C ILE A 233 -40.48 -8.96 -65.91
N PRO A 234 -39.82 -9.50 -64.86
CA PRO A 234 -40.13 -10.83 -64.37
C PRO A 234 -41.56 -10.85 -63.80
N ASP A 235 -42.28 -11.94 -64.03
CA ASP A 235 -43.58 -12.17 -63.40
C ASP A 235 -43.44 -12.11 -61.86
N PRO A 236 -44.42 -11.55 -61.13
CA PRO A 236 -44.36 -11.49 -59.68
C PRO A 236 -44.37 -12.90 -59.09
N GLU A 237 -43.45 -13.18 -58.16
CA GLU A 237 -43.46 -14.44 -57.41
C GLU A 237 -44.80 -14.62 -56.67
N PRO A 238 -45.35 -15.84 -56.62
CA PRO A 238 -46.64 -16.08 -55.99
C PRO A 238 -46.59 -15.75 -54.49
N ASP A 239 -47.57 -14.98 -54.01
CA ASP A 239 -47.65 -14.52 -52.61
C ASP A 239 -47.48 -15.68 -51.61
N GLY A 240 -46.43 -15.60 -50.81
CA GLY A 240 -46.20 -16.52 -49.69
C GLY A 240 -47.18 -16.28 -48.52
N PRO A 241 -47.12 -17.11 -47.46
CA PRO A 241 -48.06 -17.05 -46.35
C PRO A 241 -48.11 -15.67 -45.66
N ILE A 242 -46.98 -14.99 -45.50
CA ILE A 242 -46.91 -13.67 -44.85
C ILE A 242 -47.52 -12.60 -45.76
N ALA A 243 -47.19 -12.64 -47.06
CA ALA A 243 -47.77 -11.72 -48.05
C ALA A 243 -49.30 -11.91 -48.18
N ALA A 244 -49.77 -13.17 -48.16
CA ALA A 244 -51.18 -13.52 -48.21
C ALA A 244 -51.94 -13.11 -46.93
N ALA A 245 -51.34 -13.31 -45.75
CA ALA A 245 -51.89 -12.84 -44.47
C ALA A 245 -51.98 -11.30 -44.44
N MET A 246 -50.92 -10.60 -44.87
CA MET A 246 -50.91 -9.13 -44.97
C MET A 246 -52.01 -8.62 -45.94
N ARG A 247 -52.26 -9.31 -47.06
CA ARG A 247 -53.37 -8.95 -47.97
C ARG A 247 -54.74 -9.21 -47.33
N ARG A 248 -54.92 -10.31 -46.59
CA ARG A 248 -56.18 -10.60 -45.87
C ARG A 248 -56.52 -9.56 -44.82
N ALA A 249 -55.54 -9.14 -44.03
CA ALA A 249 -55.71 -8.07 -43.04
C ALA A 249 -56.22 -6.77 -43.71
N LYS A 250 -55.58 -6.34 -44.79
CA LYS A 250 -56.00 -5.15 -45.57
C LYS A 250 -57.38 -5.29 -46.21
N SER A 251 -57.74 -6.47 -46.73
CA SER A 251 -59.08 -6.67 -47.28
C SER A 251 -60.20 -6.65 -46.23
N ASN A 252 -59.86 -6.73 -44.94
CA ASN A 252 -60.85 -6.65 -43.85
C ASN A 252 -61.08 -5.20 -43.37
N SER A 253 -60.12 -4.27 -43.48
CA SER A 253 -60.34 -2.88 -43.06
C SER A 253 -61.09 -2.02 -44.09
N ASP A 254 -60.98 -2.32 -45.40
CA ASP A 254 -61.78 -1.68 -46.46
C ASP A 254 -63.30 -1.97 -46.38
N ALA A 255 -63.73 -2.89 -45.50
CA ALA A 255 -65.12 -3.37 -45.43
C ALA A 255 -66.14 -2.37 -44.83
N SER A 256 -65.70 -1.22 -44.28
CA SER A 256 -66.56 -0.36 -43.45
C SER A 256 -66.60 1.15 -43.79
N THR A 257 -66.51 1.54 -45.08
CA THR A 257 -67.13 2.82 -45.50
C THR A 257 -67.60 2.83 -46.95
N SER A 258 -68.81 3.33 -47.19
CA SER A 258 -69.24 3.74 -48.53
C SER A 258 -69.88 5.13 -48.48
N VAL A 259 -69.74 5.87 -49.59
CA VAL A 259 -70.37 7.18 -49.87
C VAL A 259 -69.89 8.36 -49.00
N VAL A 260 -68.80 9.01 -49.42
CA VAL A 260 -68.77 10.41 -49.96
C VAL A 260 -67.34 10.72 -50.43
N LYS A 261 -67.19 11.46 -51.54
CA LYS A 261 -65.88 11.99 -51.98
C LYS A 261 -65.56 13.32 -51.29
N GLY A 262 -64.38 13.44 -50.69
CA GLY A 262 -63.81 14.70 -50.18
C GLY A 262 -62.41 14.46 -49.62
N HIS A 263 -61.47 15.40 -49.81
CA HIS A 263 -60.09 15.26 -49.31
C HIS A 263 -60.01 15.42 -47.79
N GLU A 264 -59.48 14.41 -47.10
CA GLU A 264 -58.75 14.55 -45.82
C GLU A 264 -57.97 13.24 -45.52
N GLU A 265 -56.94 12.95 -46.32
CA GLU A 265 -56.00 11.85 -46.04
C GLU A 265 -54.91 12.29 -45.05
N SER A 266 -55.06 11.88 -43.78
CA SER A 266 -53.97 11.54 -42.83
C SER A 266 -54.50 11.60 -41.40
N LEU A 267 -54.81 10.42 -40.81
CA LEU A 267 -54.88 10.16 -39.35
C LEU A 267 -55.37 8.73 -39.01
N GLY A 268 -55.98 8.00 -39.95
CA GLY A 268 -56.58 6.68 -39.68
C GLY A 268 -55.60 5.48 -39.67
N ASN A 269 -54.48 5.57 -40.39
CA ASN A 269 -53.71 4.38 -40.80
C ASN A 269 -52.88 3.70 -39.68
N ALA A 270 -52.73 4.33 -38.52
CA ALA A 270 -51.74 3.90 -37.52
C ALA A 270 -52.12 2.60 -36.77
N ALA A 271 -53.41 2.34 -36.58
CA ALA A 271 -53.88 1.11 -35.94
C ALA A 271 -53.77 -0.09 -36.90
N ASP A 272 -54.26 0.09 -38.14
CA ASP A 272 -54.12 -0.89 -39.22
C ASP A 272 -52.67 -1.34 -39.40
N ASP A 273 -51.70 -0.43 -39.45
CA ASP A 273 -50.28 -0.80 -39.59
C ASP A 273 -49.72 -1.56 -38.37
N GLU A 274 -50.20 -1.32 -37.14
CA GLU A 274 -49.76 -2.09 -35.95
C GLU A 274 -50.35 -3.52 -35.95
N ASP A 275 -51.64 -3.67 -36.23
CA ASP A 275 -52.31 -4.98 -36.41
C ASP A 275 -51.71 -5.77 -37.58
N LEU A 276 -51.34 -5.09 -38.67
CA LEU A 276 -50.67 -5.66 -39.83
C LEU A 276 -49.29 -6.23 -39.47
N MET A 277 -48.51 -5.49 -38.68
CA MET A 277 -47.20 -5.95 -38.19
C MET A 277 -47.35 -7.16 -37.26
N ARG A 278 -48.31 -7.14 -36.32
CA ARG A 278 -48.59 -8.28 -35.44
C ARG A 278 -48.95 -9.53 -36.26
N THR A 279 -49.95 -9.43 -37.13
CA THR A 279 -50.45 -10.55 -37.95
C THR A 279 -49.35 -11.14 -38.85
N SER A 280 -48.46 -10.29 -39.40
CA SER A 280 -47.32 -10.74 -40.21
C SER A 280 -46.29 -11.52 -39.39
N LEU A 281 -46.01 -11.09 -38.15
CA LEU A 281 -45.10 -11.80 -37.25
C LEU A 281 -45.72 -13.11 -36.73
N GLU A 282 -46.98 -13.10 -36.31
CA GLU A 282 -47.73 -14.28 -35.86
C GLU A 282 -47.74 -15.38 -36.94
N THR A 283 -47.96 -14.98 -38.20
CA THR A 283 -47.86 -15.88 -39.36
C THR A 283 -46.45 -16.44 -39.55
N ALA A 284 -45.41 -15.64 -39.33
CA ALA A 284 -44.02 -16.07 -39.42
C ALA A 284 -43.62 -17.01 -38.27
N VAL A 285 -44.06 -16.76 -37.03
CA VAL A 285 -43.84 -17.65 -35.88
C VAL A 285 -44.53 -18.99 -36.12
N THR A 286 -45.80 -18.97 -36.55
CA THR A 286 -46.56 -20.18 -36.88
C THR A 286 -45.89 -21.00 -37.99
N ALA A 287 -45.51 -20.37 -39.11
CA ALA A 287 -44.85 -21.04 -40.23
C ALA A 287 -43.47 -21.63 -39.85
N ALA A 288 -42.77 -21.04 -38.89
CA ALA A 288 -41.51 -21.58 -38.38
C ALA A 288 -41.71 -22.74 -37.39
N ILE A 289 -42.79 -22.74 -36.61
CA ILE A 289 -43.22 -23.89 -35.79
C ILE A 289 -43.64 -25.04 -36.71
N ASP A 290 -44.41 -24.80 -37.77
CA ASP A 290 -44.75 -25.80 -38.79
C ASP A 290 -43.47 -26.37 -39.46
N LEU A 291 -42.51 -25.52 -39.81
CA LEU A 291 -41.20 -25.96 -40.31
C LEU A 291 -40.48 -26.87 -39.30
N PHE A 292 -40.50 -26.55 -38.00
CA PHE A 292 -39.93 -27.41 -36.96
C PHE A 292 -40.68 -28.74 -36.80
N GLN A 293 -42.01 -28.73 -36.86
CA GLN A 293 -42.85 -29.94 -36.80
C GLN A 293 -42.67 -30.84 -38.04
N SER A 294 -42.25 -30.27 -39.18
CA SER A 294 -41.94 -31.00 -40.42
C SER A 294 -40.60 -31.76 -40.40
N VAL A 295 -39.75 -31.51 -39.41
CA VAL A 295 -38.44 -32.17 -39.22
C VAL A 295 -38.61 -33.67 -38.99
N ASP A 296 -37.64 -34.46 -39.45
CA ASP A 296 -37.63 -35.91 -39.26
C ASP A 296 -37.87 -36.31 -37.79
N ARG A 297 -38.92 -37.13 -37.58
CA ARG A 297 -39.33 -37.66 -36.27
C ARG A 297 -38.21 -38.38 -35.53
N GLN A 298 -37.22 -38.96 -36.22
CA GLN A 298 -36.05 -39.54 -35.57
C GLN A 298 -35.15 -38.48 -34.92
N GLN A 299 -35.00 -37.31 -35.54
CA GLN A 299 -34.23 -36.18 -34.98
C GLN A 299 -34.99 -35.51 -33.83
N LEU A 300 -36.31 -35.33 -33.96
CA LEU A 300 -37.15 -34.80 -32.87
C LEU A 300 -37.16 -35.74 -31.65
N SER A 301 -37.19 -37.06 -31.87
CA SER A 301 -37.04 -38.05 -30.79
C SER A 301 -35.66 -37.99 -30.13
N LEU A 302 -34.59 -37.75 -30.89
CA LEU A 302 -33.24 -37.59 -30.34
C LEU A 302 -33.10 -36.32 -29.48
N LEU A 303 -33.72 -35.20 -29.90
CA LEU A 303 -33.77 -33.96 -29.13
C LEU A 303 -34.46 -34.17 -27.76
N GLY A 304 -35.66 -34.77 -27.76
CA GLY A 304 -36.41 -35.08 -26.54
C GLY A 304 -35.74 -36.11 -25.62
N ALA A 305 -34.89 -37.00 -26.17
CA ALA A 305 -34.12 -37.96 -25.39
C ALA A 305 -32.84 -37.38 -24.75
N THR A 306 -32.34 -36.23 -25.21
CA THR A 306 -31.03 -35.68 -24.82
C THR A 306 -31.07 -34.33 -24.12
N THR A 307 -32.26 -33.73 -24.01
CA THR A 307 -32.52 -32.43 -23.38
C THR A 307 -33.71 -32.51 -22.40
N ASP A 308 -34.01 -31.40 -21.70
CA ASP A 308 -35.23 -31.24 -20.89
C ASP A 308 -36.26 -30.30 -21.58
N LEU A 309 -36.13 -30.09 -22.89
CA LEU A 309 -36.99 -29.19 -23.67
C LEU A 309 -38.36 -29.83 -23.93
N THR A 310 -39.43 -29.24 -23.38
CA THR A 310 -40.82 -29.53 -23.78
C THR A 310 -41.17 -28.79 -25.07
N GLY A 311 -42.22 -29.20 -25.78
CA GLY A 311 -42.71 -28.50 -26.98
C GLY A 311 -42.91 -27.00 -26.73
N SER A 312 -43.60 -26.65 -25.64
CA SER A 312 -43.82 -25.26 -25.19
C SER A 312 -42.56 -24.49 -24.75
N VAL A 313 -41.41 -25.15 -24.56
CA VAL A 313 -40.12 -24.45 -24.42
C VAL A 313 -39.49 -24.23 -25.80
N VAL A 314 -39.53 -25.23 -26.68
CA VAL A 314 -38.99 -25.11 -28.05
C VAL A 314 -39.74 -24.07 -28.87
N GLU A 315 -41.08 -24.01 -28.77
CA GLU A 315 -41.91 -23.02 -29.45
C GLU A 315 -41.54 -21.59 -29.03
N ARG A 316 -41.29 -21.36 -27.74
CA ARG A 316 -40.80 -20.06 -27.22
C ARG A 316 -39.39 -19.72 -27.66
N LEU A 317 -38.50 -20.72 -27.76
CA LEU A 317 -37.18 -20.52 -28.37
C LEU A 317 -37.30 -20.11 -29.85
N ILE A 318 -38.25 -20.69 -30.60
CA ILE A 318 -38.52 -20.34 -32.01
C ILE A 318 -39.06 -18.90 -32.13
N GLU A 319 -40.06 -18.52 -31.32
CA GLU A 319 -40.62 -17.16 -31.29
C GLU A 319 -39.56 -16.10 -30.92
N ARG A 320 -38.77 -16.35 -29.87
CA ARG A 320 -37.64 -15.50 -29.48
C ARG A 320 -36.65 -15.35 -30.63
N TYR A 321 -36.24 -16.45 -31.26
CA TYR A 321 -35.29 -16.41 -32.38
C TYR A 321 -35.80 -15.60 -33.58
N ILE A 322 -37.09 -15.70 -33.92
CA ILE A 322 -37.66 -14.96 -35.04
C ILE A 322 -37.75 -13.48 -34.69
N THR A 323 -38.23 -13.14 -33.49
CA THR A 323 -38.33 -11.75 -33.02
C THR A 323 -36.95 -11.09 -32.91
N GLU A 324 -35.93 -11.76 -32.36
CA GLU A 324 -34.54 -11.31 -32.33
C GLU A 324 -34.03 -10.96 -33.75
N ASN A 325 -34.34 -11.81 -34.75
CA ASN A 325 -33.91 -11.56 -36.13
C ASN A 325 -34.67 -10.41 -36.82
N VAL A 326 -35.98 -10.24 -36.61
CA VAL A 326 -36.79 -9.21 -37.29
C VAL A 326 -37.00 -7.91 -36.49
N HIS A 327 -36.51 -7.83 -35.25
CA HIS A 327 -36.63 -6.66 -34.38
C HIS A 327 -36.20 -5.35 -35.06
N HIS A 328 -35.09 -5.39 -35.81
CA HIS A 328 -34.55 -4.25 -36.53
C HIS A 328 -35.46 -3.70 -37.65
N LEU A 329 -36.46 -4.47 -38.11
CA LEU A 329 -37.49 -4.04 -39.05
C LEU A 329 -38.77 -3.59 -38.35
N LEU A 330 -39.15 -4.27 -37.26
CA LEU A 330 -40.39 -4.01 -36.51
C LEU A 330 -40.30 -2.80 -35.58
N PHE A 331 -39.33 -2.80 -34.65
CA PHE A 331 -39.30 -1.81 -33.56
C PHE A 331 -39.13 -0.37 -34.06
N PRO A 332 -38.31 -0.06 -35.10
CA PRO A 332 -38.25 1.30 -35.65
C PRO A 332 -39.56 1.78 -36.29
N ARG A 333 -40.41 0.88 -36.78
CA ARG A 333 -41.75 1.22 -37.29
C ARG A 333 -42.73 1.47 -36.17
N LEU A 334 -42.76 0.60 -35.17
CA LEU A 334 -43.61 0.78 -33.98
C LEU A 334 -43.26 2.07 -33.22
N ALA A 335 -41.96 2.40 -33.10
CA ALA A 335 -41.47 3.66 -32.54
C ALA A 335 -41.70 4.88 -33.45
N ALA A 336 -42.05 4.70 -34.72
CA ALA A 336 -42.54 5.76 -35.60
C ALA A 336 -44.05 5.96 -35.46
N LEU A 337 -44.83 4.88 -35.31
CA LEU A 337 -46.28 4.94 -35.05
C LEU A 337 -46.59 5.60 -33.69
N ARG A 338 -45.97 5.14 -32.61
CA ARG A 338 -46.16 5.69 -31.24
C ARG A 338 -45.35 6.96 -30.95
N ARG A 339 -44.74 7.57 -31.98
CA ARG A 339 -43.80 8.68 -31.84
C ARG A 339 -44.38 9.90 -31.12
N GLN A 340 -45.66 10.21 -31.32
CA GLN A 340 -46.29 11.36 -30.68
C GLN A 340 -46.44 11.10 -29.17
N ASP A 341 -47.05 9.97 -28.80
CA ASP A 341 -47.24 9.50 -27.42
C ASP A 341 -45.89 9.47 -26.66
N ASP A 342 -44.85 8.92 -27.29
CA ASP A 342 -43.50 8.85 -26.73
C ASP A 342 -42.87 10.23 -26.52
N LEU A 343 -43.01 11.17 -27.46
CA LEU A 343 -42.45 12.51 -27.31
C LEU A 343 -43.18 13.32 -26.23
N GLU A 344 -44.49 13.15 -26.08
CA GLU A 344 -45.26 13.78 -25.00
C GLU A 344 -44.92 13.17 -23.63
N LEU A 345 -44.78 11.85 -23.54
CA LEU A 345 -44.36 11.16 -22.32
C LEU A 345 -42.91 11.52 -21.93
N GLU A 346 -41.97 11.54 -22.88
CA GLU A 346 -40.59 11.98 -22.63
C GLU A 346 -40.55 13.44 -22.14
N ALA A 347 -41.35 14.33 -22.72
CA ALA A 347 -41.43 15.72 -22.28
C ALA A 347 -42.01 15.85 -20.85
N LYS A 348 -42.98 15.01 -20.47
CA LYS A 348 -43.53 14.94 -19.11
C LYS A 348 -42.48 14.40 -18.12
N ILE A 349 -41.79 13.31 -18.46
CA ILE A 349 -40.74 12.68 -17.62
C ILE A 349 -39.58 13.66 -17.35
N ARG A 350 -39.08 14.38 -18.36
CA ARG A 350 -38.00 15.37 -18.16
C ARG A 350 -38.40 16.55 -17.28
N GLN A 351 -39.69 16.85 -17.13
CA GLN A 351 -40.19 17.84 -16.17
C GLN A 351 -40.21 17.31 -14.72
N MET A 352 -39.96 16.01 -14.49
CA MET A 352 -40.03 15.34 -13.18
C MET A 352 -38.65 14.92 -12.63
N ASP A 353 -37.56 15.31 -13.28
CA ASP A 353 -36.20 14.90 -12.91
C ASP A 353 -35.79 15.29 -11.47
N HIS A 354 -36.29 16.43 -10.98
CA HIS A 354 -35.97 17.00 -9.66
C HIS A 354 -36.83 16.46 -8.51
N ILE A 355 -37.59 15.38 -8.74
CA ILE A 355 -38.41 14.75 -7.69
C ILE A 355 -37.56 13.91 -6.73
N ASP A 356 -37.88 14.02 -5.44
CA ASP A 356 -37.36 13.19 -4.37
C ASP A 356 -38.30 12.00 -4.09
N ILE A 357 -37.76 10.82 -3.76
CA ILE A 357 -38.55 9.62 -3.43
C ILE A 357 -39.62 9.88 -2.35
N SER A 358 -39.31 10.75 -1.40
CA SER A 358 -40.18 11.10 -0.27
C SER A 358 -41.48 11.80 -0.68
N GLN A 359 -41.54 12.40 -1.87
CA GLN A 359 -42.74 13.03 -2.44
C GLN A 359 -43.62 12.05 -3.22
N LEU A 360 -43.22 10.78 -3.36
CA LEU A 360 -43.97 9.73 -4.08
C LEU A 360 -44.87 8.89 -3.16
N GLY A 361 -45.31 9.44 -2.02
CA GLY A 361 -46.21 8.77 -1.08
C GLY A 361 -45.60 7.57 -0.32
N VAL A 362 -44.30 7.28 -0.49
CA VAL A 362 -43.64 6.17 0.20
C VAL A 362 -43.38 6.56 1.66
N ALA A 363 -44.04 5.87 2.59
CA ALA A 363 -43.69 5.90 4.00
C ALA A 363 -42.35 5.17 4.22
N ILE A 364 -41.33 5.90 4.65
CA ILE A 364 -39.98 5.37 4.89
C ILE A 364 -39.70 5.44 6.39
N ASP A 365 -40.15 4.41 7.11
CA ASP A 365 -39.90 4.26 8.55
C ASP A 365 -38.39 4.08 8.80
N GLY A 366 -37.79 4.95 9.63
CA GLY A 366 -36.35 4.98 9.89
C GLY A 366 -35.58 6.18 9.30
N GLY A 367 -36.29 7.21 8.82
CA GLY A 367 -35.71 8.55 8.56
C GLY A 367 -34.68 8.61 7.44
N ASN A 368 -33.79 9.62 7.48
CA ASN A 368 -32.81 9.90 6.43
C ASN A 368 -31.85 8.74 6.15
N ARG A 369 -31.60 7.88 7.13
CA ARG A 369 -30.80 6.66 6.95
C ARG A 369 -31.55 5.61 6.11
N ALA A 370 -32.81 5.31 6.45
CA ALA A 370 -33.64 4.39 5.68
C ALA A 370 -33.90 4.92 4.26
N LYS A 371 -34.14 6.24 4.11
CA LYS A 371 -34.29 6.91 2.81
C LYS A 371 -33.10 6.65 1.89
N ARG A 372 -31.86 6.85 2.38
CA ARG A 372 -30.63 6.59 1.61
C ARG A 372 -30.45 5.11 1.26
N GLU A 373 -30.83 4.18 2.13
CA GLU A 373 -30.78 2.74 1.83
C GLU A 373 -31.73 2.38 0.67
N VAL A 374 -32.95 2.94 0.66
CA VAL A 374 -33.92 2.74 -0.43
C VAL A 374 -33.43 3.40 -1.73
N VAL A 375 -32.93 4.64 -1.69
CA VAL A 375 -32.37 5.32 -2.88
C VAL A 375 -31.20 4.52 -3.47
N ASN A 376 -30.29 4.01 -2.65
CA ASN A 376 -29.17 3.18 -3.10
C ASN A 376 -29.60 1.82 -3.69
N ARG A 377 -30.71 1.22 -3.22
CA ARG A 377 -31.32 0.06 -3.90
C ARG A 377 -31.94 0.44 -5.24
N LEU A 378 -32.72 1.51 -5.29
CA LEU A 378 -33.37 1.97 -6.52
C LEU A 378 -32.37 2.41 -7.58
N GLY A 379 -31.18 2.90 -7.20
CA GLY A 379 -30.08 3.13 -8.15
C GLY A 379 -29.69 1.88 -8.95
N ARG A 380 -29.78 0.68 -8.35
CA ARG A 380 -29.57 -0.59 -9.07
C ARG A 380 -30.74 -0.93 -9.98
N ALA A 381 -31.98 -0.76 -9.51
CA ALA A 381 -33.17 -0.99 -10.32
C ALA A 381 -33.24 -0.04 -11.55
N VAL A 382 -32.82 1.22 -11.39
CA VAL A 382 -32.62 2.19 -12.47
C VAL A 382 -31.59 1.69 -13.49
N GLU A 383 -30.47 1.13 -13.04
CA GLU A 383 -29.41 0.63 -13.93
C GLU A 383 -29.79 -0.70 -14.62
N GLU A 384 -30.57 -1.57 -13.98
CA GLU A 384 -31.21 -2.71 -14.64
C GLU A 384 -32.19 -2.25 -15.72
N PHE A 385 -33.09 -1.31 -15.39
CA PHE A 385 -34.07 -0.78 -16.35
C PHE A 385 -33.39 -0.10 -17.56
N ARG A 386 -32.29 0.63 -17.32
CA ARG A 386 -31.45 1.24 -18.37
C ARG A 386 -30.86 0.27 -19.40
N LYS A 387 -30.92 -1.05 -19.19
CA LYS A 387 -30.54 -2.06 -20.19
C LYS A 387 -31.60 -2.26 -21.27
N MET A 388 -32.86 -1.89 -21.03
CA MET A 388 -33.99 -2.11 -21.95
C MET A 388 -33.82 -1.52 -23.37
N PRO A 389 -33.02 -0.46 -23.62
CA PRO A 389 -32.69 -0.02 -24.98
C PRO A 389 -31.77 -0.95 -25.77
N ASN A 390 -31.04 -1.86 -25.11
CA ASN A 390 -30.16 -2.83 -25.74
C ASN A 390 -30.86 -4.16 -26.05
N ALA A 391 -32.09 -4.35 -25.57
CA ALA A 391 -32.85 -5.58 -25.72
C ALA A 391 -33.27 -5.80 -27.19
N SER A 392 -33.03 -7.02 -27.65
CA SER A 392 -33.14 -7.46 -29.05
C SER A 392 -34.48 -8.07 -29.42
N CYS A 393 -35.34 -8.36 -28.45
CA CYS A 393 -36.67 -8.96 -28.63
C CYS A 393 -37.63 -8.52 -27.51
N PRO A 394 -38.97 -8.63 -27.66
CA PRO A 394 -39.91 -8.20 -26.62
C PRO A 394 -39.81 -9.09 -25.36
N GLN A 395 -39.42 -10.36 -25.50
CA GLN A 395 -39.18 -11.27 -24.37
C GLN A 395 -38.03 -10.77 -23.51
N GLU A 396 -36.91 -10.33 -24.10
CA GLU A 396 -35.78 -9.74 -23.36
C GLU A 396 -36.16 -8.43 -22.66
N MET A 397 -37.06 -7.62 -23.25
CA MET A 397 -37.61 -6.43 -22.58
C MET A 397 -38.48 -6.80 -21.37
N MET A 398 -39.27 -7.87 -21.45
CA MET A 398 -40.02 -8.41 -20.30
C MET A 398 -39.08 -9.01 -19.24
N GLU A 399 -38.03 -9.74 -19.62
CA GLU A 399 -36.98 -10.23 -18.71
C GLU A 399 -36.34 -9.08 -17.92
N ILE A 400 -36.04 -7.95 -18.60
CA ILE A 400 -35.50 -6.74 -17.95
C ILE A 400 -36.53 -6.05 -17.05
N LEU A 401 -37.82 -6.02 -17.41
CA LEU A 401 -38.88 -5.48 -16.56
C LEU A 401 -39.08 -6.34 -15.29
N LEU A 402 -39.02 -7.67 -15.41
CA LEU A 402 -39.04 -8.60 -14.28
C LEU A 402 -37.76 -8.46 -13.42
N SER A 403 -36.58 -8.30 -14.03
CA SER A 403 -35.33 -8.00 -13.31
C SER A 403 -35.46 -6.68 -12.52
N THR A 404 -36.00 -5.64 -13.14
CA THR A 404 -36.19 -4.30 -12.55
C THR A 404 -37.14 -4.34 -11.35
N THR A 405 -38.32 -4.99 -11.50
CA THR A 405 -39.28 -5.13 -10.40
C THR A 405 -38.75 -6.01 -9.27
N LYS A 406 -38.00 -7.07 -9.57
CA LYS A 406 -37.30 -7.89 -8.56
C LYS A 406 -36.18 -7.10 -7.85
N ALA A 407 -35.41 -6.27 -8.57
CA ALA A 407 -34.40 -5.39 -7.98
C ALA A 407 -34.99 -4.26 -7.11
N ALA A 408 -36.18 -3.76 -7.45
CA ALA A 408 -36.90 -2.76 -6.65
C ALA A 408 -37.56 -3.33 -5.39
N THR A 409 -37.80 -4.64 -5.33
CA THR A 409 -38.54 -5.31 -4.23
C THR A 409 -37.65 -6.14 -3.29
N GLN A 410 -36.45 -6.57 -3.71
CA GLN A 410 -35.57 -7.40 -2.90
C GLN A 410 -34.80 -6.58 -1.84
N LEU A 411 -35.24 -6.69 -0.59
CA LEU A 411 -34.77 -5.94 0.57
C LEU A 411 -33.40 -6.37 1.17
N ARG A 412 -32.61 -7.20 0.48
CA ARG A 412 -31.29 -7.63 0.96
C ARG A 412 -30.28 -7.77 -0.16
N ASP A 413 -29.05 -7.36 0.13
CA ASP A 413 -27.88 -7.76 -0.63
C ASP A 413 -27.68 -9.27 -0.56
N THR A 414 -27.30 -9.88 -1.69
CA THR A 414 -26.59 -11.16 -1.66
C THR A 414 -25.26 -10.94 -0.94
N PRO A 415 -24.93 -11.73 0.10
CA PRO A 415 -23.72 -11.50 0.88
C PRO A 415 -22.47 -11.66 0.00
N GLN A 416 -21.49 -10.79 0.19
CA GLN A 416 -20.20 -10.92 -0.50
C GLN A 416 -19.54 -12.26 -0.13
N PRO A 417 -18.85 -12.93 -1.07
CA PRO A 417 -18.24 -14.24 -0.83
C PRO A 417 -17.08 -14.12 0.16
N GLY A 418 -17.39 -14.27 1.46
CA GLY A 418 -16.41 -14.18 2.54
C GLY A 418 -17.00 -14.06 3.96
N GLU A 419 -18.25 -13.60 4.13
CA GLU A 419 -18.88 -13.54 5.46
C GLU A 419 -19.46 -14.89 5.91
N PRO A 420 -19.37 -15.25 7.20
CA PRO A 420 -19.88 -16.52 7.71
C PRO A 420 -21.40 -16.55 7.69
N THR A 421 -21.98 -17.52 7.00
CA THR A 421 -23.43 -17.73 6.92
C THR A 421 -24.00 -18.15 8.27
N GLY A 422 -24.53 -17.17 9.00
CA GLY A 422 -25.45 -17.41 10.12
C GLY A 422 -26.65 -18.27 9.68
N PRO A 423 -27.32 -18.96 10.63
CA PRO A 423 -28.32 -19.97 10.30
C PRO A 423 -29.44 -19.41 9.43
N SER A 424 -29.90 -20.24 8.50
CA SER A 424 -30.92 -19.93 7.49
C SER A 424 -32.30 -19.69 8.12
N SER A 425 -32.48 -18.52 8.71
CA SER A 425 -33.81 -17.97 8.95
C SER A 425 -34.38 -17.58 7.59
N GLU A 426 -35.25 -18.42 7.05
CA GLU A 426 -36.25 -18.00 6.08
C GLU A 426 -36.99 -16.80 6.71
N LYS A 427 -36.78 -15.61 6.15
CA LYS A 427 -37.50 -14.38 6.52
C LYS A 427 -38.26 -13.91 5.30
N PRO A 428 -39.50 -13.47 5.47
CA PRO A 428 -40.43 -13.35 4.36
C PRO A 428 -39.93 -12.37 3.32
N VAL A 429 -40.17 -12.69 2.05
CA VAL A 429 -40.27 -11.68 1.00
C VAL A 429 -41.28 -10.66 1.50
N MET A 430 -40.89 -9.39 1.63
CA MET A 430 -41.81 -8.37 2.13
C MET A 430 -42.96 -8.24 1.13
N THR A 431 -44.19 -8.41 1.62
CA THR A 431 -45.40 -8.16 0.84
C THR A 431 -45.54 -6.66 0.63
N ILE A 432 -44.81 -6.14 -0.35
CA ILE A 432 -44.82 -4.73 -0.74
C ILE A 432 -46.19 -4.44 -1.35
N ASN A 433 -46.90 -3.47 -0.78
CA ASN A 433 -48.22 -3.05 -1.25
C ASN A 433 -48.13 -2.57 -2.70
N ALA A 434 -49.18 -2.79 -3.49
CA ALA A 434 -49.21 -2.40 -4.91
C ALA A 434 -48.89 -0.91 -5.10
N ASP A 435 -49.46 -0.04 -4.25
CA ASP A 435 -49.22 1.40 -4.25
C ASP A 435 -47.73 1.74 -4.05
N THR A 436 -47.06 1.01 -3.15
CA THR A 436 -45.62 1.16 -2.91
C THR A 436 -44.81 0.69 -4.12
N LEU A 437 -45.16 -0.43 -4.75
CA LEU A 437 -44.49 -0.89 -5.97
C LEU A 437 -44.67 0.10 -7.13
N VAL A 438 -45.88 0.65 -7.31
CA VAL A 438 -46.16 1.73 -8.27
C VAL A 438 -45.26 2.93 -8.00
N SER A 439 -45.18 3.41 -6.76
CA SER A 439 -44.32 4.55 -6.38
C SER A 439 -42.83 4.29 -6.60
N LEU A 440 -42.33 3.08 -6.31
CA LEU A 440 -40.94 2.68 -6.54
C LEU A 440 -40.62 2.57 -8.04
N LEU A 441 -41.52 1.97 -8.84
CA LEU A 441 -41.34 1.85 -10.30
C LEU A 441 -41.47 3.21 -11.00
N LEU A 442 -42.35 4.09 -10.51
CA LEU A 442 -42.47 5.48 -10.93
C LEU A 442 -41.16 6.26 -10.71
N TYR A 443 -40.50 6.12 -9.55
CA TYR A 443 -39.17 6.66 -9.31
C TYR A 443 -38.14 6.11 -10.32
N VAL A 444 -38.14 4.80 -10.55
CA VAL A 444 -37.23 4.13 -11.50
C VAL A 444 -37.40 4.67 -12.93
N VAL A 445 -38.63 4.74 -13.44
CA VAL A 445 -38.91 5.25 -14.79
C VAL A 445 -38.48 6.71 -14.95
N ILE A 446 -38.75 7.55 -13.94
CA ILE A 446 -38.34 8.97 -13.94
C ILE A 446 -36.81 9.11 -13.97
N LYS A 447 -36.08 8.45 -13.06
CA LYS A 447 -34.61 8.57 -12.94
C LYS A 447 -33.83 7.80 -14.01
N ALA A 448 -34.46 6.88 -14.73
CA ALA A 448 -33.88 6.22 -15.88
C ALA A 448 -33.94 7.06 -17.18
N GLN A 449 -34.91 7.97 -17.29
CA GLN A 449 -35.15 8.85 -18.46
C GLN A 449 -35.11 8.12 -19.82
N LEU A 450 -35.67 6.92 -19.90
CA LEU A 450 -35.69 6.15 -21.14
C LEU A 450 -36.62 6.74 -22.20
N LYS A 451 -36.18 6.63 -23.46
CA LYS A 451 -36.92 7.01 -24.67
C LYS A 451 -37.74 5.84 -25.19
N HIS A 452 -38.80 6.12 -25.95
CA HIS A 452 -39.63 5.10 -26.60
C HIS A 452 -40.27 4.09 -25.61
N LEU A 453 -40.96 4.59 -24.60
CA LEU A 453 -41.59 3.79 -23.55
C LEU A 453 -42.96 3.23 -23.97
N GLN A 454 -43.78 4.02 -24.67
CA GLN A 454 -45.07 3.56 -25.20
C GLN A 454 -44.86 2.56 -26.35
N ALA A 455 -43.89 2.82 -27.23
CA ALA A 455 -43.51 1.85 -28.26
C ALA A 455 -43.04 0.51 -27.66
N ARG A 456 -42.30 0.51 -26.54
CA ARG A 456 -41.90 -0.74 -25.86
C ARG A 456 -43.04 -1.42 -25.11
N LEU A 457 -43.93 -0.67 -24.46
CA LEU A 457 -45.12 -1.25 -23.84
C LEU A 457 -45.97 -1.99 -24.89
N ALA A 458 -46.25 -1.35 -26.03
CA ALA A 458 -46.93 -1.98 -27.16
C ALA A 458 -46.16 -3.18 -27.73
N TYR A 459 -44.82 -3.11 -27.80
CA TYR A 459 -44.00 -4.20 -28.30
C TYR A 459 -44.07 -5.45 -27.41
N ILE A 460 -43.95 -5.28 -26.08
CA ILE A 460 -44.08 -6.37 -25.12
C ILE A 460 -45.51 -6.94 -25.13
N ARG A 461 -46.52 -6.06 -25.16
CA ARG A 461 -47.94 -6.44 -25.03
C ARG A 461 -48.53 -7.11 -26.28
N HIS A 462 -48.07 -6.74 -27.49
CA HIS A 462 -48.69 -7.17 -28.75
C HIS A 462 -47.83 -8.09 -29.63
N PHE A 463 -46.56 -8.36 -29.29
CA PHE A 463 -45.64 -9.15 -30.12
C PHE A 463 -45.01 -10.34 -29.38
N ILE A 464 -45.63 -10.77 -28.27
CA ILE A 464 -45.42 -12.08 -27.62
C ILE A 464 -46.75 -12.83 -27.74
N PHE A 465 -46.70 -14.08 -28.21
CA PHE A 465 -47.88 -14.88 -28.56
C PHE A 465 -48.00 -16.18 -27.74
N ILE A 466 -46.87 -16.74 -27.29
CA ILE A 466 -46.84 -18.07 -26.67
C ILE A 466 -46.92 -18.02 -25.14
N ASP A 467 -46.20 -17.08 -24.50
CA ASP A 467 -46.37 -16.81 -23.07
C ASP A 467 -47.51 -15.81 -22.87
N ASP A 468 -48.42 -16.09 -21.93
CA ASP A 468 -49.53 -15.21 -21.55
C ASP A 468 -49.01 -14.00 -20.77
N VAL A 469 -48.72 -12.92 -21.51
CA VAL A 469 -48.23 -11.64 -20.97
C VAL A 469 -49.24 -10.90 -20.10
N ASP A 470 -50.51 -11.30 -20.07
CA ASP A 470 -51.57 -10.68 -19.26
C ASP A 470 -51.80 -11.39 -17.90
N SER A 471 -51.12 -12.52 -17.63
CA SER A 471 -51.23 -13.23 -16.35
C SER A 471 -49.88 -13.55 -15.67
N GLY A 472 -49.95 -14.12 -14.46
CA GLY A 472 -48.77 -14.46 -13.65
C GLY A 472 -47.93 -13.25 -13.22
N GLU A 473 -46.63 -13.46 -13.02
CA GLU A 473 -45.70 -12.36 -12.68
C GLU A 473 -45.47 -11.40 -13.85
N MET A 474 -45.61 -11.89 -15.10
CA MET A 474 -45.49 -11.09 -16.33
C MET A 474 -46.63 -10.08 -16.43
N GLY A 475 -47.89 -10.53 -16.32
CA GLY A 475 -49.07 -9.66 -16.33
C GLY A 475 -49.10 -8.66 -15.17
N TYR A 476 -48.65 -9.06 -13.97
CA TYR A 476 -48.55 -8.13 -12.84
C TYR A 476 -47.49 -7.04 -13.07
N ALA A 477 -46.29 -7.40 -13.54
CA ALA A 477 -45.23 -6.44 -13.84
C ALA A 477 -45.61 -5.51 -15.01
N LEU A 478 -46.19 -6.06 -16.08
CA LEU A 478 -46.62 -5.32 -17.26
C LEU A 478 -47.77 -4.35 -16.95
N SER A 479 -48.79 -4.81 -16.21
CA SER A 479 -49.91 -3.95 -15.79
C SER A 479 -49.47 -2.84 -14.83
N THR A 480 -48.52 -3.12 -13.94
CA THR A 480 -47.93 -2.10 -13.05
C THR A 480 -47.15 -1.05 -13.84
N PHE A 481 -46.39 -1.48 -14.86
CA PHE A 481 -45.67 -0.58 -15.75
C PHE A 481 -46.62 0.25 -16.63
N GLU A 482 -47.65 -0.35 -17.21
CA GLU A 482 -48.71 0.32 -17.97
C GLU A 482 -49.45 1.37 -17.11
N ALA A 483 -49.78 1.03 -15.85
CA ALA A 483 -50.36 1.97 -14.89
C ALA A 483 -49.42 3.15 -14.60
N VAL A 484 -48.12 2.90 -14.39
CA VAL A 484 -47.10 3.96 -14.21
C VAL A 484 -47.01 4.86 -15.45
N LEU A 485 -46.98 4.32 -16.67
CA LEU A 485 -46.95 5.14 -17.88
C LEU A 485 -48.24 5.95 -18.09
N SER A 486 -49.40 5.36 -17.83
CA SER A 486 -50.72 6.01 -17.91
C SER A 486 -50.84 7.16 -16.91
N TYR A 487 -50.39 6.95 -15.67
CA TYR A 487 -50.33 7.98 -14.63
C TYR A 487 -49.32 9.10 -14.98
N LEU A 488 -48.12 8.74 -15.47
CA LEU A 488 -47.13 9.70 -15.97
C LEU A 488 -47.68 10.57 -17.11
N ASP A 489 -48.50 10.00 -18.00
CA ASP A 489 -49.12 10.70 -19.12
C ASP A 489 -50.26 11.64 -18.71
N ARG A 490 -51.19 11.14 -17.86
CA ARG A 490 -52.48 11.78 -17.58
C ARG A 490 -52.51 12.59 -16.28
N GLU A 491 -52.00 12.01 -15.19
CA GLU A 491 -52.28 12.45 -13.81
C GLU A 491 -51.08 13.14 -13.11
N SER A 492 -49.86 13.06 -13.69
CA SER A 492 -48.61 13.58 -13.11
C SER A 492 -48.50 15.11 -12.91
N GLY A 493 -49.60 15.86 -12.94
CA GLY A 493 -49.64 17.32 -12.75
C GLY A 493 -49.10 17.77 -11.39
N GLY A 494 -49.42 17.05 -10.31
CA GLY A 494 -48.87 17.30 -8.97
C GLY A 494 -47.36 17.08 -8.92
N LEU A 495 -46.87 15.98 -9.47
CA LEU A 495 -45.44 15.65 -9.53
C LEU A 495 -44.61 16.66 -10.34
N ARG A 496 -45.12 17.13 -11.49
CA ARG A 496 -44.47 18.20 -12.27
C ARG A 496 -44.44 19.53 -11.50
N ARG A 497 -45.44 19.81 -10.67
CA ARG A 497 -45.46 20.97 -9.75
C ARG A 497 -44.42 20.81 -8.62
N ALA A 498 -44.31 19.62 -8.03
CA ALA A 498 -43.32 19.28 -7.01
C ALA A 498 -41.89 19.42 -7.53
N SER A 499 -41.57 18.74 -8.64
CA SER A 499 -40.29 18.89 -9.36
C SER A 499 -39.90 20.35 -9.61
N LYS A 500 -40.85 21.18 -10.05
CA LYS A 500 -40.60 22.61 -10.28
C LYS A 500 -40.37 23.40 -8.98
N ARG A 501 -41.06 23.07 -7.87
CA ARG A 501 -40.82 23.67 -6.55
C ARG A 501 -39.45 23.25 -5.98
N ASN A 502 -39.11 21.96 -6.03
CA ASN A 502 -37.79 21.45 -5.66
C ASN A 502 -36.70 22.18 -6.44
N LYS A 503 -36.81 22.20 -7.78
CA LYS A 503 -35.83 22.90 -8.62
C LYS A 503 -35.71 24.38 -8.25
N ALA A 504 -36.82 25.10 -8.05
CA ALA A 504 -36.78 26.51 -7.67
C ALA A 504 -36.08 26.73 -6.31
N LEU A 505 -36.34 25.86 -5.32
CA LEU A 505 -35.67 25.89 -4.02
C LEU A 505 -34.16 25.62 -4.17
N TRP A 506 -33.78 24.55 -4.88
CA TRP A 506 -32.38 24.17 -5.11
C TRP A 506 -31.63 25.24 -5.91
N ASP A 507 -32.25 25.81 -6.95
CA ASP A 507 -31.72 26.94 -7.74
C ASP A 507 -31.55 28.21 -6.88
N ALA A 508 -32.52 28.55 -6.03
CA ALA A 508 -32.48 29.74 -5.17
C ALA A 508 -31.38 29.60 -4.10
N VAL A 509 -31.30 28.44 -3.43
CA VAL A 509 -30.25 28.14 -2.46
C VAL A 509 -28.87 28.15 -3.11
N SER A 510 -28.69 27.48 -4.25
CA SER A 510 -27.39 27.41 -4.95
C SER A 510 -26.89 28.79 -5.41
N LYS A 511 -27.81 29.70 -5.76
CA LYS A 511 -27.48 31.07 -6.21
C LYS A 511 -27.41 32.09 -5.08
N GLY A 512 -27.85 31.75 -3.87
CA GLY A 512 -27.94 32.69 -2.75
C GLY A 512 -29.09 33.71 -2.89
N ASP A 513 -30.14 33.40 -3.66
CA ASP A 513 -31.29 34.29 -3.80
C ASP A 513 -32.17 34.25 -2.55
N MET A 514 -31.82 35.10 -1.58
CA MET A 514 -32.54 35.25 -0.32
C MET A 514 -33.99 35.71 -0.49
N SER A 515 -34.37 36.31 -1.63
CA SER A 515 -35.73 36.77 -1.88
C SER A 515 -36.64 35.63 -2.30
N GLU A 516 -36.19 34.81 -3.26
CA GLU A 516 -36.91 33.61 -3.69
C GLU A 516 -36.88 32.51 -2.62
N LEU A 517 -35.76 32.36 -1.89
CA LEU A 517 -35.63 31.39 -0.81
C LEU A 517 -36.60 31.65 0.34
N ARG A 518 -36.77 32.91 0.75
CA ARG A 518 -37.80 33.30 1.73
C ARG A 518 -39.20 33.02 1.19
N ARG A 519 -39.52 33.50 -0.02
CA ARG A 519 -40.83 33.31 -0.67
C ARG A 519 -41.25 31.84 -0.87
N ILE A 520 -40.31 30.89 -0.83
CA ILE A 520 -40.59 29.44 -0.88
C ILE A 520 -40.78 28.83 0.52
N MET A 521 -40.05 29.30 1.54
CA MET A 521 -40.02 28.72 2.90
C MET A 521 -40.93 29.45 3.91
N GLU A 522 -41.28 30.70 3.63
CA GLU A 522 -42.16 31.59 4.41
C GLU A 522 -43.32 32.06 3.49
N PRO A 523 -44.34 31.23 3.19
CA PRO A 523 -45.53 31.69 2.49
C PRO A 523 -46.42 32.53 3.42
N ASP A 524 -46.86 33.70 2.97
CA ASP A 524 -47.63 34.65 3.79
C ASP A 524 -48.92 34.06 4.37
N GLU A 525 -49.07 34.04 5.70
CA GLU A 525 -50.33 33.68 6.36
C GLU A 525 -51.38 34.81 6.31
N GLU A 526 -50.97 36.04 5.98
CA GLU A 526 -51.84 37.23 5.96
C GLU A 526 -52.69 37.39 4.67
N ALA A 527 -52.96 36.30 3.95
CA ALA A 527 -53.87 36.27 2.79
C ALA A 527 -55.38 36.24 3.18
N ILE A 528 -55.73 36.82 4.34
CA ILE A 528 -57.09 36.95 4.86
C ILE A 528 -57.44 38.45 4.93
N GLU A 529 -57.79 39.05 3.80
CA GLU A 529 -58.42 40.39 3.79
C GLU A 529 -59.94 40.28 3.86
N ASP A 530 -60.54 41.07 4.75
CA ASP A 530 -61.94 40.98 5.18
C ASP A 530 -62.98 41.15 4.07
N ASP A 531 -63.93 40.21 4.03
CA ASP A 531 -65.24 40.45 3.44
C ASP A 531 -66.18 41.01 4.53
N VAL A 532 -66.47 42.32 4.52
CA VAL A 532 -67.77 42.97 4.89
C VAL A 532 -67.67 44.52 4.98
N ALA A 533 -68.02 45.15 3.85
CA ALA A 533 -69.04 46.21 3.73
C ALA A 533 -68.86 47.69 4.22
N VAL A 534 -69.23 48.61 3.30
CA VAL A 534 -70.24 49.72 3.51
C VAL A 534 -69.78 51.11 4.03
N LEU A 535 -69.38 52.01 3.10
CA LEU A 535 -70.08 53.28 2.69
C LEU A 535 -69.20 54.53 2.36
N GLY A 536 -69.41 55.08 1.15
CA GLY A 536 -69.22 56.53 0.83
C GLY A 536 -67.78 56.99 0.50
N SER A 537 -67.54 57.98 -0.39
CA SER A 537 -68.49 58.74 -1.23
C SER A 537 -67.88 59.21 -2.57
N SER A 538 -68.80 59.43 -3.51
CA SER A 538 -68.72 59.71 -4.93
C SER A 538 -67.83 60.87 -5.45
N ARG A 539 -67.11 60.58 -6.56
CA ARG A 539 -67.14 61.31 -7.86
C ARG A 539 -66.54 62.74 -8.04
N SER A 540 -65.45 62.78 -8.81
CA SER A 540 -65.38 63.30 -10.22
C SER A 540 -64.91 64.74 -10.57
N ARG A 541 -63.92 64.80 -11.50
CA ARG A 541 -63.49 65.90 -12.43
C ARG A 541 -62.61 67.01 -11.81
N ARG A 542 -61.42 67.36 -12.35
CA ARG A 542 -60.98 67.86 -13.71
C ARG A 542 -61.38 69.34 -13.93
N GLN A 543 -60.63 70.23 -14.61
CA GLN A 543 -59.53 70.21 -15.63
C GLN A 543 -58.79 71.59 -15.57
N SER A 544 -57.68 71.94 -16.27
CA SER A 544 -56.48 71.25 -16.82
C SER A 544 -55.67 72.23 -17.73
N SER A 545 -54.33 72.21 -17.67
CA SER A 545 -53.38 72.86 -18.64
C SER A 545 -52.06 72.06 -18.66
N SER A 546 -51.44 71.60 -19.76
CA SER A 546 -51.33 72.09 -21.16
C SER A 546 -50.40 73.31 -21.30
N ASP A 547 -49.57 73.47 -22.33
CA ASP A 547 -49.25 72.65 -23.53
C ASP A 547 -47.73 72.32 -23.54
N TRP A 548 -47.07 71.60 -24.47
CA TRP A 548 -47.18 71.36 -25.93
C TRP A 548 -46.79 69.87 -26.20
N SER A 549 -47.27 69.08 -27.17
CA SER A 549 -47.63 69.25 -28.61
C SER A 549 -46.40 69.42 -29.52
N PHE A 550 -46.12 68.62 -30.56
CA PHE A 550 -46.92 67.63 -31.34
C PHE A 550 -46.15 66.27 -31.42
N ALA A 551 -46.39 65.25 -32.29
CA ALA A 551 -47.14 65.13 -33.55
C ALA A 551 -47.63 63.68 -33.86
N ASN A 552 -47.86 63.37 -35.15
CA ASN A 552 -48.62 62.22 -35.66
C ASN A 552 -47.82 60.92 -35.90
N GLY A 553 -48.49 59.77 -35.73
CA GLY A 553 -48.11 58.47 -36.30
C GLY A 553 -49.16 57.38 -36.00
N THR A 554 -49.57 56.57 -36.97
CA THR A 554 -50.66 55.58 -36.82
C THR A 554 -50.15 54.13 -36.84
N SER A 555 -50.60 53.29 -35.89
CA SER A 555 -50.70 51.83 -36.05
C SER A 555 -51.53 51.18 -34.93
N ARG A 556 -51.77 49.86 -35.01
CA ARG A 556 -52.64 49.08 -34.12
C ARG A 556 -51.88 48.47 -32.93
N ARG A 557 -52.58 48.30 -31.80
CA ARG A 557 -52.15 47.48 -30.65
C ARG A 557 -51.99 46.00 -31.05
N SER A 558 -50.78 45.45 -30.90
CA SER A 558 -50.54 44.13 -30.29
C SER A 558 -49.03 43.89 -30.16
N SER A 559 -48.50 43.91 -28.93
CA SER A 559 -47.07 43.72 -28.66
C SER A 559 -46.88 42.85 -27.42
N SER A 560 -46.88 41.53 -27.61
CA SER A 560 -46.34 40.59 -26.63
C SER A 560 -44.81 40.69 -26.63
N SER A 561 -44.22 40.94 -25.46
CA SER A 561 -42.77 41.03 -25.31
C SER A 561 -42.32 40.22 -24.09
N PHE A 562 -41.90 38.98 -24.35
CA PHE A 562 -41.07 38.20 -23.44
C PHE A 562 -39.77 37.85 -24.15
N THR A 563 -38.65 38.03 -23.46
CA THR A 563 -37.30 37.97 -24.04
C THR A 563 -36.63 36.62 -23.77
N ILE A 564 -36.21 35.97 -24.85
CA ILE A 564 -34.94 35.24 -24.99
C ILE A 564 -34.51 34.43 -23.74
N SER A 565 -34.88 33.15 -23.70
CA SER A 565 -33.96 32.02 -23.32
C SER A 565 -34.63 30.63 -23.44
N GLU A 566 -35.20 30.30 -24.59
CA GLU A 566 -35.64 28.92 -24.86
C GLU A 566 -35.65 28.61 -26.37
N ARG A 567 -34.47 28.31 -26.96
CA ARG A 567 -34.36 28.01 -28.40
C ARG A 567 -33.19 27.09 -28.79
N PHE A 568 -33.07 25.94 -28.11
CA PHE A 568 -32.16 24.85 -28.50
C PHE A 568 -32.88 23.48 -28.52
N SER A 569 -33.81 23.28 -29.47
CA SER A 569 -34.22 21.93 -29.93
C SER A 569 -35.09 22.00 -31.22
N MET A 570 -34.57 22.59 -32.29
CA MET A 570 -35.09 22.37 -33.65
C MET A 570 -33.90 22.14 -34.59
N GLY A 571 -33.96 21.07 -35.38
CA GLY A 571 -32.83 20.64 -36.22
C GLY A 571 -32.56 21.60 -37.39
N SER A 572 -31.30 21.68 -37.80
CA SER A 572 -30.88 22.52 -38.94
C SER A 572 -31.52 22.05 -40.24
N GLY A 573 -32.25 22.94 -40.92
CA GLY A 573 -32.71 22.71 -42.29
C GLY A 573 -31.55 22.76 -43.29
N LEU A 574 -31.36 21.70 -44.07
CA LEU A 574 -30.32 21.62 -45.12
C LEU A 574 -30.68 22.36 -46.41
N SER A 575 -31.47 23.44 -46.32
CA SER A 575 -31.96 24.25 -47.44
C SER A 575 -30.88 25.10 -48.14
N HIS A 576 -29.61 24.89 -47.80
CA HIS A 576 -28.43 25.48 -48.44
C HIS A 576 -27.62 24.49 -49.29
N VAL A 577 -28.06 23.22 -49.38
CA VAL A 577 -27.32 22.13 -50.06
C VAL A 577 -27.89 21.79 -51.45
N PHE A 578 -29.14 22.15 -51.74
CA PHE A 578 -29.82 21.82 -53.00
C PHE A 578 -30.38 23.07 -53.72
N PRO A 579 -29.64 23.66 -54.67
CA PRO A 579 -29.99 24.97 -55.26
C PRO A 579 -30.90 24.89 -56.51
N PHE A 580 -31.77 23.88 -56.63
CA PHE A 580 -32.58 23.66 -57.84
C PHE A 580 -34.03 23.21 -57.55
N GLN A 581 -34.91 24.13 -57.14
CA GLN A 581 -36.36 24.11 -57.49
C GLN A 581 -37.06 25.36 -56.96
N ASN A 582 -37.37 26.30 -57.87
CA ASN A 582 -38.24 27.44 -57.65
C ASN A 582 -39.04 27.64 -58.93
N GLY A 583 -40.37 27.81 -58.83
CA GLY A 583 -41.20 28.13 -60.00
C GLY A 583 -42.69 27.92 -59.78
N THR A 584 -43.46 29.02 -59.78
CA THR A 584 -44.82 29.20 -60.36
C THR A 584 -45.95 28.26 -59.91
N ASP A 585 -47.18 28.72 -59.65
CA ASP A 585 -47.76 30.07 -59.69
C ASP A 585 -49.01 30.16 -58.79
N ALA A 586 -49.57 31.36 -58.62
CA ALA A 586 -50.79 31.60 -57.82
C ALA A 586 -52.08 31.62 -58.66
N MET A 587 -53.24 31.24 -58.07
CA MET A 587 -54.59 31.78 -58.36
C MET A 587 -55.69 31.19 -57.41
N ASP A 588 -56.11 32.00 -56.44
CA ASP A 588 -57.47 32.24 -55.93
C ASP A 588 -58.62 31.17 -55.78
N VAL A 589 -59.22 31.20 -54.56
CA VAL A 589 -60.68 31.16 -54.24
C VAL A 589 -61.43 29.79 -54.32
N PRO A 590 -62.47 29.49 -53.48
CA PRO A 590 -63.07 30.25 -52.35
C PRO A 590 -63.00 29.56 -50.96
N ILE A 591 -63.39 30.30 -49.91
CA ILE A 591 -63.55 29.83 -48.52
C ILE A 591 -64.87 29.08 -48.31
N LEU A 592 -64.84 27.96 -47.57
CA LEU A 592 -66.02 27.29 -47.00
C LEU A 592 -65.82 26.99 -45.49
N PRO A 593 -66.91 26.84 -44.70
CA PRO A 593 -66.83 27.02 -43.24
C PRO A 593 -66.40 25.76 -42.47
N VAL A 594 -65.41 25.91 -41.58
CA VAL A 594 -65.01 24.89 -40.61
C VAL A 594 -66.16 24.60 -39.63
N LYS A 595 -66.53 23.32 -39.50
CA LYS A 595 -67.59 22.87 -38.59
C LYS A 595 -67.19 23.11 -37.12
N ARG A 596 -68.07 23.75 -36.33
CA ARG A 596 -67.91 23.86 -34.88
C ARG A 596 -68.02 22.48 -34.21
N THR A 597 -66.91 21.93 -33.76
CA THR A 597 -66.94 20.87 -32.73
C THR A 597 -67.28 21.49 -31.38
N LYS A 598 -68.32 20.98 -30.70
CA LYS A 598 -68.66 21.39 -29.33
C LYS A 598 -67.63 20.80 -28.36
N LYS A 599 -66.55 21.53 -28.05
CA LYS A 599 -65.82 21.28 -26.81
C LYS A 599 -66.69 21.74 -25.63
N VAL A 600 -67.14 20.79 -24.82
CA VAL A 600 -67.75 21.07 -23.52
C VAL A 600 -66.62 21.47 -22.57
N ALA A 601 -66.56 22.73 -22.18
CA ALA A 601 -65.67 23.18 -21.12
C ALA A 601 -66.32 22.88 -19.76
N MET A 602 -65.75 21.92 -19.02
CA MET A 602 -66.01 21.80 -17.59
C MET A 602 -65.24 22.94 -16.90
N ASP A 603 -65.97 23.96 -16.44
CA ASP A 603 -65.46 25.07 -15.65
C ASP A 603 -65.14 24.57 -14.23
N THR A 604 -63.96 23.94 -14.06
CA THR A 604 -63.44 23.48 -12.76
C THR A 604 -62.96 24.67 -11.93
N ARG A 605 -63.94 25.42 -11.41
CA ARG A 605 -63.74 26.63 -10.61
C ARG A 605 -62.91 26.38 -9.36
N SER A 606 -61.99 27.31 -9.13
CA SER A 606 -61.50 27.74 -7.81
C SER A 606 -61.33 26.64 -6.74
N MET A 607 -60.14 26.06 -6.69
CA MET A 607 -59.65 25.40 -5.47
C MET A 607 -58.62 26.32 -4.81
N SER A 608 -59.07 27.02 -3.76
CA SER A 608 -58.20 27.83 -2.90
C SER A 608 -57.33 26.94 -2.01
N SER A 609 -56.09 27.36 -1.74
CA SER A 609 -55.07 26.56 -1.07
C SER A 609 -55.18 26.54 0.47
N GLY A 610 -56.38 26.33 1.01
CA GLY A 610 -56.60 26.34 2.47
C GLY A 610 -57.85 25.58 2.93
N SER A 611 -57.69 24.28 3.22
CA SER A 611 -58.57 23.47 4.10
C SER A 611 -58.16 21.98 4.15
N GLU A 612 -57.08 21.63 4.85
CA GLU A 612 -56.63 20.23 4.94
C GLU A 612 -57.44 19.36 5.94
N ILE A 613 -58.29 19.96 6.77
CA ILE A 613 -58.98 19.27 7.88
C ILE A 613 -60.46 18.98 7.55
N SER A 614 -60.74 18.18 6.50
CA SER A 614 -62.05 17.52 6.32
C SER A 614 -62.08 16.43 5.21
N PHE A 615 -61.25 15.38 5.28
CA PHE A 615 -61.31 14.26 4.30
C PHE A 615 -61.61 12.85 4.86
N ARG A 616 -61.84 12.70 6.17
CA ARG A 616 -62.08 11.38 6.82
C ARG A 616 -63.54 10.88 6.83
N SER A 617 -64.34 11.15 5.77
CA SER A 617 -65.69 10.54 5.66
C SER A 617 -66.38 10.67 4.29
N MET A 618 -66.04 9.81 3.31
CA MET A 618 -66.95 9.42 2.22
C MET A 618 -66.67 7.96 1.76
N PRO A 619 -67.69 7.17 1.38
CA PRO A 619 -67.49 5.81 0.86
C PRO A 619 -67.03 5.82 -0.60
N ILE A 620 -66.11 4.92 -0.95
CA ILE A 620 -65.43 4.88 -2.25
C ILE A 620 -66.23 4.05 -3.27
N SER A 621 -66.44 4.58 -4.47
CA SER A 621 -66.89 3.81 -5.65
C SER A 621 -65.70 3.35 -6.51
N VAL A 622 -65.87 2.24 -7.24
CA VAL A 622 -64.80 1.43 -7.87
C VAL A 622 -64.19 2.05 -9.14
N GLY A 623 -63.82 3.34 -9.13
CA GLY A 623 -63.36 4.07 -10.32
C GLY A 623 -62.24 5.08 -10.11
N THR A 624 -61.55 5.09 -8.96
CA THR A 624 -60.62 6.18 -8.59
C THR A 624 -59.42 5.66 -7.78
N LEU A 625 -58.75 4.61 -8.26
CA LEU A 625 -57.72 3.87 -7.50
C LEU A 625 -56.29 4.45 -7.59
N THR A 626 -56.02 5.45 -8.43
CA THR A 626 -54.66 6.03 -8.63
C THR A 626 -54.44 7.40 -7.99
N SER A 627 -55.50 8.07 -7.52
CA SER A 627 -55.49 9.50 -7.16
C SER A 627 -54.71 9.86 -5.88
N ALA A 628 -54.00 8.93 -5.25
CA ALA A 628 -53.34 9.13 -3.95
C ALA A 628 -51.95 9.78 -4.03
N ILE A 629 -51.31 9.80 -5.21
CA ILE A 629 -49.92 10.30 -5.37
C ILE A 629 -49.93 11.75 -5.88
N GLU A 630 -50.57 12.68 -5.17
CA GLU A 630 -50.25 14.10 -5.39
C GLU A 630 -48.90 14.43 -4.74
N GLY A 631 -47.96 14.94 -5.55
CA GLY A 631 -46.61 15.24 -5.11
C GLY A 631 -46.58 16.29 -3.99
N ASP A 632 -46.23 15.86 -2.79
CA ASP A 632 -46.21 16.71 -1.60
C ASP A 632 -45.25 17.90 -1.79
N THR A 633 -45.77 19.09 -1.48
CA THR A 633 -45.04 20.37 -1.54
C THR A 633 -45.30 21.23 -0.30
N SER A 634 -45.62 20.59 0.83
CA SER A 634 -45.51 21.18 2.15
C SER A 634 -44.07 21.65 2.42
N ILE A 635 -43.91 22.64 3.28
CA ILE A 635 -42.57 23.21 3.60
C ILE A 635 -41.70 22.15 4.30
N GLU A 636 -42.31 21.35 5.17
CA GLU A 636 -41.64 20.22 5.84
C GLU A 636 -41.09 19.20 4.82
N ARG A 637 -41.88 18.84 3.78
CA ARG A 637 -41.39 17.89 2.78
C ARG A 637 -40.38 18.50 1.83
N LEU A 638 -40.53 19.78 1.48
CA LEU A 638 -39.54 20.52 0.69
C LEU A 638 -38.18 20.61 1.41
N SER A 639 -38.15 20.83 2.73
CA SER A 639 -36.89 20.86 3.51
C SER A 639 -36.18 19.50 3.58
N GLN A 640 -36.92 18.40 3.37
CA GLN A 640 -36.41 17.03 3.36
C GLN A 640 -35.98 16.55 1.96
N THR A 641 -36.06 17.39 0.92
CA THR A 641 -35.67 17.03 -0.45
C THR A 641 -34.15 16.92 -0.61
N GLN A 642 -33.72 15.98 -1.45
CA GLN A 642 -32.33 15.74 -1.83
C GLN A 642 -32.21 15.65 -3.36
N ASP A 643 -31.03 15.97 -3.88
CA ASP A 643 -30.71 15.90 -5.30
C ASP A 643 -30.29 14.48 -5.77
N ALA A 644 -29.70 14.38 -6.97
CA ALA A 644 -29.18 13.12 -7.50
C ALA A 644 -27.94 12.58 -6.75
N PHE A 645 -27.14 13.44 -6.12
CA PHE A 645 -26.00 13.06 -5.28
C PHE A 645 -26.40 12.78 -3.81
N GLY A 646 -27.67 13.01 -3.47
CA GLY A 646 -28.19 12.85 -2.10
C GLY A 646 -27.90 14.07 -1.22
N GLU A 647 -27.50 15.19 -1.80
CA GLU A 647 -27.24 16.42 -1.07
C GLU A 647 -28.56 17.04 -0.60
N SER A 648 -28.64 17.37 0.70
CA SER A 648 -29.77 18.09 1.28
C SER A 648 -29.78 19.56 0.85
N VAL A 649 -30.89 20.26 1.10
CA VAL A 649 -30.98 21.72 0.90
C VAL A 649 -29.89 22.48 1.68
N LEU A 650 -29.49 21.99 2.88
CA LEU A 650 -28.36 22.55 3.63
C LEU A 650 -27.01 22.27 2.94
N MET A 651 -26.81 21.04 2.46
CA MET A 651 -25.60 20.62 1.74
C MET A 651 -25.40 21.43 0.46
N MET A 652 -26.47 21.72 -0.29
CA MET A 652 -26.42 22.60 -1.47
C MET A 652 -25.96 24.01 -1.12
N ALA A 653 -26.40 24.57 0.02
CA ALA A 653 -25.96 25.88 0.51
C ALA A 653 -24.46 25.89 0.86
N VAL A 654 -23.96 24.79 1.43
CA VAL A 654 -22.53 24.57 1.71
C VAL A 654 -21.75 24.51 0.40
N GLN A 655 -22.04 23.55 -0.48
CA GLN A 655 -21.26 23.30 -1.71
C GLN A 655 -21.17 24.53 -2.62
N ASN A 656 -22.24 25.32 -2.72
CA ASN A 656 -22.29 26.54 -3.54
C ASN A 656 -21.75 27.80 -2.82
N ARG A 657 -21.21 27.67 -1.60
CA ARG A 657 -20.60 28.77 -0.80
C ARG A 657 -21.59 29.90 -0.45
N GLN A 658 -22.76 29.55 0.09
CA GLN A 658 -23.85 30.49 0.35
C GLN A 658 -24.12 30.66 1.87
N PRO A 659 -23.26 31.38 2.62
CA PRO A 659 -23.34 31.46 4.08
C PRO A 659 -24.62 32.12 4.61
N GLU A 660 -25.17 33.13 3.91
CA GLU A 660 -26.41 33.79 4.36
C GLU A 660 -27.65 32.91 4.15
N ALA A 661 -27.70 32.13 3.06
CA ALA A 661 -28.74 31.14 2.84
C ALA A 661 -28.67 30.02 3.90
N LEU A 662 -27.46 29.55 4.21
CA LEU A 662 -27.22 28.56 5.25
C LEU A 662 -27.63 29.05 6.65
N LYS A 663 -27.24 30.28 7.05
CA LYS A 663 -27.68 30.90 8.32
C LYS A 663 -29.20 31.00 8.42
N TYR A 664 -29.86 31.41 7.35
CA TYR A 664 -31.31 31.49 7.29
C TYR A 664 -31.97 30.11 7.43
N LEU A 665 -31.51 29.10 6.68
CA LEU A 665 -32.04 27.74 6.79
C LEU A 665 -31.84 27.18 8.21
N LEU A 666 -30.66 27.34 8.82
CA LEU A 666 -30.39 26.95 10.21
C LEU A 666 -31.19 27.75 11.26
N SER A 667 -31.75 28.91 10.90
CA SER A 667 -32.67 29.64 11.79
C SER A 667 -34.07 29.00 11.84
N LEU A 668 -34.48 28.26 10.80
CA LEU A 668 -35.76 27.55 10.71
C LEU A 668 -35.74 26.22 11.50
N ARG A 669 -35.48 26.32 12.81
CA ARG A 669 -35.30 25.18 13.74
C ARG A 669 -36.47 24.17 13.78
N GLN A 670 -37.65 24.57 13.32
CA GLN A 670 -38.83 23.70 13.19
C GLN A 670 -38.68 22.62 12.11
N TYR A 671 -37.87 22.88 11.08
CA TYR A 671 -37.56 21.93 10.00
C TYR A 671 -36.15 21.33 10.17
N TYR A 672 -35.18 22.18 10.53
CA TYR A 672 -33.78 21.78 10.72
C TYR A 672 -33.45 21.68 12.21
N SER A 673 -33.95 20.61 12.83
CA SER A 673 -33.62 20.25 14.21
C SER A 673 -32.19 19.69 14.33
N PRO A 674 -31.59 19.69 15.54
CA PRO A 674 -30.21 19.20 15.72
C PRO A 674 -30.04 17.75 15.27
N ASP A 675 -30.96 16.85 15.62
CA ASP A 675 -30.87 15.43 15.22
C ASP A 675 -30.99 15.25 13.69
N VAL A 676 -31.78 16.08 12.99
CA VAL A 676 -31.84 16.09 11.51
C VAL A 676 -30.50 16.50 10.88
N ILE A 677 -29.81 17.48 11.47
CA ILE A 677 -28.49 17.97 11.00
C ILE A 677 -27.37 16.95 11.28
N LEU A 678 -27.48 16.20 12.38
CA LEU A 678 -26.53 15.13 12.72
C LEU A 678 -26.72 13.87 11.84
N ASP A 679 -27.95 13.61 11.36
CA ASP A 679 -28.22 12.54 10.38
C ASP A 679 -27.95 12.95 8.92
N ASP A 680 -27.73 14.24 8.63
CA ASP A 680 -27.55 14.77 7.27
C ASP A 680 -26.20 14.37 6.64
N GLN A 681 -26.31 13.60 5.56
CA GLN A 681 -25.23 12.96 4.81
C GLN A 681 -25.67 12.74 3.36
N ASN A 682 -24.75 12.89 2.41
CA ASN A 682 -24.99 12.57 1.00
C ASN A 682 -24.97 11.05 0.72
N ASN A 683 -25.12 10.64 -0.55
CA ASN A 683 -25.08 9.22 -0.96
C ASN A 683 -23.70 8.56 -0.72
N GLU A 684 -22.62 9.34 -0.57
CA GLU A 684 -21.27 8.86 -0.24
C GLU A 684 -21.02 8.79 1.29
N GLY A 685 -22.01 9.13 2.12
CA GLY A 685 -21.87 9.15 3.58
C GLY A 685 -21.13 10.37 4.14
N THR A 686 -20.77 11.35 3.29
CA THR A 686 -20.15 12.61 3.72
C THR A 686 -21.18 13.42 4.49
N THR A 687 -20.91 13.70 5.77
CA THR A 687 -21.79 14.53 6.63
C THR A 687 -21.76 16.00 6.20
N LEU A 688 -22.82 16.75 6.53
CA LEU A 688 -22.91 18.19 6.28
C LEU A 688 -21.67 18.96 6.78
N PHE A 689 -21.20 18.67 7.99
CA PHE A 689 -19.97 19.28 8.52
C PHE A 689 -18.70 18.80 7.82
N SER A 690 -18.63 17.54 7.37
CA SER A 690 -17.49 17.05 6.59
C SER A 690 -17.38 17.75 5.23
N ALA A 691 -18.50 18.02 4.56
CA ALA A 691 -18.52 18.79 3.31
C ALA A 691 -18.06 20.24 3.54
N ALA A 692 -18.54 20.89 4.60
CA ALA A 692 -18.09 22.23 4.99
C ALA A 692 -16.57 22.28 5.26
N VAL A 693 -16.03 21.29 5.99
CA VAL A 693 -14.59 21.18 6.24
C VAL A 693 -13.81 20.97 4.94
N GLN A 694 -14.26 20.09 4.03
CA GLN A 694 -13.61 19.87 2.72
C GLN A 694 -13.58 21.13 1.84
N LEU A 695 -14.62 21.98 1.93
CA LEU A 695 -14.74 23.23 1.18
C LEU A 695 -13.73 24.31 1.63
N GLY A 696 -13.34 24.28 2.92
CA GLY A 696 -12.37 25.20 3.54
C GLY A 696 -12.90 26.62 3.80
N ASP A 697 -14.22 26.85 3.74
CA ASP A 697 -14.81 28.16 4.02
C ASP A 697 -15.01 28.35 5.53
N GLU A 698 -14.21 29.22 6.15
CA GLU A 698 -14.24 29.49 7.59
C GLU A 698 -15.61 29.99 8.08
N THR A 699 -16.35 30.75 7.27
CA THR A 699 -17.65 31.31 7.68
C THR A 699 -18.73 30.23 7.74
N ILE A 700 -18.75 29.32 6.76
CA ILE A 700 -19.67 28.19 6.67
C ILE A 700 -19.32 27.14 7.74
N VAL A 701 -18.03 26.81 7.87
CA VAL A 701 -17.52 25.86 8.88
C VAL A 701 -17.86 26.31 10.29
N ASN A 702 -17.60 27.58 10.64
CA ASN A 702 -17.93 28.08 11.97
C ASN A 702 -19.46 28.17 12.18
N THR A 703 -20.24 28.61 11.18
CA THR A 703 -21.72 28.66 11.30
C THR A 703 -22.34 27.30 11.65
N ILE A 704 -21.89 26.22 11.00
CA ILE A 704 -22.38 24.86 11.30
C ILE A 704 -21.84 24.37 12.65
N LEU A 705 -20.55 24.61 12.94
CA LEU A 705 -19.94 24.16 14.19
C LEU A 705 -20.57 24.83 15.42
N ASP A 706 -20.80 26.14 15.36
CA ASP A 706 -21.38 26.91 16.45
C ASP A 706 -22.82 26.45 16.71
N PHE A 707 -23.61 26.21 15.66
CA PHE A 707 -24.94 25.60 15.79
C PHE A 707 -24.88 24.22 16.47
N ILE A 708 -23.94 23.35 16.10
CA ILE A 708 -23.80 22.01 16.69
C ILE A 708 -23.38 22.11 18.17
N LEU A 709 -22.40 22.95 18.49
CA LEU A 709 -21.91 23.16 19.87
C LEU A 709 -22.99 23.76 20.80
N ASP A 710 -23.82 24.68 20.30
CA ASP A 710 -24.88 25.33 21.08
C ASP A 710 -26.12 24.44 21.29
N SER A 711 -26.27 23.36 20.51
CA SER A 711 -27.50 22.55 20.47
C SER A 711 -27.34 21.11 20.96
N THR A 712 -26.10 20.60 21.07
CA THR A 712 -25.83 19.17 21.17
C THR A 712 -24.79 18.87 22.25
N ASP A 713 -24.99 17.77 22.99
CA ASP A 713 -24.08 17.27 24.01
C ASP A 713 -22.77 16.68 23.43
N ASP A 714 -21.67 16.86 24.17
CA ASP A 714 -20.28 16.62 23.76
C ASP A 714 -20.04 15.18 23.23
N ASP A 715 -20.82 14.19 23.69
CA ASP A 715 -20.74 12.78 23.28
C ASP A 715 -21.49 12.49 21.96
N LYS A 716 -22.69 13.06 21.73
CA LYS A 716 -23.32 13.06 20.40
C LYS A 716 -22.40 13.68 19.36
N ILE A 717 -21.74 14.80 19.68
CA ILE A 717 -20.79 15.48 18.78
C ILE A 717 -19.59 14.58 18.46
N ARG A 718 -19.01 13.87 19.44
CA ARG A 718 -17.95 12.86 19.19
C ARG A 718 -18.41 11.77 18.23
N GLY A 719 -19.65 11.28 18.39
CA GLY A 719 -20.25 10.29 17.50
C GLY A 719 -20.36 10.80 16.06
N TYR A 720 -20.90 12.01 15.87
CA TYR A 720 -21.06 12.65 14.56
C TYR A 720 -19.71 12.93 13.86
N LEU A 721 -18.73 13.47 14.61
CA LEU A 721 -17.37 13.71 14.10
C LEU A 721 -16.59 12.42 13.77
N ALA A 722 -17.11 11.25 14.16
CA ALA A 722 -16.58 9.93 13.84
C ALA A 722 -17.36 9.20 12.72
N ILE A 723 -18.40 9.79 12.12
CA ILE A 723 -19.05 9.22 10.93
C ILE A 723 -18.06 9.21 9.75
N GLN A 724 -18.03 8.12 8.99
CA GLN A 724 -17.09 7.89 7.89
C GLN A 724 -17.80 7.80 6.53
N ASP A 725 -17.22 8.47 5.53
CA ASP A 725 -17.60 8.41 4.12
C ASP A 725 -17.23 7.06 3.45
N THR A 726 -17.54 6.92 2.16
CA THR A 726 -17.20 5.74 1.35
C THR A 726 -15.69 5.44 1.24
N TRP A 727 -14.79 6.37 1.59
CA TRP A 727 -13.34 6.13 1.68
C TRP A 727 -12.87 5.78 3.11
N GLY A 728 -13.79 5.76 4.08
CA GLY A 728 -13.50 5.55 5.49
C GLY A 728 -13.06 6.83 6.21
N ARG A 729 -13.33 8.01 5.68
CA ARG A 729 -12.84 9.27 6.25
C ARG A 729 -13.98 10.05 6.89
N SER A 730 -13.68 10.58 8.07
CA SER A 730 -14.51 11.52 8.81
C SER A 730 -14.02 12.95 8.60
N ALA A 731 -14.79 13.95 9.03
CA ALA A 731 -14.39 15.37 8.99
C ALA A 731 -12.97 15.60 9.56
N ALA A 732 -12.59 14.84 10.60
CA ALA A 732 -11.25 14.86 11.20
C ALA A 732 -10.11 14.57 10.19
N HIS A 733 -10.34 13.73 9.18
CA HIS A 733 -9.35 13.41 8.15
C HIS A 733 -9.15 14.55 7.15
N TYR A 734 -10.16 15.41 6.97
CA TYR A 734 -10.16 16.54 6.04
C TYR A 734 -9.69 17.87 6.68
N MET A 735 -9.29 17.85 7.95
CA MET A 735 -8.87 19.02 8.75
C MET A 735 -7.72 19.84 8.14
N PHE A 736 -6.99 19.34 7.14
CA PHE A 736 -6.00 20.12 6.39
C PHE A 736 -6.62 21.18 5.46
N HIS A 737 -7.95 21.19 5.30
CA HIS A 737 -8.70 22.28 4.68
C HIS A 737 -9.20 23.33 5.70
N ALA A 738 -9.20 23.02 7.00
CA ALA A 738 -9.66 23.91 8.06
C ALA A 738 -8.77 23.83 9.34
N PRO A 739 -7.47 24.20 9.28
CA PRO A 739 -6.55 24.00 10.42
C PRO A 739 -6.94 24.74 11.70
N PHE A 740 -7.61 25.89 11.60
CA PHE A 740 -8.08 26.70 12.74
C PHE A 740 -9.01 25.91 13.69
N LEU A 741 -9.72 24.90 13.17
CA LEU A 741 -10.55 24.00 13.98
C LEU A 741 -9.75 23.15 14.98
N ILE A 742 -8.45 22.92 14.75
CA ILE A 742 -7.61 22.09 15.65
C ILE A 742 -7.56 22.73 17.05
N GLN A 743 -7.55 24.07 17.14
CA GLN A 743 -7.61 24.78 18.42
C GLN A 743 -9.00 24.70 19.06
N ARG A 744 -10.09 24.83 18.28
CA ARG A 744 -11.47 24.84 18.77
C ARG A 744 -11.96 23.45 19.23
N ILE A 745 -11.79 22.43 18.38
CA ILE A 745 -12.39 21.09 18.56
C ILE A 745 -11.37 19.95 18.62
N GLY A 746 -10.06 20.23 18.57
CA GLY A 746 -9.02 19.18 18.65
C GLY A 746 -9.08 18.29 19.90
N ARG A 747 -9.81 18.68 20.95
CA ARG A 747 -10.10 17.86 22.14
C ARG A 747 -11.12 16.73 21.92
N ILE A 748 -11.99 16.82 20.91
CA ILE A 748 -13.08 15.85 20.62
C ILE A 748 -12.91 15.11 19.29
N LEU A 749 -11.94 15.47 18.44
CA LEU A 749 -11.71 14.78 17.17
C LEU A 749 -11.22 13.32 17.38
N PRO A 750 -11.71 12.35 16.58
CA PRO A 750 -11.33 10.94 16.69
C PRO A 750 -9.93 10.65 16.09
N TRP A 751 -8.87 11.22 16.66
CA TRP A 751 -7.50 11.16 16.14
C TRP A 751 -6.93 9.76 15.87
N ARG A 752 -7.47 8.71 16.52
CA ARG A 752 -7.06 7.30 16.34
C ARG A 752 -7.85 6.53 15.27
N GLN A 753 -8.95 7.09 14.75
CA GLN A 753 -9.77 6.47 13.69
C GLN A 753 -8.95 6.29 12.41
N LYS A 754 -9.27 5.29 11.57
CA LYS A 754 -8.52 4.97 10.35
C LYS A 754 -9.41 4.90 9.10
N ASP A 755 -8.93 5.46 8.01
CA ASP A 755 -9.52 5.32 6.67
C ASP A 755 -9.26 3.94 6.04
N LYS A 756 -9.80 3.69 4.84
CA LYS A 756 -9.58 2.43 4.10
C LYS A 756 -8.11 2.17 3.71
N ASN A 757 -7.22 3.16 3.86
CA ASN A 757 -5.78 3.03 3.69
C ASN A 757 -5.03 2.86 5.03
N GLY A 758 -5.75 2.75 6.15
CA GLY A 758 -5.20 2.72 7.50
C GLY A 758 -4.71 4.08 8.02
N GLN A 759 -4.93 5.17 7.30
CA GLN A 759 -4.44 6.50 7.67
C GLN A 759 -5.36 7.12 8.73
N THR A 760 -4.77 7.74 9.74
CA THR A 760 -5.49 8.48 10.79
C THR A 760 -5.60 9.98 10.45
N PRO A 761 -6.48 10.76 11.11
CA PRO A 761 -6.51 12.22 10.99
C PRO A 761 -5.12 12.88 11.10
N LEU A 762 -4.35 12.51 12.14
CA LEU A 762 -2.99 13.01 12.34
C LEU A 762 -2.03 12.58 11.22
N PHE A 763 -2.19 11.37 10.67
CA PHE A 763 -1.41 10.89 9.53
C PHE A 763 -1.73 11.66 8.24
N ALA A 764 -3.01 12.01 8.02
CA ALA A 764 -3.44 12.83 6.89
C ALA A 764 -2.82 14.25 6.97
N LEU A 765 -2.91 14.92 8.12
CA LEU A 765 -2.27 16.22 8.33
C LEU A 765 -0.74 16.16 8.11
N CYS A 766 -0.07 15.15 8.69
CA CYS A 766 1.36 14.92 8.49
C CYS A 766 1.77 14.67 7.03
N ARG A 767 0.82 14.28 6.16
CA ARG A 767 1.02 13.99 4.73
C ARG A 767 0.79 15.21 3.81
N SER A 768 0.06 16.22 4.26
CA SER A 768 -0.28 17.41 3.47
C SER A 768 0.85 18.45 3.41
N TYR A 769 2.03 18.04 2.89
CA TYR A 769 3.25 18.86 2.86
C TYR A 769 3.10 20.17 2.08
N ASP A 770 2.16 20.22 1.15
CA ASP A 770 1.91 21.34 0.24
C ASP A 770 1.03 22.44 0.87
N HIS A 771 0.57 22.25 2.12
CA HIS A 771 -0.19 23.25 2.87
C HIS A 771 0.73 24.39 3.37
N PRO A 772 0.36 25.68 3.21
CA PRO A 772 1.22 26.80 3.60
C PRO A 772 1.66 26.73 5.07
N ASP A 773 0.72 26.54 5.99
CA ASP A 773 0.98 26.44 7.44
C ASP A 773 1.31 25.03 7.94
N TYR A 774 1.87 24.15 7.09
CA TYR A 774 2.14 22.74 7.41
C TYR A 774 2.82 22.53 8.78
N HIS A 775 3.81 23.35 9.12
CA HIS A 775 4.51 23.27 10.40
C HIS A 775 3.55 23.53 11.59
N THR A 776 2.80 24.64 11.55
CA THR A 776 1.87 25.04 12.62
C THR A 776 0.74 24.03 12.74
N MET A 777 0.09 23.67 11.62
CA MET A 777 -1.01 22.70 11.56
C MET A 777 -0.62 21.34 12.17
N VAL A 778 0.52 20.78 11.79
CA VAL A 778 0.95 19.47 12.32
C VAL A 778 1.42 19.56 13.77
N LYS A 779 2.06 20.66 14.17
CA LYS A 779 2.44 20.89 15.58
C LYS A 779 1.19 20.95 16.48
N GLU A 780 0.19 21.73 16.10
CA GLU A 780 -1.07 21.83 16.85
C GLU A 780 -1.83 20.51 16.87
N ALA A 781 -1.82 19.76 15.75
CA ALA A 781 -2.41 18.43 15.70
C ALA A 781 -1.73 17.41 16.62
N LEU A 782 -0.39 17.43 16.71
CA LEU A 782 0.36 16.58 17.65
C LEU A 782 -0.02 16.91 19.10
N GLU A 783 -0.13 18.20 19.43
CA GLU A 783 -0.50 18.64 20.79
C GLU A 783 -1.98 18.38 21.11
N ALA A 784 -2.89 18.55 20.14
CA ALA A 784 -4.31 18.21 20.27
C ALA A 784 -4.54 16.70 20.42
N ALA A 785 -3.90 15.88 19.58
CA ALA A 785 -3.94 14.43 19.69
C ALA A 785 -3.39 13.96 21.04
N SER A 786 -2.26 14.51 21.50
CA SER A 786 -1.67 14.18 22.81
C SER A 786 -2.59 14.57 23.98
N ARG A 787 -3.37 15.65 23.87
CA ARG A 787 -4.40 16.01 24.85
C ARG A 787 -5.60 15.06 24.81
N SER A 788 -6.09 14.72 23.60
CA SER A 788 -7.23 13.81 23.40
C SER A 788 -6.98 12.38 23.90
N GLN A 789 -5.72 11.97 24.01
CA GLN A 789 -5.33 10.64 24.47
C GLN A 789 -5.64 10.39 25.97
N GLY A 790 -5.71 11.44 26.80
CA GLY A 790 -6.20 11.37 28.19
C GLY A 790 -5.33 10.64 29.24
N ASP A 791 -4.38 9.78 28.83
CA ASP A 791 -3.56 8.96 29.74
C ASP A 791 -2.34 9.66 30.38
N GLY A 792 -2.09 10.92 30.01
CA GLY A 792 -0.96 11.72 30.49
C GLY A 792 0.42 11.24 30.01
N GLN A 793 0.48 10.30 29.06
CA GLN A 793 1.73 9.79 28.47
C GLN A 793 2.11 10.55 27.18
N PRO A 794 3.37 10.45 26.73
CA PRO A 794 3.78 10.88 25.39
C PRO A 794 2.94 10.24 24.28
N LEU A 795 2.47 11.02 23.30
CA LEU A 795 1.56 10.57 22.23
C LEU A 795 2.00 9.26 21.56
N HIS A 796 1.09 8.30 21.44
CA HIS A 796 1.36 6.91 21.03
C HIS A 796 1.33 6.72 19.51
N LEU A 797 2.50 6.73 18.86
CA LEU A 797 2.59 6.74 17.39
C LEU A 797 2.39 5.38 16.71
N ASP A 798 2.39 4.29 17.47
CA ASP A 798 2.01 2.95 17.02
C ASP A 798 0.52 2.87 16.63
N ASN A 799 -0.33 3.72 17.19
CA ASN A 799 -1.71 3.91 16.71
C ASN A 799 -1.75 4.58 15.32
N HIS A 800 -0.83 5.51 15.03
CA HIS A 800 -0.80 6.34 13.83
C HIS A 800 0.05 5.72 12.69
N VAL A 801 -0.24 4.46 12.36
CA VAL A 801 0.45 3.67 11.32
C VAL A 801 -0.52 3.26 10.20
N ASP A 802 -0.13 3.48 8.94
CA ASP A 802 -0.94 3.14 7.76
C ASP A 802 -0.94 1.63 7.43
N ILE A 803 -1.77 1.21 6.48
CA ILE A 803 -1.86 -0.21 6.06
C ILE A 803 -0.54 -0.77 5.51
N LYS A 804 0.39 0.11 5.08
CA LYS A 804 1.71 -0.23 4.51
C LYS A 804 2.82 -0.20 5.57
N GLY A 805 2.48 -0.01 6.85
CA GLY A 805 3.43 0.02 7.97
C GLY A 805 4.25 1.30 8.08
N ASN A 806 3.87 2.39 7.39
CA ASN A 806 4.54 3.68 7.55
C ASN A 806 4.11 4.33 8.88
N THR A 807 5.07 4.76 9.70
CA THR A 807 4.83 5.60 10.89
C THR A 807 4.88 7.09 10.52
N LEU A 808 4.52 8.01 11.43
CA LEU A 808 4.65 9.46 11.15
C LEU A 808 6.09 9.87 10.72
N LEU A 809 7.13 9.27 11.31
CA LEU A 809 8.53 9.50 10.91
C LEU A 809 8.87 9.04 9.48
N HIS A 810 8.05 8.18 8.86
CA HIS A 810 8.23 7.78 7.46
C HIS A 810 7.65 8.80 6.46
N ILE A 811 6.71 9.64 6.89
CA ILE A 811 6.01 10.60 6.02
C ILE A 811 6.50 12.04 6.21
N VAL A 812 6.60 12.51 7.46
CA VAL A 812 6.88 13.92 7.81
C VAL A 812 8.05 14.47 7.00
N ASN A 813 7.85 15.66 6.43
CA ASN A 813 8.82 16.31 5.54
C ASN A 813 9.71 17.31 6.28
N ASP A 814 9.23 17.89 7.39
CA ASP A 814 9.94 18.89 8.16
C ASP A 814 10.83 18.29 9.27
N ALA A 815 12.07 18.78 9.33
CA ALA A 815 13.07 18.35 10.28
C ALA A 815 12.76 18.78 11.73
N SER A 816 12.15 19.96 11.92
CA SER A 816 11.86 20.46 13.28
C SER A 816 10.67 19.73 13.91
N LEU A 817 9.62 19.44 13.14
CA LEU A 817 8.53 18.54 13.53
C LEU A 817 9.05 17.15 13.87
N ALA A 818 9.94 16.57 13.05
CA ALA A 818 10.52 15.27 13.35
C ALA A 818 11.34 15.27 14.66
N SER A 819 12.09 16.34 14.94
CA SER A 819 12.79 16.53 16.22
C SER A 819 11.80 16.59 17.39
N GLN A 820 10.70 17.35 17.25
CA GLN A 820 9.62 17.39 18.26
C GLN A 820 8.96 16.02 18.45
N ILE A 821 8.76 15.24 17.38
CA ILE A 821 8.22 13.88 17.43
C ILE A 821 9.17 12.94 18.21
N LEU A 822 10.48 12.96 17.89
CA LEU A 822 11.48 12.12 18.56
C LEU A 822 11.61 12.43 20.06
N GLN A 823 11.40 13.69 20.46
CA GLN A 823 11.55 14.15 21.85
C GLN A 823 10.27 14.05 22.69
N LYS A 824 9.09 14.27 22.10
CA LYS A 824 7.81 14.40 22.84
C LYS A 824 6.83 13.24 22.65
N CYS A 825 7.08 12.29 21.75
CA CYS A 825 6.14 11.20 21.44
C CYS A 825 6.72 9.82 21.76
N ASP A 826 5.84 8.85 22.03
CA ASP A 826 6.19 7.44 22.16
C ASP A 826 6.29 6.80 20.77
N VAL A 827 7.54 6.55 20.33
CA VAL A 827 7.86 6.14 18.96
C VAL A 827 8.91 5.03 18.90
N ASP A 828 8.71 4.06 18.01
CA ASP A 828 9.78 3.19 17.54
C ASP A 828 10.51 3.88 16.38
N VAL A 829 11.69 4.42 16.68
CA VAL A 829 12.52 5.17 15.72
C VAL A 829 13.06 4.27 14.60
N ASN A 830 13.21 2.96 14.86
CA ASN A 830 13.73 1.97 13.92
C ASN A 830 12.62 1.14 13.26
N ALA A 831 11.35 1.52 13.44
CA ALA A 831 10.22 0.91 12.76
C ALA A 831 10.45 0.85 11.25
N THR A 832 9.92 -0.19 10.61
CA THR A 832 10.01 -0.36 9.14
C THR A 832 8.66 -0.62 8.52
N ASN A 833 8.44 -0.03 7.34
CA ASN A 833 7.28 -0.32 6.50
C ASN A 833 7.39 -1.69 5.81
N GLU A 834 6.35 -2.12 5.07
CA GLU A 834 6.30 -3.40 4.33
C GLU A 834 7.56 -3.71 3.50
N LYS A 835 8.21 -2.68 2.96
CA LYS A 835 9.39 -2.80 2.08
C LYS A 835 10.71 -2.84 2.86
N ARG A 836 10.63 -2.89 4.20
CA ARG A 836 11.72 -2.80 5.18
C ARG A 836 12.55 -1.51 5.08
N PHE A 837 11.97 -0.40 4.62
CA PHE A 837 12.61 0.91 4.79
C PHE A 837 12.33 1.44 6.19
N THR A 838 13.35 2.01 6.85
CA THR A 838 13.17 2.89 8.02
C THR A 838 12.95 4.35 7.57
N ALA A 839 12.56 5.22 8.50
CA ALA A 839 12.49 6.67 8.30
C ALA A 839 13.79 7.25 7.69
N LEU A 840 14.97 6.87 8.23
CA LEU A 840 16.28 7.33 7.74
C LEU A 840 16.53 6.92 6.29
N MET A 841 16.11 5.71 5.90
CA MET A 841 16.24 5.24 4.51
C MET A 841 15.35 6.02 3.56
N LEU A 842 14.13 6.38 3.96
CA LEU A 842 13.25 7.21 3.12
C LEU A 842 13.79 8.64 2.99
N ALA A 843 14.22 9.27 4.09
CA ALA A 843 14.84 10.59 4.05
C ALA A 843 16.05 10.62 3.12
N SER A 844 16.92 9.60 3.17
CA SER A 844 18.07 9.44 2.28
C SER A 844 17.67 9.20 0.82
N LYS A 845 16.72 8.30 0.57
CA LYS A 845 16.21 7.98 -0.77
C LYS A 845 15.60 9.20 -1.48
N TYR A 846 14.95 10.10 -0.75
CA TYR A 846 14.31 11.29 -1.29
C TYR A 846 15.18 12.56 -1.26
N GLY A 847 16.42 12.49 -0.77
CA GLY A 847 17.32 13.65 -0.73
C GLY A 847 17.03 14.65 0.40
N ARG A 848 16.22 14.29 1.39
CA ARG A 848 15.79 15.18 2.49
C ARG A 848 16.91 15.32 3.54
N PHE A 849 17.97 16.08 3.24
CA PHE A 849 19.17 16.12 4.08
C PHE A 849 18.90 16.56 5.53
N ASP A 850 18.07 17.56 5.79
CA ASP A 850 17.79 18.01 7.16
C ASP A 850 17.03 16.96 7.99
N MET A 851 16.20 16.16 7.34
CA MET A 851 15.56 15.00 7.94
C MET A 851 16.56 13.87 8.21
N VAL A 852 17.49 13.63 7.28
CA VAL A 852 18.63 12.71 7.50
C VAL A 852 19.48 13.16 8.69
N ARG A 853 19.85 14.45 8.75
CA ARG A 853 20.64 15.07 9.83
C ARG A 853 19.94 14.95 11.18
N THR A 854 18.63 15.20 11.23
CA THR A 854 17.83 15.09 12.46
C THR A 854 17.75 13.66 12.97
N LEU A 855 17.45 12.70 12.08
CA LEU A 855 17.39 11.28 12.44
C LEU A 855 18.77 10.73 12.85
N PHE A 856 19.83 11.07 12.12
CA PHE A 856 21.20 10.65 12.43
C PHE A 856 21.69 11.20 13.78
N GLY A 857 21.15 12.33 14.25
CA GLY A 857 21.44 12.91 15.55
C GLY A 857 20.78 12.21 16.75
N ASP A 858 19.75 11.37 16.54
CA ASP A 858 19.15 10.59 17.63
C ASP A 858 19.95 9.30 17.87
N PRO A 859 20.53 9.09 19.06
CA PRO A 859 21.39 7.92 19.33
C PRO A 859 20.63 6.58 19.31
N ARG A 860 19.29 6.59 19.22
CA ARG A 860 18.48 5.37 19.03
C ARG A 860 18.47 4.88 17.58
N VAL A 861 18.86 5.70 16.59
CA VAL A 861 18.77 5.33 15.17
C VAL A 861 19.85 4.32 14.77
N ASP A 862 19.40 3.18 14.23
CA ASP A 862 20.29 2.20 13.61
C ASP A 862 20.69 2.64 12.19
N ILE A 863 21.75 3.45 12.13
CA ILE A 863 22.40 3.90 10.88
C ILE A 863 22.83 2.70 10.00
N ALA A 864 23.08 1.52 10.60
CA ALA A 864 23.51 0.32 9.91
C ALA A 864 22.36 -0.63 9.49
N ALA A 865 21.10 -0.22 9.71
CA ALA A 865 19.92 -0.94 9.27
C ALA A 865 19.95 -1.24 7.76
N ARG A 866 19.29 -2.33 7.33
CA ARG A 866 19.29 -2.81 5.93
C ARG A 866 17.88 -3.22 5.47
N GLU A 867 17.47 -2.77 4.29
CA GLU A 867 16.20 -3.18 3.66
C GLU A 867 16.29 -4.56 2.97
N LEU A 868 15.23 -4.96 2.24
CA LEU A 868 15.07 -6.31 1.66
C LEU A 868 16.16 -6.77 0.69
N ARG A 869 16.85 -5.86 0.00
CA ARG A 869 17.99 -6.15 -0.91
C ARG A 869 19.34 -6.04 -0.18
N GLY A 870 19.32 -5.77 1.12
CA GLY A 870 20.49 -5.63 1.98
C GLY A 870 21.15 -4.25 1.94
N LEU A 871 20.48 -3.21 1.43
CA LEU A 871 21.01 -1.85 1.28
C LEU A 871 20.82 -1.03 2.57
N THR A 872 21.86 -0.30 2.96
CA THR A 872 21.83 0.71 4.02
C THR A 872 21.28 2.06 3.54
N ALA A 873 20.98 2.98 4.47
CA ALA A 873 20.54 4.33 4.11
C ALA A 873 21.54 5.08 3.20
N VAL A 874 22.84 4.86 3.35
CA VAL A 874 23.89 5.51 2.53
C VAL A 874 23.97 4.92 1.12
N GLU A 875 23.73 3.61 0.98
CA GLU A 875 23.60 2.94 -0.32
C GLU A 875 22.29 3.29 -1.06
N LEU A 876 21.31 3.86 -0.35
CA LEU A 876 20.03 4.33 -0.88
C LEU A 876 20.00 5.83 -1.17
N ALA A 877 21.08 6.57 -0.89
CA ALA A 877 21.12 8.02 -1.07
C ALA A 877 20.81 8.43 -2.52
N LYS A 878 19.87 9.38 -2.66
CA LYS A 878 19.37 9.92 -3.94
C LYS A 878 20.47 10.27 -4.95
N ASP A 879 21.56 10.86 -4.47
CA ASP A 879 22.65 11.43 -5.25
C ASP A 879 23.97 11.35 -4.45
N ASP A 880 25.08 11.69 -5.13
CA ASP A 880 26.42 11.65 -4.54
C ASP A 880 26.67 12.77 -3.53
N GLU A 881 25.96 13.89 -3.63
CA GLU A 881 26.07 15.01 -2.69
C GLU A 881 25.52 14.63 -1.32
N LEU A 882 24.29 14.10 -1.27
CA LEU A 882 23.71 13.57 -0.04
C LEU A 882 24.58 12.44 0.53
N ARG A 883 25.13 11.57 -0.32
CA ARG A 883 26.00 10.46 0.13
C ARG A 883 27.26 10.98 0.81
N ASN A 884 27.90 12.01 0.23
CA ASN A 884 29.03 12.69 0.84
C ASN A 884 28.63 13.34 2.18
N LYS A 885 27.49 14.04 2.23
CA LYS A 885 26.96 14.66 3.47
C LYS A 885 26.66 13.64 4.57
N ILE A 886 26.20 12.42 4.25
CA ILE A 886 26.06 11.34 5.25
C ILE A 886 27.43 10.81 5.68
N ASP A 887 28.38 10.65 4.74
CA ASP A 887 29.76 10.30 5.08
C ASP A 887 30.40 11.36 6.00
N ASP A 888 30.01 12.64 5.92
CA ASP A 888 30.41 13.70 6.86
C ASP A 888 29.72 13.56 8.23
N LEU A 889 28.43 13.25 8.28
CA LEU A 889 27.74 12.94 9.56
C LEU A 889 28.38 11.72 10.26
N VAL A 890 28.80 10.70 9.50
CA VAL A 890 29.58 9.57 10.03
C VAL A 890 30.93 10.05 10.57
N LEU A 891 31.66 10.92 9.85
CA LEU A 891 32.92 11.49 10.31
C LEU A 891 32.76 12.22 11.65
N PHE A 892 31.82 13.15 11.75
CA PHE A 892 31.62 13.96 12.97
C PHE A 892 30.97 13.20 14.14
N SER A 893 30.50 11.96 13.91
CA SER A 893 30.13 11.03 15.00
C SER A 893 31.33 10.34 15.66
N LEU A 894 32.51 10.39 15.04
CA LEU A 894 33.76 9.91 15.64
C LEU A 894 34.30 10.94 16.64
N MET A 895 34.91 10.49 17.74
CA MET A 895 35.63 11.42 18.62
C MET A 895 36.83 12.05 17.89
N PRO A 896 37.06 13.37 18.03
CA PRO A 896 38.27 14.01 17.52
C PRO A 896 39.53 13.48 18.21
N GLY A 897 40.68 13.66 17.54
CA GLY A 897 42.01 13.47 18.13
C GLY A 897 42.38 14.61 19.09
N SER A 898 43.64 14.58 19.57
CA SER A 898 44.24 15.65 20.39
C SER A 898 44.07 17.03 19.75
N ASP A 899 44.25 17.09 18.44
CA ASP A 899 44.38 18.33 17.67
C ASP A 899 43.02 18.88 17.21
N SER A 900 41.92 18.43 17.84
CA SER A 900 40.51 18.63 17.42
C SER A 900 40.15 18.11 16.00
N ARG A 901 41.13 17.62 15.24
CA ARG A 901 40.98 16.98 13.93
C ARG A 901 40.36 15.59 14.06
N THR A 902 39.42 15.27 13.19
CA THR A 902 38.70 13.98 13.19
C THR A 902 38.98 13.22 11.90
N THR A 903 39.38 11.94 11.98
CA THR A 903 39.79 11.13 10.82
C THR A 903 39.32 9.69 10.97
N GLY A 904 38.84 9.06 9.87
CA GLY A 904 38.46 7.64 9.88
C GLY A 904 37.95 7.10 8.54
N VAL A 905 37.64 5.80 8.51
CA VAL A 905 37.06 5.12 7.33
C VAL A 905 35.54 5.13 7.43
N VAL A 906 34.91 6.16 6.88
CA VAL A 906 33.47 6.41 7.00
C VAL A 906 32.61 5.38 6.25
N ARG A 907 33.08 4.88 5.09
CA ARG A 907 32.33 3.94 4.24
C ARG A 907 33.23 3.00 3.44
N SER A 908 32.71 1.83 3.07
CA SER A 908 33.28 0.92 2.08
C SER A 908 32.25 0.54 1.01
N PHE A 909 32.68 0.31 -0.23
CA PHE A 909 31.79 -0.07 -1.33
C PHE A 909 32.48 -0.94 -2.39
N PHE A 910 31.68 -1.68 -3.15
CA PHE A 910 32.13 -2.45 -4.33
C PHE A 910 32.22 -1.56 -5.56
N VAL A 911 33.22 -1.80 -6.41
CA VAL A 911 33.37 -1.18 -7.75
C VAL A 911 33.06 -2.23 -8.83
N GLU A 912 32.70 -1.79 -10.05
CA GLU A 912 32.24 -2.70 -11.13
C GLU A 912 33.30 -3.75 -11.54
N ASP A 913 34.58 -3.40 -11.41
CA ASP A 913 35.78 -4.20 -11.66
C ASP A 913 36.02 -5.33 -10.63
N ALA A 914 35.08 -5.57 -9.72
CA ALA A 914 35.22 -6.47 -8.58
C ALA A 914 36.28 -6.04 -7.53
N SER A 915 36.71 -4.78 -7.52
CA SER A 915 37.51 -4.21 -6.44
C SER A 915 36.64 -3.66 -5.29
N ILE A 916 37.30 -3.32 -4.18
CA ILE A 916 36.72 -2.66 -3.01
C ILE A 916 37.39 -1.30 -2.88
N ARG A 917 36.59 -0.26 -2.59
CA ARG A 917 37.13 1.05 -2.20
C ARG A 917 36.60 1.46 -0.84
N PHE A 918 37.53 1.92 -0.01
CA PHE A 918 37.29 2.57 1.27
C PHE A 918 37.27 4.08 1.06
N VAL A 919 36.28 4.75 1.64
CA VAL A 919 36.19 6.21 1.71
C VAL A 919 36.80 6.61 3.05
N LEU A 920 37.89 7.35 2.98
CA LEU A 920 38.55 7.96 4.12
C LEU A 920 38.15 9.43 4.13
N LYS A 921 37.77 9.95 5.30
CA LYS A 921 37.57 11.39 5.48
C LYS A 921 38.41 11.91 6.63
N SER A 922 38.89 13.14 6.51
CA SER A 922 39.65 13.84 7.55
C SER A 922 39.18 15.30 7.64
N GLY A 923 38.53 15.64 8.74
CA GLY A 923 37.98 16.96 9.04
C GLY A 923 38.87 17.71 10.01
N ALA A 924 39.48 18.81 9.56
CA ALA A 924 40.22 19.74 10.40
C ALA A 924 39.38 21.01 10.65
N PRO A 925 39.31 21.55 11.89
CA PRO A 925 38.62 22.80 12.14
C PRO A 925 39.31 23.95 11.43
N VAL A 926 38.53 24.82 10.78
CA VAL A 926 39.01 26.09 10.18
C VAL A 926 38.64 27.26 11.09
N ASP A 927 37.46 27.19 11.72
CA ASP A 927 37.05 28.06 12.82
C ASP A 927 36.26 27.24 13.87
N LYS A 928 35.48 27.92 14.74
CA LYS A 928 34.70 27.26 15.81
C LYS A 928 33.43 26.53 15.32
N GLN A 929 33.04 26.73 14.07
CA GLN A 929 31.81 26.23 13.45
C GLN A 929 32.05 25.55 12.10
N SER A 930 33.12 25.90 11.37
CA SER A 930 33.46 25.31 10.07
C SER A 930 34.65 24.34 10.12
N TYR A 931 34.58 23.29 9.30
CA TYR A 931 35.60 22.25 9.16
C TYR A 931 35.94 22.04 7.68
N ALA A 932 37.23 22.01 7.34
CA ALA A 932 37.70 21.55 6.05
C ALA A 932 37.80 20.01 6.07
N VAL A 933 37.00 19.34 5.23
CA VAL A 933 36.97 17.88 5.14
C VAL A 933 37.63 17.41 3.84
N THR A 934 38.80 16.77 3.94
CA THR A 934 39.38 16.03 2.81
C THR A 934 38.71 14.67 2.68
N THR A 935 38.56 14.19 1.45
CA THR A 935 37.99 12.87 1.13
C THR A 935 38.92 12.12 0.19
N CYS A 936 39.47 11.00 0.64
CA CYS A 936 40.35 10.13 -0.15
C CYS A 936 39.70 8.77 -0.39
N ARG A 937 40.05 8.11 -1.50
CA ARG A 937 39.59 6.76 -1.83
C ARG A 937 40.79 5.82 -1.86
N ARG A 938 40.66 4.65 -1.23
CA ARG A 938 41.74 3.64 -1.12
C ARG A 938 41.25 2.24 -1.43
N SER A 939 42.01 1.45 -2.17
CA SER A 939 41.87 0.00 -2.27
C SER A 939 42.56 -0.72 -1.10
N LEU A 940 42.22 -1.99 -0.88
CA LEU A 940 42.85 -2.79 0.17
C LEU A 940 44.38 -2.93 -0.02
N THR A 941 44.81 -3.01 -1.29
CA THR A 941 46.22 -2.97 -1.70
C THR A 941 46.96 -1.75 -1.16
N ASP A 942 46.29 -0.62 -1.00
CA ASP A 942 46.94 0.64 -0.64
C ASP A 942 47.26 0.65 0.86
N PHE A 943 46.40 0.01 1.67
CA PHE A 943 46.67 -0.29 3.08
C PHE A 943 47.81 -1.29 3.23
N GLU A 944 47.84 -2.34 2.41
CA GLU A 944 48.94 -3.32 2.41
C GLU A 944 50.29 -2.70 2.02
N HIS A 945 50.31 -1.74 1.09
CA HIS A 945 51.52 -0.98 0.76
C HIS A 945 51.89 -0.02 1.88
N LEU A 946 50.96 0.76 2.43
CA LEU A 946 51.22 1.66 3.58
C LEU A 946 51.85 0.88 4.74
N ALA A 947 51.33 -0.30 5.08
CA ALA A 947 51.89 -1.14 6.14
C ALA A 947 53.33 -1.60 5.82
N LYS A 948 53.61 -2.03 4.58
CA LYS A 948 54.96 -2.42 4.15
C LYS A 948 55.94 -1.25 4.19
N LEU A 949 55.54 -0.07 3.73
CA LEU A 949 56.41 1.12 3.67
C LEU A 949 56.72 1.66 5.07
N LEU A 950 55.73 1.78 5.95
CA LEU A 950 55.95 2.18 7.35
C LEU A 950 56.86 1.18 8.09
N GLN A 951 56.68 -0.12 7.85
CA GLN A 951 57.52 -1.16 8.45
C GLN A 951 58.95 -1.17 7.87
N MET A 952 59.15 -0.68 6.64
CA MET A 952 60.46 -0.54 5.99
C MET A 952 61.23 0.69 6.47
N GLU A 953 60.57 1.86 6.60
CA GLU A 953 61.20 3.05 7.20
C GLU A 953 61.52 2.84 8.70
N ASN A 954 60.70 2.07 9.43
CA ASN A 954 60.85 1.88 10.88
C ASN A 954 60.95 0.38 11.27
N PRO A 955 62.04 -0.33 10.93
CA PRO A 955 62.14 -1.79 11.07
C PRO A 955 62.23 -2.31 12.53
N ALA A 956 62.48 -1.44 13.50
CA ALA A 956 62.43 -1.78 14.93
C ALA A 956 61.04 -1.55 15.56
N SER A 957 60.18 -0.75 14.94
CA SER A 957 58.82 -0.48 15.43
C SER A 957 57.84 -1.60 15.07
N TRP A 958 56.76 -1.73 15.85
CA TRP A 958 55.69 -2.71 15.64
C TRP A 958 54.62 -2.15 14.72
N ILE A 959 53.86 -3.01 14.01
CA ILE A 959 52.76 -2.54 13.16
C ILE A 959 51.57 -3.51 13.23
N PRO A 960 50.31 -3.05 13.30
CA PRO A 960 49.15 -3.95 13.35
C PRO A 960 49.06 -4.81 12.09
N SER A 961 48.86 -6.12 12.28
CA SER A 961 48.84 -7.07 11.16
C SER A 961 47.63 -6.88 10.24
N LEU A 962 47.90 -6.83 8.92
CA LEU A 962 46.91 -6.90 7.84
C LEU A 962 46.84 -8.31 7.20
N ALA A 963 47.30 -9.34 7.91
CA ALA A 963 47.19 -10.73 7.46
C ALA A 963 45.75 -11.27 7.50
N ASP A 964 45.55 -12.48 6.96
CA ASP A 964 44.33 -13.29 7.12
C ASP A 964 43.00 -12.65 6.65
N LEU A 965 43.07 -11.63 5.79
CA LEU A 965 41.91 -10.93 5.26
C LEU A 965 41.12 -11.81 4.27
N ARG A 966 39.79 -11.77 4.39
CA ARG A 966 38.86 -12.50 3.51
C ARG A 966 38.35 -11.57 2.40
N SER A 967 38.40 -12.00 1.14
CA SER A 967 37.70 -11.29 0.06
C SER A 967 36.17 -11.42 0.22
N PRO A 968 35.38 -10.35 0.01
CA PRO A 968 33.93 -10.44 -0.01
C PRO A 968 33.38 -11.09 -1.29
N ILE A 969 34.18 -11.28 -2.34
CA ILE A 969 33.71 -11.72 -3.69
C ILE A 969 34.01 -13.21 -3.94
N GLN A 970 34.05 -14.01 -2.88
CA GLN A 970 34.19 -15.48 -2.95
C GLN A 970 33.01 -16.16 -3.68
N ILE A 971 31.84 -15.52 -3.64
CA ILE A 971 30.65 -15.87 -4.44
C ILE A 971 30.32 -14.65 -5.33
N PRO A 972 30.81 -14.59 -6.58
CA PRO A 972 30.69 -13.39 -7.42
C PRO A 972 29.25 -12.97 -7.74
N SER A 973 28.30 -13.91 -7.77
CA SER A 973 26.88 -13.58 -7.96
C SER A 973 26.26 -12.88 -6.75
N ARG A 974 26.83 -13.07 -5.55
CA ARG A 974 26.36 -12.50 -4.28
C ARG A 974 27.53 -12.09 -3.35
N PRO A 975 28.21 -10.97 -3.63
CA PRO A 975 29.29 -10.46 -2.79
C PRO A 975 28.84 -10.21 -1.33
N SER A 976 29.69 -10.55 -0.37
CA SER A 976 29.38 -10.47 1.06
C SER A 976 29.43 -9.03 1.58
N ARG A 977 28.28 -8.52 2.05
CA ARG A 977 28.16 -7.24 2.77
C ARG A 977 28.58 -7.34 4.23
N ALA A 978 28.68 -8.54 4.80
CA ALA A 978 29.27 -8.78 6.11
C ALA A 978 30.80 -8.61 6.05
N VAL A 979 31.46 -9.27 5.10
CA VAL A 979 32.92 -9.14 4.89
C VAL A 979 33.30 -7.73 4.47
N LEU A 980 32.54 -7.07 3.60
CA LEU A 980 32.78 -5.67 3.23
C LEU A 980 32.75 -4.71 4.44
N ARG A 981 31.84 -4.94 5.40
CA ARG A 981 31.72 -4.13 6.62
C ARG A 981 32.78 -4.49 7.66
N ASP A 982 33.12 -5.76 7.80
CA ASP A 982 34.21 -6.22 8.67
C ASP A 982 35.57 -5.69 8.20
N LEU A 983 35.85 -5.73 6.89
CA LEU A 983 37.02 -5.07 6.30
C LEU A 983 37.02 -3.56 6.59
N GLN A 984 35.88 -2.86 6.47
CA GLN A 984 35.80 -1.44 6.84
C GLN A 984 36.20 -1.21 8.30
N VAL A 985 35.66 -2.00 9.23
CA VAL A 985 35.96 -1.90 10.66
C VAL A 985 37.43 -2.22 10.96
N ARG A 986 38.03 -3.21 10.28
CA ARG A 986 39.47 -3.51 10.41
C ARG A 986 40.35 -2.38 9.87
N MET A 987 40.05 -1.81 8.71
CA MET A 987 40.83 -0.70 8.14
C MET A 987 40.69 0.56 8.99
N ASP A 988 39.50 0.83 9.53
CA ASP A 988 39.25 1.92 10.47
C ASP A 988 40.04 1.74 11.78
N TRP A 989 40.08 0.53 12.34
CA TRP A 989 40.92 0.23 13.51
C TRP A 989 42.41 0.32 13.21
N PHE A 990 42.90 -0.18 12.07
CA PHE A 990 44.28 -0.05 11.65
C PHE A 990 44.73 1.43 11.64
N LEU A 991 43.93 2.30 11.02
CA LEU A 991 44.18 3.74 10.99
C LEU A 991 44.07 4.42 12.36
N LYS A 992 43.09 4.03 13.19
CA LYS A 992 42.93 4.53 14.56
C LYS A 992 44.09 4.11 15.48
N VAL A 993 44.71 2.96 15.23
CA VAL A 993 45.94 2.55 15.93
C VAL A 993 47.12 3.38 15.46
N LEU A 994 47.35 3.51 14.14
CA LEU A 994 48.44 4.33 13.61
C LEU A 994 48.35 5.80 14.06
N LEU A 995 47.16 6.40 14.08
CA LEU A 995 46.90 7.75 14.59
C LEU A 995 47.09 7.93 16.11
N ALA A 996 47.22 6.84 16.87
CA ALA A 996 47.52 6.85 18.31
C ALA A 996 48.91 6.29 18.64
N HIS A 997 49.64 5.81 17.62
CA HIS A 997 50.89 5.07 17.74
C HIS A 997 52.06 6.00 18.09
N PRO A 998 52.97 5.63 19.02
CA PRO A 998 54.08 6.49 19.44
C PRO A 998 54.91 7.03 18.27
N THR A 999 55.37 6.15 17.37
CA THR A 999 56.18 6.54 16.20
C THR A 999 55.36 7.00 14.98
N PHE A 1000 54.17 6.43 14.73
CA PHE A 1000 53.47 6.63 13.45
C PHE A 1000 52.42 7.76 13.42
N ALA A 1001 51.95 8.27 14.57
CA ALA A 1001 50.85 9.25 14.59
C ALA A 1001 51.16 10.56 13.83
N THR A 1002 52.42 10.98 13.80
CA THR A 1002 52.90 12.19 13.09
C THR A 1002 53.61 11.88 11.76
N HIS A 1003 53.57 10.63 11.29
CA HIS A 1003 54.37 10.19 10.14
C HIS A 1003 53.83 10.74 8.80
N GLU A 1004 54.70 11.31 7.97
CA GLU A 1004 54.33 11.96 6.71
C GLU A 1004 53.49 11.05 5.78
N MET A 1005 53.94 9.81 5.51
CA MET A 1005 53.20 8.84 4.69
C MET A 1005 51.77 8.55 5.18
N LEU A 1006 51.54 8.55 6.50
CA LEU A 1006 50.21 8.34 7.07
C LEU A 1006 49.30 9.54 6.73
N TRP A 1007 49.83 10.76 6.83
CA TRP A 1007 49.08 11.98 6.50
C TRP A 1007 48.91 12.18 4.99
N GLU A 1008 49.91 11.83 4.17
CA GLU A 1008 49.82 11.75 2.71
C GLU A 1008 48.68 10.80 2.29
N PHE A 1009 48.60 9.63 2.92
CA PHE A 1009 47.53 8.64 2.72
C PHE A 1009 46.13 9.16 3.10
N PHE A 1010 46.01 10.12 4.03
CA PHE A 1010 44.75 10.77 4.43
C PHE A 1010 44.39 12.04 3.64
N LEU A 1011 45.36 12.69 2.97
CA LEU A 1011 45.21 14.04 2.42
C LEU A 1011 45.28 14.09 0.89
N VAL A 1012 46.16 13.29 0.27
CA VAL A 1012 46.40 13.36 -1.18
C VAL A 1012 45.43 12.42 -1.90
N PRO A 1013 44.55 12.90 -2.81
CA PRO A 1013 43.58 12.02 -3.48
C PRO A 1013 44.25 10.88 -4.25
N ASP A 1014 45.20 11.21 -5.13
CA ASP A 1014 45.88 10.29 -6.03
C ASP A 1014 47.29 9.96 -5.51
N LEU A 1015 47.49 8.71 -5.08
CA LEU A 1015 48.66 8.28 -4.32
C LEU A 1015 49.74 7.69 -5.23
N GLN A 1016 50.92 8.30 -5.29
CA GLN A 1016 52.05 7.85 -6.13
C GLN A 1016 52.89 6.77 -5.42
N LEU A 1017 52.35 5.54 -5.35
CA LEU A 1017 52.93 4.42 -4.61
C LEU A 1017 54.41 4.14 -4.94
N ASP A 1018 54.82 4.22 -6.21
CA ASP A 1018 56.21 3.95 -6.62
C ASP A 1018 57.19 5.01 -6.08
N MET A 1019 56.82 6.29 -6.16
CA MET A 1019 57.61 7.41 -5.62
C MET A 1019 57.66 7.37 -4.08
N MET A 1020 56.56 7.00 -3.42
CA MET A 1020 56.55 6.76 -1.98
C MET A 1020 57.48 5.60 -1.60
N ALA A 1021 57.51 4.51 -2.38
CA ALA A 1021 58.37 3.36 -2.12
C ALA A 1021 59.86 3.68 -2.30
N GLU A 1022 60.22 4.44 -3.34
CA GLU A 1022 61.60 4.90 -3.56
C GLU A 1022 62.05 5.86 -2.43
N ARG A 1023 61.21 6.84 -2.06
CA ARG A 1023 61.44 7.74 -0.92
C ARG A 1023 61.61 6.98 0.40
N SER A 1024 60.76 5.98 0.64
CA SER A 1024 60.82 5.11 1.82
C SER A 1024 62.13 4.33 1.88
N LYS A 1025 62.58 3.81 0.73
CA LYS A 1025 63.81 3.02 0.67
C LYS A 1025 65.03 3.88 0.97
N LEU A 1026 65.15 5.05 0.36
CA LEU A 1026 66.27 5.98 0.61
C LEU A 1026 66.34 6.40 2.09
N LYS A 1027 65.19 6.57 2.75
CA LYS A 1027 65.13 6.83 4.19
C LYS A 1027 65.55 5.64 5.05
N ALA A 1028 65.12 4.43 4.69
CA ALA A 1028 65.52 3.21 5.39
C ALA A 1028 67.03 2.94 5.25
N ASP A 1029 67.59 3.13 4.05
CA ASP A 1029 69.01 3.02 3.76
C ASP A 1029 69.81 4.05 4.61
N ALA A 1030 69.42 5.33 4.60
CA ALA A 1030 70.06 6.40 5.39
C ALA A 1030 69.89 6.23 6.92
N LEU A 1031 68.78 5.68 7.39
CA LEU A 1031 68.58 5.33 8.80
C LEU A 1031 69.53 4.21 9.23
N LEU A 1032 69.77 3.22 8.36
CA LEU A 1032 70.69 2.12 8.65
C LEU A 1032 72.15 2.60 8.73
N GLU A 1033 72.58 3.48 7.81
CA GLU A 1033 73.89 4.14 7.87
C GLU A 1033 74.03 4.92 9.18
N LYS A 1034 73.04 5.76 9.51
CA LYS A 1034 72.99 6.51 10.77
C LYS A 1034 73.08 5.60 12.01
N VAL A 1035 72.40 4.44 12.01
CA VAL A 1035 72.49 3.45 13.11
C VAL A 1035 73.87 2.80 13.19
N HIS A 1036 74.57 2.61 12.08
CA HIS A 1036 75.95 2.09 12.10
C HIS A 1036 76.98 3.15 12.51
N GLU A 1037 76.70 4.44 12.30
CA GLU A 1037 77.58 5.56 12.71
C GLU A 1037 77.38 6.02 14.16
N GLU A 1038 76.14 6.30 14.60
CA GLU A 1038 75.87 6.94 15.90
C GLU A 1038 75.79 5.97 17.09
N TYR A 1039 75.50 4.69 16.88
CA TYR A 1039 75.25 3.74 17.98
C TYR A 1039 76.48 2.89 18.30
N GLU A 1040 76.80 2.80 19.58
CA GLU A 1040 77.78 1.83 20.10
C GLU A 1040 77.24 0.38 20.00
N PRO A 1041 78.10 -0.62 19.72
CA PRO A 1041 77.70 -2.02 19.70
C PRO A 1041 77.40 -2.55 21.11
N VAL A 1042 76.42 -3.45 21.23
CA VAL A 1042 76.17 -4.18 22.50
C VAL A 1042 77.30 -5.17 22.79
N GLU A 1043 78.00 -4.96 23.90
CA GLU A 1043 78.96 -5.93 24.46
C GLU A 1043 78.26 -7.09 25.18
N ASP A 1044 77.52 -6.81 26.26
CA ASP A 1044 76.75 -7.84 26.99
C ASP A 1044 75.36 -8.04 26.38
N LEU A 1045 75.25 -9.12 25.59
CA LEU A 1045 73.99 -9.55 24.99
C LEU A 1045 72.96 -10.00 26.05
N ARG A 1046 73.41 -10.44 27.25
CA ARG A 1046 72.53 -11.00 28.29
C ARG A 1046 71.63 -9.98 28.95
N GLU A 1047 72.07 -8.73 29.06
CA GLU A 1047 71.23 -7.62 29.55
C GLU A 1047 70.01 -7.45 28.61
N VAL A 1048 70.26 -7.51 27.30
CA VAL A 1048 69.22 -7.38 26.27
C VAL A 1048 68.29 -8.60 26.26
N GLU A 1049 68.81 -9.82 26.42
CA GLU A 1049 67.98 -11.03 26.59
C GLU A 1049 67.05 -10.91 27.81
N GLN A 1050 67.59 -10.57 28.99
CA GLN A 1050 66.82 -10.44 30.23
C GLN A 1050 65.74 -9.36 30.15
N PHE A 1051 66.07 -8.18 29.59
CA PHE A 1051 65.10 -7.12 29.35
C PHE A 1051 63.95 -7.58 28.45
N VAL A 1052 64.29 -8.23 27.33
CA VAL A 1052 63.29 -8.66 26.34
C VAL A 1052 62.43 -9.80 26.88
N ASP A 1053 62.97 -10.78 27.58
CA ASP A 1053 62.17 -11.87 28.14
C ASP A 1053 61.20 -11.38 29.22
N HIS A 1054 61.65 -10.49 30.12
CA HIS A 1054 60.76 -9.83 31.09
C HIS A 1054 59.64 -9.02 30.40
N ALA A 1055 59.99 -8.24 29.37
CA ALA A 1055 59.02 -7.50 28.57
C ALA A 1055 58.01 -8.44 27.87
N ARG A 1056 58.48 -9.56 27.31
CA ARG A 1056 57.64 -10.56 26.65
C ARG A 1056 56.69 -11.24 27.61
N ASP A 1057 57.09 -11.56 28.84
CA ASP A 1057 56.20 -12.19 29.82
C ASP A 1057 55.13 -11.22 30.36
N MET A 1058 55.49 -9.95 30.58
CA MET A 1058 54.50 -8.90 30.85
C MET A 1058 53.47 -8.79 29.72
N VAL A 1059 53.94 -8.73 28.45
CA VAL A 1059 53.06 -8.62 27.28
C VAL A 1059 52.25 -9.91 27.04
N ARG A 1060 52.80 -11.10 27.30
CA ARG A 1060 52.08 -12.40 27.27
C ARG A 1060 50.91 -12.42 28.28
N SER A 1061 51.09 -11.86 29.47
CA SER A 1061 50.03 -11.76 30.48
C SER A 1061 48.88 -10.85 30.02
N VAL A 1062 49.20 -9.69 29.43
CA VAL A 1062 48.22 -8.79 28.80
C VAL A 1062 47.55 -9.47 27.60
N HIS A 1063 48.30 -10.17 26.75
CA HIS A 1063 47.79 -10.90 25.59
C HIS A 1063 46.76 -11.96 25.99
N PHE A 1064 47.07 -12.79 27.00
CA PHE A 1064 46.13 -13.76 27.55
C PHE A 1064 44.86 -13.09 28.09
N SER A 1065 45.02 -12.01 28.85
CA SER A 1065 43.91 -11.25 29.45
C SER A 1065 42.99 -10.64 28.39
N THR A 1066 43.57 -9.97 27.39
CA THR A 1066 42.86 -9.34 26.26
C THR A 1066 42.20 -10.40 25.36
N ARG A 1067 42.85 -11.54 25.08
CA ARG A 1067 42.21 -12.69 24.41
C ARG A 1067 41.04 -13.26 25.21
N SER A 1068 41.18 -13.33 26.54
CA SER A 1068 40.14 -13.81 27.46
C SER A 1068 38.93 -12.86 27.51
N VAL A 1069 39.15 -11.54 27.48
CA VAL A 1069 38.08 -10.55 27.31
C VAL A 1069 37.48 -10.59 25.91
N ALA A 1070 38.29 -10.64 24.85
CA ALA A 1070 37.81 -10.73 23.47
C ALA A 1070 36.96 -12.00 23.24
N ARG A 1071 37.35 -13.16 23.77
CA ARG A 1071 36.53 -14.38 23.71
C ARG A 1071 35.24 -14.24 24.52
N ARG A 1072 35.25 -13.67 25.73
CA ARG A 1072 34.00 -13.42 26.50
C ARG A 1072 33.11 -12.38 25.82
N ALA A 1073 33.68 -11.33 25.25
CA ALA A 1073 32.98 -10.32 24.45
C ALA A 1073 32.41 -10.91 23.16
N ASN A 1074 33.09 -11.88 22.54
CA ASN A 1074 32.55 -12.66 21.43
C ASN A 1074 31.46 -13.64 21.89
N VAL A 1075 31.61 -14.30 23.03
CA VAL A 1075 30.55 -15.16 23.58
C VAL A 1075 29.32 -14.33 23.95
N VAL A 1076 29.46 -13.10 24.45
CA VAL A 1076 28.33 -12.15 24.63
C VAL A 1076 28.00 -11.39 23.34
N GLY A 1077 28.82 -11.48 22.28
CA GLY A 1077 28.65 -10.78 21.00
C GLY A 1077 27.88 -11.64 20.00
N ASN A 1078 28.42 -12.82 19.68
CA ASN A 1078 27.67 -13.94 19.12
C ASN A 1078 26.40 -14.23 19.90
N VAL A 1079 26.36 -13.99 21.22
CA VAL A 1079 25.23 -14.30 22.11
C VAL A 1079 24.77 -13.01 22.80
N ALA A 1080 24.61 -11.95 21.99
CA ALA A 1080 23.67 -10.82 22.18
C ALA A 1080 23.38 -10.07 20.86
N ASN A 1081 24.39 -9.92 20.00
CA ASN A 1081 24.55 -8.75 19.12
C ASN A 1081 25.07 -9.06 17.70
N GLY A 1082 25.24 -10.33 17.33
CA GLY A 1082 25.24 -10.74 15.93
C GLY A 1082 23.84 -10.67 15.33
N LYS A 1083 23.67 -10.99 14.04
CA LYS A 1083 22.32 -11.15 13.45
C LYS A 1083 21.66 -12.50 13.81
N SER A 1084 22.45 -13.45 14.31
CA SER A 1084 22.15 -14.42 15.39
C SER A 1084 23.40 -14.49 16.27
N SER A 1085 23.39 -14.64 17.60
CA SER A 1085 22.37 -14.67 18.69
C SER A 1085 22.68 -13.53 19.70
N LEU A 1086 22.15 -13.31 20.92
CA LEU A 1086 21.12 -13.89 21.82
C LEU A 1086 19.88 -13.02 21.88
N LEU A 1087 19.96 -11.68 21.82
CA LEU A 1087 18.75 -10.91 21.49
C LEU A 1087 18.12 -11.48 20.22
N PRO A 1088 18.87 -11.86 19.17
CA PRO A 1088 18.33 -12.67 18.09
C PRO A 1088 17.86 -14.09 18.45
N ASP A 1089 18.43 -14.84 19.41
CA ASP A 1089 17.90 -16.18 19.75
C ASP A 1089 16.62 -16.06 20.59
N LEU A 1090 16.57 -15.12 21.52
CA LEU A 1090 15.37 -14.75 22.26
C LEU A 1090 14.33 -14.14 21.32
N TYR A 1091 14.73 -13.36 20.32
CA TYR A 1091 13.85 -12.77 19.29
C TYR A 1091 13.39 -13.80 18.27
N GLU A 1092 14.24 -14.69 17.77
CA GLU A 1092 13.88 -15.77 16.82
C GLU A 1092 13.02 -16.81 17.57
N ALA A 1093 13.39 -17.23 18.78
CA ALA A 1093 12.53 -18.07 19.63
C ALA A 1093 11.22 -17.35 20.02
N SER A 1094 11.22 -16.05 20.30
CA SER A 1094 9.98 -15.31 20.55
C SER A 1094 9.17 -15.10 19.28
N ASN A 1095 9.77 -15.00 18.09
CA ASN A 1095 9.03 -15.01 16.81
C ASN A 1095 8.41 -16.39 16.56
N LEU A 1096 9.14 -17.49 16.80
CA LEU A 1096 8.63 -18.86 16.73
C LEU A 1096 7.48 -19.09 17.72
N LEU A 1097 7.65 -18.64 18.96
CA LEU A 1097 6.61 -18.62 19.98
C LEU A 1097 5.44 -17.71 19.58
N SER A 1098 5.68 -16.55 18.96
CA SER A 1098 4.62 -15.64 18.50
C SER A 1098 3.81 -16.24 17.34
N LYS A 1099 4.44 -16.98 16.41
CA LYS A 1099 3.73 -17.78 15.41
C LYS A 1099 2.84 -18.82 16.08
N SER A 1100 3.36 -19.51 17.11
CA SER A 1100 2.65 -20.55 17.85
C SER A 1100 1.48 -19.98 18.67
N LEU A 1101 1.68 -18.85 19.35
CA LEU A 1101 0.64 -18.14 20.11
C LEU A 1101 -0.47 -17.62 19.19
N SER A 1102 -0.17 -17.22 17.96
CA SER A 1102 -1.19 -16.76 17.00
C SER A 1102 -2.12 -17.87 16.48
N THR A 1103 -1.83 -19.15 16.74
CA THR A 1103 -2.76 -20.26 16.43
C THR A 1103 -3.62 -20.69 17.62
N LEU A 1104 -3.51 -20.02 18.78
CA LEU A 1104 -4.29 -20.34 19.98
C LEU A 1104 -5.59 -19.51 20.02
N PRO A 1105 -6.77 -20.10 19.72
CA PRO A 1105 -8.01 -19.34 19.56
C PRO A 1105 -8.57 -18.76 20.87
N PHE A 1106 -8.07 -19.19 22.03
CA PHE A 1106 -8.51 -18.73 23.35
C PHE A 1106 -7.80 -17.44 23.81
N LEU A 1107 -6.71 -17.02 23.16
CA LEU A 1107 -6.00 -15.79 23.52
C LEU A 1107 -6.69 -14.56 22.91
N PRO A 1108 -6.98 -13.50 23.70
CA PRO A 1108 -7.50 -12.26 23.16
C PRO A 1108 -6.55 -11.66 22.10
N LYS A 1109 -7.12 -11.09 21.03
CA LYS A 1109 -6.34 -10.45 19.95
C LYS A 1109 -5.38 -9.36 20.47
N SER A 1110 -5.74 -8.69 21.56
CA SER A 1110 -4.89 -7.73 22.27
C SER A 1110 -3.61 -8.37 22.83
N HIS A 1111 -3.71 -9.55 23.44
CA HIS A 1111 -2.56 -10.26 24.01
C HIS A 1111 -1.63 -10.79 22.92
N ILE A 1112 -2.19 -11.26 21.79
CA ILE A 1112 -1.40 -11.64 20.61
C ILE A 1112 -0.67 -10.41 20.03
N SER A 1113 -1.35 -9.27 19.89
CA SER A 1113 -0.76 -8.00 19.44
C SER A 1113 0.33 -7.49 20.39
N ALA A 1114 0.05 -7.48 21.69
CA ALA A 1114 1.00 -7.12 22.75
C ALA A 1114 2.25 -8.00 22.72
N PHE A 1115 2.09 -9.31 22.53
CA PHE A 1115 3.22 -10.22 22.39
C PHE A 1115 4.02 -9.91 21.12
N VAL A 1116 3.40 -9.67 19.97
CA VAL A 1116 4.10 -9.23 18.74
C VAL A 1116 4.88 -7.92 18.98
N THR A 1117 4.33 -6.96 19.72
CA THR A 1117 5.01 -5.71 20.10
C THR A 1117 6.17 -5.96 21.06
N TYR A 1118 6.03 -6.87 22.02
CA TYR A 1118 7.13 -7.34 22.87
C TYR A 1118 8.25 -7.97 22.03
N VAL A 1119 7.92 -8.89 21.10
CA VAL A 1119 8.90 -9.47 20.19
C VAL A 1119 9.62 -8.38 19.39
N ARG A 1120 8.90 -7.41 18.82
CA ARG A 1120 9.54 -6.26 18.12
C ARG A 1120 10.50 -5.48 19.02
N SER A 1121 10.20 -5.30 20.30
CA SER A 1121 11.11 -4.62 21.24
C SER A 1121 12.46 -5.32 21.43
N LEU A 1122 12.51 -6.64 21.23
CA LEU A 1122 13.74 -7.44 21.30
C LEU A 1122 14.58 -7.42 20.01
N SER A 1123 14.13 -6.72 18.97
CA SER A 1123 14.79 -6.70 17.66
C SER A 1123 16.24 -6.16 17.74
N PRO A 1124 17.24 -6.91 17.27
CA PRO A 1124 18.64 -6.49 17.38
C PRO A 1124 19.04 -5.42 16.35
N SER A 1125 19.49 -4.27 16.86
CA SER A 1125 20.17 -3.24 16.06
C SER A 1125 21.38 -3.80 15.31
N GLN A 1126 21.64 -3.30 14.11
CA GLN A 1126 22.86 -3.60 13.34
C GLN A 1126 24.09 -2.84 13.86
N SER A 1127 23.89 -1.69 14.52
CA SER A 1127 24.93 -0.89 15.20
C SER A 1127 25.14 -1.32 16.67
N SER A 1128 25.42 -2.61 16.86
CA SER A 1128 25.18 -3.27 18.16
C SER A 1128 26.35 -3.10 19.19
N PRO A 1129 26.10 -2.62 20.44
CA PRO A 1129 27.17 -2.23 21.38
C PRO A 1129 28.21 -3.30 21.70
N HIS A 1130 27.80 -4.53 22.02
CA HIS A 1130 28.71 -5.65 22.28
C HIS A 1130 29.57 -6.04 21.06
N GLN A 1131 29.09 -5.85 19.82
CA GLN A 1131 29.89 -6.13 18.63
C GLN A 1131 30.96 -5.05 18.42
N THR A 1132 30.62 -3.78 18.66
CA THR A 1132 31.60 -2.67 18.67
C THR A 1132 32.67 -2.91 19.75
N PHE A 1133 32.27 -3.37 20.94
CA PHE A 1133 33.18 -3.72 22.02
C PHE A 1133 34.07 -4.93 21.69
N PHE A 1134 33.50 -6.01 21.13
CA PHE A 1134 34.27 -7.17 20.68
C PHE A 1134 35.29 -6.78 19.60
N GLN A 1135 34.89 -5.99 18.59
CA GLN A 1135 35.79 -5.53 17.54
C GLN A 1135 36.92 -4.62 18.09
N ALA A 1136 36.63 -3.78 19.09
CA ALA A 1136 37.66 -3.03 19.81
C ALA A 1136 38.65 -3.96 20.53
N PHE A 1137 38.17 -4.98 21.24
CA PHE A 1137 39.04 -5.94 21.93
C PHE A 1137 39.77 -6.91 20.99
N LEU A 1138 39.24 -7.17 19.80
CA LEU A 1138 39.91 -7.91 18.73
C LEU A 1138 41.06 -7.07 18.11
N ALA A 1139 40.84 -5.77 17.88
CA ALA A 1139 41.89 -4.86 17.46
C ALA A 1139 42.99 -4.73 18.53
N LEU A 1140 42.61 -4.57 19.81
CA LEU A 1140 43.57 -4.56 20.93
C LEU A 1140 44.36 -5.87 21.02
N TYR A 1141 43.71 -7.02 20.84
CA TYR A 1141 44.36 -8.33 20.80
C TYR A 1141 45.42 -8.41 19.69
N ASN A 1142 45.06 -8.04 18.45
CA ASN A 1142 45.98 -8.03 17.30
C ASN A 1142 47.20 -7.09 17.53
N ASN A 1143 46.99 -5.96 18.22
CA ASN A 1143 48.09 -5.04 18.57
C ASN A 1143 49.07 -5.68 19.57
N VAL A 1144 48.58 -6.44 20.55
CA VAL A 1144 49.47 -7.14 21.50
C VAL A 1144 50.27 -8.23 20.78
N GLU A 1145 49.65 -8.93 19.82
CA GLU A 1145 50.35 -9.92 18.98
C GLU A 1145 51.46 -9.27 18.13
N ALA A 1146 51.19 -8.12 17.50
CA ALA A 1146 52.20 -7.36 16.74
C ALA A 1146 53.41 -6.93 17.59
N ILE A 1147 53.18 -6.57 18.87
CA ILE A 1147 54.25 -6.22 19.81
C ILE A 1147 55.04 -7.45 20.25
N LEU A 1148 54.40 -8.60 20.43
CA LEU A 1148 55.12 -9.88 20.64
C LEU A 1148 55.98 -10.26 19.44
N GLN A 1149 55.59 -9.89 18.22
CA GLN A 1149 56.42 -10.05 17.01
C GLN A 1149 57.60 -9.06 16.97
N ALA A 1150 57.42 -7.79 17.36
CA ALA A 1150 58.52 -6.83 17.47
C ALA A 1150 59.53 -7.22 18.57
N LEU A 1151 59.04 -7.63 19.75
CA LEU A 1151 59.86 -8.18 20.84
C LEU A 1151 60.56 -9.51 20.48
N ALA A 1152 60.19 -10.17 19.37
CA ALA A 1152 60.93 -11.33 18.87
C ALA A 1152 62.17 -10.94 18.03
N ARG A 1153 62.30 -9.69 17.59
CA ARG A 1153 63.41 -9.24 16.73
C ARG A 1153 64.76 -9.19 17.46
N PRO A 1154 64.91 -8.60 18.67
CA PRO A 1154 66.22 -8.56 19.33
C PRO A 1154 66.82 -9.95 19.61
N PRO A 1155 66.08 -10.96 20.11
CA PRO A 1155 66.61 -12.32 20.28
C PRO A 1155 67.01 -13.00 18.96
N GLN A 1156 66.34 -12.69 17.85
CA GLN A 1156 66.77 -13.15 16.52
C GLN A 1156 68.10 -12.49 16.10
N THR A 1157 68.28 -11.19 16.35
CA THR A 1157 69.54 -10.48 16.10
C THR A 1157 70.66 -10.99 17.00
N ILE A 1158 70.40 -11.26 18.28
CA ILE A 1158 71.36 -11.89 19.22
C ILE A 1158 71.77 -13.28 18.71
N THR A 1159 70.81 -14.09 18.23
CA THR A 1159 71.09 -15.39 17.61
C THR A 1159 72.00 -15.25 16.37
N LYS A 1160 71.81 -14.22 15.54
CA LYS A 1160 72.71 -13.91 14.41
C LYS A 1160 74.11 -13.50 14.91
N ILE A 1161 74.22 -12.57 15.86
CA ILE A 1161 75.49 -12.13 16.44
C ILE A 1161 76.28 -13.33 16.99
N MET A 1162 75.62 -14.24 17.72
CA MET A 1162 76.26 -15.46 18.22
C MET A 1162 76.70 -16.41 17.10
N ALA A 1163 75.93 -16.53 16.01
CA ALA A 1163 76.32 -17.36 14.86
C ALA A 1163 77.54 -16.79 14.12
N VAL A 1164 77.58 -15.47 13.91
CA VAL A 1164 78.66 -14.75 13.24
C VAL A 1164 79.92 -14.69 14.10
N ARG A 1165 79.83 -14.38 15.41
CA ARG A 1165 80.98 -14.48 16.35
C ARG A 1165 81.57 -15.88 16.36
N ARG A 1166 80.73 -16.94 16.41
CA ARG A 1166 81.19 -18.32 16.26
C ARG A 1166 81.83 -18.63 14.91
N GLU A 1167 81.51 -17.90 13.83
CA GLU A 1167 82.20 -18.03 12.54
C GLU A 1167 83.59 -17.41 12.58
N ALA A 1168 83.74 -16.21 13.14
CA ALA A 1168 85.03 -15.58 13.41
C ALA A 1168 85.92 -16.49 14.28
N GLU A 1169 85.40 -16.97 15.41
CA GLU A 1169 86.07 -17.94 16.30
C GLU A 1169 86.54 -19.20 15.56
N ARG A 1170 85.69 -19.78 14.70
CA ARG A 1170 86.04 -20.95 13.87
C ARG A 1170 87.12 -20.62 12.85
N SER A 1171 87.08 -19.44 12.24
CA SER A 1171 88.10 -18.96 11.30
C SER A 1171 89.46 -18.75 11.99
N TYR A 1172 89.51 -18.05 13.12
CA TYR A 1172 90.73 -17.92 13.94
C TYR A 1172 91.24 -19.26 14.48
N SER A 1173 90.34 -20.15 14.92
CA SER A 1173 90.70 -21.51 15.34
C SER A 1173 91.22 -22.40 14.19
N SER A 1174 90.92 -22.04 12.93
CA SER A 1174 91.48 -22.72 11.75
C SER A 1174 92.88 -22.20 11.38
N LEU A 1175 93.17 -20.94 11.69
CA LEU A 1175 94.50 -20.34 11.52
C LEU A 1175 95.50 -20.95 12.52
N SER A 1176 95.13 -21.05 13.81
CA SER A 1176 96.02 -21.61 14.85
C SER A 1176 96.34 -23.10 14.64
N ARG A 1177 95.50 -23.83 13.91
CA ARG A 1177 95.69 -25.24 13.55
C ARG A 1177 96.52 -25.46 12.28
N SER A 1178 97.02 -24.40 11.62
CA SER A 1178 97.89 -24.50 10.44
C SER A 1178 99.34 -24.85 10.83
N SER A 1179 99.53 -25.95 11.57
CA SER A 1179 100.85 -26.38 12.05
C SER A 1179 101.74 -26.83 10.89
N ARG A 1180 102.99 -26.34 10.90
CA ARG A 1180 104.06 -26.55 9.90
C ARG A 1180 104.04 -27.92 9.21
N TRP A 1181 104.11 -27.90 7.88
CA TRP A 1181 104.67 -29.02 7.13
C TRP A 1181 106.19 -28.86 7.03
N PRO A 1182 106.97 -29.96 7.02
CA PRO A 1182 108.37 -29.88 6.62
C PRO A 1182 108.48 -29.56 5.11
N LEU A 1183 109.57 -28.89 4.73
CA LEU A 1183 110.02 -28.63 3.33
C LEU A 1183 109.36 -27.47 2.53
N GLY A 1184 108.55 -26.59 3.13
CA GLY A 1184 108.31 -25.19 2.67
C GLY A 1184 107.70 -24.92 1.26
N LEU A 1185 107.48 -25.94 0.44
CA LEU A 1185 107.16 -25.84 -0.99
C LEU A 1185 105.74 -25.32 -1.33
N LEU A 1186 104.96 -24.88 -0.34
CA LEU A 1186 103.59 -24.35 -0.52
C LEU A 1186 103.32 -23.11 0.36
N ASP A 1187 104.35 -22.44 0.88
CA ASP A 1187 104.14 -21.40 1.90
C ASP A 1187 103.47 -20.12 1.37
N GLU A 1188 103.69 -19.71 0.11
CA GLU A 1188 102.96 -18.58 -0.50
C GLU A 1188 101.44 -18.85 -0.62
N THR A 1189 101.07 -20.03 -1.13
CA THR A 1189 99.64 -20.39 -1.27
C THR A 1189 98.99 -20.62 0.10
N ARG A 1190 99.75 -21.10 1.09
CA ARG A 1190 99.32 -21.12 2.51
C ARG A 1190 99.12 -19.73 3.09
N GLN A 1191 100.06 -18.81 2.87
CA GLN A 1191 100.00 -17.45 3.39
C GLN A 1191 98.75 -16.76 2.86
N ARG A 1192 98.52 -16.80 1.54
CA ARG A 1192 97.31 -16.29 0.93
C ARG A 1192 96.03 -16.94 1.48
N LEU A 1193 96.01 -18.27 1.69
CA LEU A 1193 94.86 -18.96 2.29
C LEU A 1193 94.63 -18.61 3.78
N ASN A 1194 95.69 -18.21 4.50
CA ASN A 1194 95.58 -17.69 5.85
C ASN A 1194 95.09 -16.24 5.83
N GLU A 1195 95.61 -15.38 4.96
CA GLU A 1195 95.17 -14.00 4.75
C GLU A 1195 93.69 -13.94 4.36
N GLU A 1196 93.25 -14.74 3.37
CA GLU A 1196 91.84 -14.85 2.97
C GLU A 1196 90.92 -15.33 4.13
N ARG A 1197 91.44 -16.14 5.07
CA ARG A 1197 90.71 -16.60 6.27
C ARG A 1197 90.69 -15.57 7.40
N GLU A 1198 91.80 -14.85 7.61
CA GLU A 1198 91.91 -13.80 8.61
C GLU A 1198 91.07 -12.58 8.20
N GLU A 1199 91.08 -12.23 6.91
CA GLU A 1199 90.20 -11.19 6.38
C GLU A 1199 88.74 -11.62 6.46
N LYS A 1200 88.40 -12.91 6.20
CA LYS A 1200 87.05 -13.42 6.48
C LYS A 1200 86.69 -13.30 7.97
N ALA A 1201 87.62 -13.60 8.88
CA ALA A 1201 87.40 -13.47 10.32
C ALA A 1201 87.13 -12.00 10.71
N ARG A 1202 87.98 -11.05 10.28
CA ARG A 1202 87.78 -9.61 10.49
C ARG A 1202 86.47 -9.10 9.88
N ARG A 1203 86.09 -9.55 8.67
CA ARG A 1203 84.78 -9.21 8.06
C ARG A 1203 83.61 -9.74 8.91
N SER A 1204 83.75 -10.92 9.50
CA SER A 1204 82.74 -11.51 10.39
C SER A 1204 82.65 -10.75 11.74
N GLU A 1205 83.77 -10.32 12.31
CA GLU A 1205 83.77 -9.48 13.52
C GLU A 1205 83.13 -8.11 13.26
N GLY A 1206 83.45 -7.45 12.14
CA GLY A 1206 82.80 -6.20 11.73
C GLY A 1206 81.29 -6.35 11.45
N GLU A 1207 80.85 -7.50 10.92
CA GLU A 1207 79.43 -7.83 10.81
C GLU A 1207 78.77 -8.01 12.19
N ALA A 1208 79.44 -8.71 13.12
CA ALA A 1208 78.96 -8.88 14.49
C ALA A 1208 78.89 -7.55 15.28
N GLU A 1209 79.81 -6.61 15.03
CA GLU A 1209 79.72 -5.24 15.54
C GLU A 1209 78.51 -4.50 14.96
N ARG A 1210 78.32 -4.47 13.63
CA ARG A 1210 77.19 -3.77 12.99
C ARG A 1210 75.84 -4.30 13.48
N LEU A 1211 75.70 -5.63 13.57
CA LEU A 1211 74.53 -6.28 14.19
C LEU A 1211 74.38 -5.90 15.67
N GLY A 1212 75.48 -5.68 16.39
CA GLY A 1212 75.48 -5.17 17.76
C GLY A 1212 74.99 -3.71 17.88
N ARG A 1213 75.29 -2.85 16.90
CA ARG A 1213 74.79 -1.46 16.82
C ARG A 1213 73.29 -1.44 16.50
N GLU A 1214 72.88 -2.26 15.51
CA GLU A 1214 71.47 -2.53 15.19
C GLU A 1214 70.70 -3.09 16.40
N LEU A 1215 71.32 -3.95 17.22
CA LEU A 1215 70.70 -4.50 18.43
C LEU A 1215 70.44 -3.40 19.47
N ARG A 1216 71.37 -2.47 19.69
CA ARG A 1216 71.16 -1.34 20.63
C ARG A 1216 70.05 -0.40 20.14
N TYR A 1217 70.03 -0.07 18.86
CA TYR A 1217 68.93 0.69 18.23
C TYR A 1217 67.58 -0.02 18.38
N ALA A 1218 67.52 -1.32 18.10
CA ALA A 1218 66.31 -2.12 18.24
C ALA A 1218 65.84 -2.22 19.71
N GLN A 1219 66.76 -2.40 20.67
CA GLN A 1219 66.47 -2.42 22.10
C GLN A 1219 65.84 -1.10 22.55
N GLN A 1220 66.47 0.04 22.23
CA GLN A 1220 65.97 1.37 22.62
C GLN A 1220 64.61 1.68 21.99
N THR A 1221 64.45 1.40 20.69
CA THR A 1221 63.18 1.62 19.98
C THR A 1221 62.06 0.76 20.56
N VAL A 1222 62.28 -0.54 20.75
CA VAL A 1222 61.26 -1.45 21.31
C VAL A 1222 60.93 -1.11 22.77
N ALA A 1223 61.88 -0.59 23.55
CA ALA A 1223 61.61 -0.08 24.90
C ALA A 1223 60.70 1.16 24.90
N GLY A 1224 60.96 2.13 24.01
CA GLY A 1224 60.11 3.32 23.84
C GLY A 1224 58.69 2.96 23.34
N GLU A 1225 58.59 2.08 22.35
CA GLU A 1225 57.32 1.57 21.84
C GLU A 1225 56.51 0.83 22.92
N LEU A 1226 57.15 0.01 23.75
CA LEU A 1226 56.50 -0.71 24.85
C LEU A 1226 55.90 0.26 25.90
N ALA A 1227 56.61 1.34 26.21
CA ALA A 1227 56.13 2.38 27.11
C ALA A 1227 54.93 3.14 26.54
N GLY A 1228 55.04 3.62 25.29
CA GLY A 1228 53.97 4.35 24.62
C GLY A 1228 52.72 3.49 24.32
N TRP A 1229 52.92 2.22 23.95
CA TRP A 1229 51.82 1.26 23.80
C TRP A 1229 51.05 1.06 25.10
N ARG A 1230 51.72 0.98 26.26
CA ARG A 1230 51.05 0.68 27.53
C ARG A 1230 49.96 1.70 27.86
N ASP A 1231 50.29 2.99 27.74
CA ASP A 1231 49.32 4.08 27.91
C ASP A 1231 48.26 4.09 26.80
N MET A 1232 48.66 3.91 25.53
CA MET A 1232 47.69 3.82 24.42
C MET A 1232 46.68 2.68 24.62
N HIS A 1233 47.13 1.49 25.02
CA HIS A 1233 46.31 0.31 25.28
C HIS A 1233 45.32 0.56 26.43
N GLU A 1234 45.77 1.22 27.50
CA GLU A 1234 44.90 1.63 28.60
C GLU A 1234 43.84 2.65 28.14
N ARG A 1235 44.25 3.73 27.45
CA ARG A 1235 43.33 4.77 26.93
C ARG A 1235 42.29 4.18 25.98
N MET A 1236 42.69 3.28 25.08
CA MET A 1236 41.79 2.59 24.15
C MET A 1236 40.86 1.59 24.85
N GLY A 1237 41.37 0.81 25.81
CA GLY A 1237 40.55 -0.13 26.61
C GLY A 1237 39.50 0.59 27.46
N ARG A 1238 39.89 1.65 28.17
CA ARG A 1238 38.96 2.50 28.93
C ARG A 1238 37.90 3.16 28.04
N ARG A 1239 38.27 3.58 26.81
CA ARG A 1239 37.32 4.11 25.82
C ARG A 1239 36.31 3.03 25.41
N ALA A 1240 36.75 1.84 25.01
CA ALA A 1240 35.85 0.76 24.60
C ALA A 1240 34.82 0.39 25.69
N ILE A 1241 35.24 0.34 26.96
CA ILE A 1241 34.33 0.09 28.09
C ILE A 1241 33.28 1.20 28.24
N ARG A 1242 33.70 2.48 28.11
CA ARG A 1242 32.79 3.65 28.20
C ARG A 1242 31.78 3.66 27.05
N ASP A 1243 32.21 3.33 25.85
CA ASP A 1243 31.36 3.33 24.66
C ASP A 1243 30.37 2.17 24.69
N LEU A 1244 30.78 0.99 25.18
CA LEU A 1244 29.86 -0.11 25.51
C LEU A 1244 28.79 0.34 26.52
N ALA A 1245 29.19 0.95 27.64
CA ALA A 1245 28.26 1.39 28.67
C ALA A 1245 27.24 2.41 28.13
N ARG A 1246 27.69 3.41 27.35
CA ARG A 1246 26.82 4.39 26.68
C ARG A 1246 25.85 3.73 25.72
N GLY A 1247 26.33 2.86 24.82
CA GLY A 1247 25.50 2.15 23.85
C GLY A 1247 24.47 1.24 24.51
N MET A 1248 24.84 0.55 25.60
CA MET A 1248 23.91 -0.29 26.35
C MET A 1248 22.82 0.52 27.06
N VAL A 1249 23.14 1.67 27.66
CA VAL A 1249 22.10 2.53 28.29
C VAL A 1249 21.06 3.00 27.27
N VAL A 1250 21.46 3.31 26.03
CA VAL A 1250 20.51 3.66 24.96
C VAL A 1250 19.70 2.43 24.52
N ALA A 1251 20.34 1.28 24.32
CA ALA A 1251 19.67 0.05 23.87
C ALA A 1251 18.69 -0.53 24.92
N GLU A 1252 19.00 -0.44 26.21
CA GLU A 1252 18.10 -0.85 27.30
C GLU A 1252 16.92 0.13 27.45
N LYS A 1253 17.14 1.45 27.28
CA LYS A 1253 16.04 2.44 27.26
C LYS A 1253 15.06 2.19 26.11
N GLY A 1254 15.56 1.96 24.89
CA GLY A 1254 14.72 1.61 23.73
C GLY A 1254 13.93 0.31 23.93
N ARG A 1255 14.52 -0.70 24.60
CA ARG A 1255 13.82 -1.92 25.03
C ARG A 1255 12.74 -1.64 26.08
N LEU A 1256 13.03 -0.81 27.09
CA LEU A 1256 12.05 -0.41 28.11
C LEU A 1256 10.87 0.37 27.51
N GLU A 1257 11.11 1.25 26.54
CA GLU A 1257 10.07 1.91 25.74
C GLU A 1257 9.20 0.86 25.02
N GLY A 1258 9.81 -0.07 24.27
CA GLY A 1258 9.07 -1.14 23.59
C GLY A 1258 8.29 -2.09 24.53
N LEU A 1259 8.82 -2.37 25.72
CA LEU A 1259 8.13 -3.14 26.78
C LEU A 1259 6.90 -2.39 27.32
N ARG A 1260 6.98 -1.06 27.48
CA ARG A 1260 5.82 -0.23 27.87
C ARG A 1260 4.75 -0.22 26.77
N ARG A 1261 5.14 -0.14 25.50
CA ARG A 1261 4.22 -0.26 24.34
C ARG A 1261 3.50 -1.62 24.32
N ALA A 1262 4.22 -2.71 24.58
CA ALA A 1262 3.63 -4.04 24.71
C ALA A 1262 2.63 -4.13 25.88
N LEU A 1263 2.99 -3.61 27.06
CA LEU A 1263 2.11 -3.62 28.24
C LEU A 1263 0.84 -2.78 28.05
N ARG A 1264 0.92 -1.65 27.34
CA ARG A 1264 -0.25 -0.84 26.95
C ARG A 1264 -1.25 -1.64 26.13
N ALA A 1265 -0.78 -2.37 25.12
CA ALA A 1265 -1.64 -3.13 24.21
C ALA A 1265 -2.43 -4.26 24.91
N VAL A 1266 -2.02 -4.68 26.12
CA VAL A 1266 -2.84 -5.53 27.01
C VAL A 1266 -3.93 -4.70 27.71
N ARG A 1267 -3.52 -3.61 28.37
CA ARG A 1267 -4.37 -2.78 29.25
C ARG A 1267 -5.52 -2.06 28.57
N GLU A 1268 -5.40 -1.71 27.28
CA GLU A 1268 -6.48 -1.04 26.55
C GLU A 1268 -7.77 -1.89 26.43
N VAL A 1269 -7.72 -3.21 26.68
CA VAL A 1269 -8.92 -4.07 26.72
C VAL A 1269 -9.65 -4.02 28.07
N ASP A 1270 -8.97 -3.90 29.20
CA ASP A 1270 -9.63 -3.88 30.51
C ASP A 1270 -10.54 -2.66 30.68
N VAL A 1271 -10.19 -1.53 30.03
CA VAL A 1271 -11.01 -0.32 30.00
C VAL A 1271 -12.22 -0.47 29.05
N GLY A 1272 -12.04 -1.17 27.92
CA GLY A 1272 -13.07 -1.34 26.89
C GLY A 1272 -14.28 -2.21 27.30
N VAL A 1273 -14.16 -2.98 28.39
CA VAL A 1273 -15.25 -3.80 28.95
C VAL A 1273 -16.04 -3.03 30.03
N GLY A 1274 -15.53 -1.89 30.53
CA GLY A 1274 -16.13 -1.13 31.62
C GLY A 1274 -17.21 -0.10 31.22
N VAL A 1275 -17.25 0.35 29.97
CA VAL A 1275 -18.21 1.37 29.50
C VAL A 1275 -19.51 0.70 29.04
N GLY A 1276 -20.29 0.22 30.01
CA GLY A 1276 -21.55 -0.49 29.75
C GLY A 1276 -22.67 0.43 29.27
N VAL A 1277 -23.27 0.12 28.12
CA VAL A 1277 -24.56 0.68 27.66
C VAL A 1277 -25.67 0.14 28.58
N SER A 1278 -25.79 0.76 29.76
CA SER A 1278 -26.78 0.45 30.81
C SER A 1278 -28.10 1.19 30.56
N GLY A 1279 -28.54 1.21 29.31
CA GLY A 1279 -29.70 1.94 28.79
C GLY A 1279 -31.01 1.14 28.79
N SER A 1280 -31.30 0.39 29.86
CA SER A 1280 -32.55 -0.37 30.00
C SER A 1280 -33.24 -0.08 31.34
N GLY A 1281 -34.27 0.77 31.31
CA GLY A 1281 -35.02 1.15 32.50
C GLY A 1281 -35.88 0.00 33.06
N GLY A 1282 -35.66 -0.36 34.32
CA GLY A 1282 -36.52 -1.26 35.11
C GLY A 1282 -36.49 -0.82 36.58
N PRO A 1283 -37.64 -0.61 37.25
CA PRO A 1283 -37.66 0.08 38.53
C PRO A 1283 -37.37 -0.84 39.74
N GLY A 1284 -36.27 -0.53 40.44
CA GLY A 1284 -36.17 -0.51 41.91
C GLY A 1284 -36.48 -1.77 42.72
N VAL A 1285 -35.42 -2.39 43.27
CA VAL A 1285 -35.44 -3.07 44.58
C VAL A 1285 -34.20 -2.62 45.36
N MET A 1286 -34.35 -2.34 46.66
CA MET A 1286 -33.21 -2.04 47.56
C MET A 1286 -32.62 -3.34 48.11
N GLY A 1287 -31.30 -3.36 48.32
CA GLY A 1287 -30.62 -4.41 49.08
C GLY A 1287 -29.14 -4.10 49.25
N ASP A 1288 -28.69 -4.01 50.50
CA ASP A 1288 -27.27 -4.02 50.83
C ASP A 1288 -26.66 -5.39 50.51
N ASP A 1289 -25.40 -5.43 50.07
CA ASP A 1289 -24.39 -6.17 50.84
C ASP A 1289 -22.97 -5.63 50.58
N SER A 1290 -22.03 -5.99 51.45
CA SER A 1290 -20.71 -5.36 51.55
C SER A 1290 -19.54 -6.37 51.50
N SER A 1291 -18.52 -6.10 50.69
CA SER A 1291 -17.13 -6.56 50.91
C SER A 1291 -16.13 -5.91 49.91
N PRO A 1292 -14.81 -5.81 50.23
CA PRO A 1292 -13.90 -4.91 49.50
C PRO A 1292 -12.62 -5.56 48.92
N LEU A 1293 -11.87 -4.74 48.16
CA LEU A 1293 -10.41 -4.77 47.96
C LEU A 1293 -9.72 -6.04 47.39
N ILE A 1294 -9.26 -5.94 46.14
CA ILE A 1294 -7.85 -6.22 45.79
C ILE A 1294 -7.32 -5.10 44.89
N VAL A 1295 -6.22 -4.45 45.28
CA VAL A 1295 -5.44 -3.52 44.44
C VAL A 1295 -3.96 -3.88 44.57
N PRO A 1296 -3.22 -4.15 43.47
CA PRO A 1296 -1.79 -4.41 43.54
C PRO A 1296 -1.01 -3.10 43.67
N ALA A 1297 -0.41 -2.86 44.84
CA ALA A 1297 0.39 -1.67 45.10
C ALA A 1297 1.75 -1.70 44.36
N ALA A 1298 2.14 -0.56 43.80
CA ALA A 1298 3.45 -0.36 43.15
C ALA A 1298 4.21 0.81 43.80
N SER A 1299 5.02 0.48 44.80
CA SER A 1299 6.11 1.26 45.41
C SER A 1299 6.22 2.76 45.05
N VAL A 1300 5.76 3.64 45.96
CA VAL A 1300 6.36 4.97 46.09
C VAL A 1300 7.72 4.79 46.77
N VAL A 1301 8.79 5.24 46.10
CA VAL A 1301 10.10 5.44 46.73
C VAL A 1301 10.37 6.93 46.70
N GLY A 1302 10.24 7.57 47.87
CA GLY A 1302 10.71 8.94 48.07
C GLY A 1302 12.21 8.94 48.36
N SER A 1303 12.92 9.90 47.80
CA SER A 1303 14.27 10.28 48.23
C SER A 1303 14.47 11.76 47.92
N ASP A 1304 14.18 12.61 48.91
CA ASP A 1304 14.60 14.00 48.90
C ASP A 1304 16.13 14.09 48.82
N GLY A 1305 16.65 15.05 48.06
CA GLY A 1305 18.05 15.03 47.64
C GLY A 1305 18.56 16.32 47.00
N GLU A 1306 18.45 17.42 47.76
CA GLU A 1306 19.19 18.68 47.64
C GLU A 1306 19.18 19.45 46.30
N THR A 1307 18.57 20.63 46.36
CA THR A 1307 18.78 21.74 45.43
C THR A 1307 20.20 22.31 45.55
N ALA A 1308 20.84 22.62 44.41
CA ALA A 1308 21.97 23.53 44.34
C ALA A 1308 21.84 24.45 43.12
N GLU A 1309 22.01 25.75 43.33
CA GLU A 1309 21.81 26.79 42.30
C GLU A 1309 23.10 27.05 41.48
N GLY A 1310 22.97 27.83 40.40
CA GLY A 1310 24.06 28.02 39.43
C GLY A 1310 24.98 29.24 39.67
N SER A 1311 25.76 29.54 38.62
CA SER A 1311 26.69 30.68 38.45
C SER A 1311 28.11 30.52 39.05
N GLY A 1312 29.09 31.22 38.44
CA GLY A 1312 30.45 31.38 38.95
C GLY A 1312 31.57 31.02 37.96
N ASN A 1313 32.16 32.02 37.30
CA ASN A 1313 33.38 31.87 36.49
C ASN A 1313 34.60 31.55 37.37
N SER A 1314 35.55 30.74 36.86
CA SER A 1314 36.93 31.20 36.57
C SER A 1314 37.83 30.06 36.03
N SER A 1315 38.89 30.46 35.31
CA SER A 1315 40.00 29.66 34.72
C SER A 1315 39.61 28.54 33.75
#